data_AF-A0A7R9EES2-F1
#
_entry.id   AF-A0A7R9EES2-F1
#
_cell.length_a   1.000
_cell.length_b   1.000
_cell.length_c   1.000
_cell.angle_alpha   90.00
_cell.angle_beta   90.00
_cell.angle_gamma   90.00
#
_symmetry.space_group_name_H-M   'P 1'
#
loop_
_entity.id
_entity.type
_entity.pdbx_description
1 polymer ?
#
loop_
_entity_poly.entity_id
_entity_poly.type
_entity_poly.pdbx_seq_one_letter_code
_entity_poly.pdbx_strand_id
1 'polypeptide(L)'
;MKDTVPPVVSYSVQDMVPVSTLLALGAVHHYLIEERQRMKVGLILETGEARLGTACILLKKIRREVHHMCVLLGYGADAICPYLIFEMAGALRNEGVVDRTLTDDVLFKNYVEAMDRGISKVMAKMGISTLPSYKGAQIFEAVGLSDEVIDKCFKGTQSRLGGVTFEVLASEAYERHQLTYMEYTPDMLVLRNPGNYHWRSGGEKHINDPASIANLQEAAINKNKSAYDRFRESTLDSVKWCTLRGQLELAYSDNPININLVEPASEIVKRFVTGENADRYLNQDPENNMRSAIKQVASGRFGVTASYLAHADDLQIKMAQGAKPGEGGELPGYKVTKDIAKTRHSVPRVGLISPPPHHDIYSIEDLAELIYDLKCSNPNARISVKLVSEVGVGVVASGVAKGKAEHIVISGHDGGTGASSWTGIKNAGLPWELGVAETHQVLVLNNLRSRVVVQADGQIRTGFDVVVAALLGADEFGFSTAPLIAMGCTMMRKCHLNTCPVGIATQDPILRKKFAGKPEHQKRKYGDEGLPENSINIMLKGSSAGQSFCAFMTKGVHVTLEGDANDYVGKGLCGGEIVVYPPKNSSPNFKSELNVIVGNVCLYGATSGKAYFRGIAAERFLVRNSGVVAVVEGVGDHGCEYMTGGCAVILGLTGRNFAAGMSGGIAYVLDVDGSFIGKCNSEMVDLLPLEDKTDLEYVLGLLKQFHTKTGSLIAEDLIKTWPESAKRFIKVFPIEYQLALQHQKEEEISENALNNKINLDKGEIKPEPKMCDIEETITDGHQEKRKLDMVLDKTRGFVKYKRETGLYRPAEKRMKDWDEIYNFTHVHKGLRVQAARCMECGVPFCQSSHGCPLGNIIPKWNDLVFHNNWREALNQLLQTNNFPVLLHDVTKHQIALVYAEFTGRVCPAPCEGACVLGINELPVTIKNIECAIIDHAFEQGWIRAEQPSFRTGKKVAVVGSGPSGMAAAVQLNKAGHRVTVFERNDRIGGLLQYGIPTMKLSKDVVQRRVKLMAEEGVVFKTNINVGKDISAKDLHEEFDALVLCTGATWPRDLPIPGRQLEGIHFAMMFLESWQKKQMGNKIDLQGLLAKDKDVIIIGGGDTGCDCIATSLRQGAKSITTFEILPEPPTKRSKDNPWPQYPRVFKVDYGHEEVELKFGRDPRQFSTLSKVYKCDLVLLAMGFLGPEKYIASELNLSLDPRGNINTPSGQYGTTIPKVFTAGDCHRGQSLVVWAISEGRQAAREADAFLSGSSMLPGPGGVITTLYPSQKG
;
A
#
# COMPACT_ATOMS: atom_id res chain seq x y z
N MET A 1 -24.08 31.37 44.24
CA MET A 1 -23.82 32.23 43.07
C MET A 1 -24.69 31.73 41.93
N LYS A 2 -25.91 32.27 41.79
CA LYS A 2 -26.90 31.86 40.78
C LYS A 2 -27.32 33.01 39.85
N ASP A 3 -26.67 34.16 39.92
CA ASP A 3 -27.00 35.34 39.13
C ASP A 3 -25.73 35.95 38.52
N THR A 4 -25.23 35.34 37.43
CA THR A 4 -24.41 35.96 36.36
C THR A 4 -24.10 34.86 35.33
N VAL A 5 -25.11 34.42 34.58
CA VAL A 5 -24.88 33.75 33.28
C VAL A 5 -25.33 34.77 32.24
N PRO A 6 -24.42 35.30 31.39
CA PRO A 6 -24.83 36.17 30.30
C PRO A 6 -25.81 35.39 29.40
N PRO A 7 -26.76 36.08 28.72
CA PRO A 7 -27.75 35.41 27.90
C PRO A 7 -27.03 34.55 26.87
N VAL A 8 -27.32 33.25 26.87
CA VAL A 8 -26.86 32.31 25.85
C VAL A 8 -27.53 32.76 24.56
N VAL A 9 -26.83 33.58 23.77
CA VAL A 9 -27.17 33.84 22.38
C VAL A 9 -27.20 32.47 21.72
N SER A 10 -28.36 32.07 21.21
CA SER A 10 -28.52 30.80 20.49
C SER A 10 -27.83 30.92 19.13
N TYR A 11 -26.51 30.80 19.10
CA TYR A 11 -25.77 30.65 17.86
C TYR A 11 -26.15 29.31 17.23
N SER A 12 -26.42 29.31 15.92
CA SER A 12 -26.59 28.04 15.22
C SER A 12 -25.23 27.32 15.17
N VAL A 13 -25.21 25.99 15.20
CA VAL A 13 -23.96 25.21 15.13
C VAL A 13 -23.19 25.50 13.82
N GLN A 14 -23.87 26.02 12.79
CA GLN A 14 -23.28 26.43 11.52
C GLN A 14 -22.39 27.68 11.66
N ASP A 15 -22.61 28.51 12.68
CA ASP A 15 -21.87 29.76 12.89
C ASP A 15 -20.63 29.60 13.78
N MET A 16 -20.39 28.38 14.32
CA MET A 16 -19.33 28.13 15.31
C MET A 16 -18.29 27.13 14.78
N VAL A 17 -17.04 27.59 14.65
CA VAL A 17 -15.90 26.74 14.32
C VAL A 17 -15.39 26.05 15.59
N PRO A 18 -15.28 24.70 15.62
CA PRO A 18 -14.75 24.01 16.80
C PRO A 18 -13.25 24.28 16.96
N VAL A 19 -12.84 24.63 18.18
CA VAL A 19 -11.43 24.70 18.56
C VAL A 19 -10.87 23.28 18.72
N SER A 20 -9.61 23.05 18.32
CA SER A 20 -8.99 21.74 18.53
C SER A 20 -8.97 21.38 20.02
N THR A 21 -9.44 20.17 20.33
CA THR A 21 -9.56 19.69 21.71
C THR A 21 -8.20 19.62 22.39
N LEU A 22 -7.14 19.30 21.63
CA LEU A 22 -5.79 19.23 22.15
C LEU A 22 -5.24 20.60 22.56
N LEU A 23 -5.44 21.63 21.74
CA LEU A 23 -4.99 23.00 22.04
C LEU A 23 -5.71 23.55 23.27
N ALA A 24 -7.03 23.33 23.35
CA ALA A 24 -7.83 23.73 24.49
C ALA A 24 -7.42 23.01 25.77
N LEU A 25 -7.24 21.68 25.72
CA LEU A 25 -6.77 20.88 26.84
C LEU A 25 -5.42 21.38 27.34
N GLY A 26 -4.44 21.52 26.44
CA GLY A 26 -3.07 21.90 26.79
C GLY A 26 -3.02 23.28 27.45
N ALA A 27 -3.71 24.27 26.87
CA ALA A 27 -3.79 25.62 27.44
C ALA A 27 -4.42 25.61 28.85
N VAL A 28 -5.55 24.91 29.03
CA VAL A 28 -6.21 24.81 30.34
C VAL A 28 -5.35 24.05 31.34
N HIS A 29 -4.72 22.96 30.91
CA HIS A 29 -3.85 22.15 31.75
C HIS A 29 -2.69 22.97 32.31
N HIS A 30 -1.96 23.69 31.45
CA HIS A 30 -0.84 24.53 31.88
C HIS A 30 -1.28 25.73 32.70
N TYR A 31 -2.38 26.40 32.33
CA TYR A 31 -2.93 27.49 33.12
C TYR A 31 -3.29 27.03 34.55
N LEU A 32 -3.91 25.86 34.70
CA LEU A 32 -4.24 25.30 36.01
C LEU A 32 -3.00 24.88 36.82
N ILE A 33 -1.90 24.50 36.14
CA ILE A 33 -0.62 24.23 36.81
C ILE A 33 -0.05 25.54 37.38
N GLU A 34 -0.05 26.61 36.60
CA GLU A 34 0.46 27.92 36.98
C GLU A 34 -0.32 28.51 38.16
N GLU A 35 -1.65 28.39 38.12
CA GLU A 35 -2.55 28.81 39.21
C GLU A 35 -2.58 27.81 40.38
N ARG A 36 -1.79 26.74 40.32
CA ARG A 36 -1.72 25.66 41.34
C ARG A 36 -3.08 25.02 41.66
N GLN A 37 -4.02 25.04 40.69
CA GLN A 37 -5.34 24.45 40.83
C GLN A 37 -5.45 23.07 40.17
N ARG A 38 -4.48 22.65 39.36
CA ARG A 38 -4.54 21.37 38.60
C ARG A 38 -4.79 20.14 39.49
N MET A 39 -4.29 20.14 40.72
CA MET A 39 -4.48 19.05 41.69
C MET A 39 -5.89 18.96 42.29
N LYS A 40 -6.70 20.02 42.15
CA LYS A 40 -8.06 20.08 42.73
C LYS A 40 -9.16 19.66 41.76
N VAL A 41 -8.84 19.52 40.47
CA VAL A 41 -9.83 19.30 39.41
C VAL A 41 -9.41 18.15 38.50
N GLY A 42 -10.39 17.40 38.00
CA GLY A 42 -10.21 16.46 36.91
C GLY A 42 -10.63 17.09 35.58
N LEU A 43 -9.84 16.89 34.52
CA LEU A 43 -10.15 17.36 33.17
C LEU A 43 -10.75 16.21 32.37
N ILE A 44 -12.06 16.31 32.08
CA ILE A 44 -12.79 15.35 31.25
C ILE A 44 -13.04 15.98 29.90
N LEU A 45 -12.73 15.26 28.82
CA LEU A 45 -12.89 15.75 27.45
C LEU A 45 -14.03 15.04 26.74
N GLU A 46 -14.96 15.80 26.21
CA GLU A 46 -15.94 15.33 25.22
C GLU A 46 -15.51 15.85 23.84
N THR A 47 -15.25 14.94 22.90
CA THR A 47 -14.61 15.34 21.63
C THR A 47 -15.13 14.55 20.43
N GLY A 48 -15.43 15.29 19.35
CA GLY A 48 -15.68 14.73 18.02
C GLY A 48 -14.44 14.67 17.11
N GLU A 49 -13.31 15.22 17.57
CA GLU A 49 -12.04 15.26 16.83
C GLU A 49 -11.20 14.00 17.02
N ALA A 50 -11.26 13.37 18.20
CA ALA A 50 -10.55 12.13 18.49
C ALA A 50 -11.22 10.97 17.71
N ARG A 51 -10.86 10.86 16.44
CA ARG A 51 -11.46 9.91 15.49
C ARG A 51 -10.70 8.60 15.43
N LEU A 52 -11.40 7.60 14.92
CA LEU A 52 -10.86 6.31 14.52
C LEU A 52 -11.45 5.99 13.13
N GLY A 53 -10.61 5.62 12.16
CA GLY A 53 -11.11 5.20 10.84
C GLY A 53 -12.00 3.95 10.93
N THR A 54 -13.16 4.00 10.26
CA THR A 54 -14.32 3.07 10.23
C THR A 54 -14.08 1.54 10.15
N ALA A 55 -12.86 1.03 9.93
CA ALA A 55 -12.62 -0.42 9.78
C ALA A 55 -12.34 -1.19 11.09
N CYS A 56 -12.31 -0.53 12.25
CA CYS A 56 -11.99 -1.20 13.52
C CYS A 56 -13.10 -2.07 14.08
N ILE A 57 -14.35 -1.84 13.68
CA ILE A 57 -15.53 -2.43 14.33
C ILE A 57 -15.72 -3.91 13.94
N LEU A 58 -15.15 -4.35 12.82
CA LEU A 58 -15.50 -5.63 12.19
C LEU A 58 -14.59 -6.83 12.51
N LEU A 59 -13.35 -6.65 12.99
CA LEU A 59 -12.36 -7.75 12.91
C LEU A 59 -11.51 -8.05 14.16
N LYS A 60 -11.77 -7.46 15.34
CA LYS A 60 -10.92 -7.62 16.57
C LYS A 60 -9.41 -7.31 16.38
N LYS A 61 -8.98 -6.94 15.17
CA LYS A 61 -7.60 -6.73 14.73
C LYS A 61 -7.62 -5.74 13.58
N ILE A 62 -7.58 -4.45 13.90
CA ILE A 62 -6.98 -3.34 13.13
C ILE A 62 -7.14 -2.12 14.03
N ARG A 63 -6.05 -1.41 14.33
CA ARG A 63 -5.94 -0.35 15.35
C ARG A 63 -5.59 0.97 14.66
N ARG A 64 -6.57 1.71 14.16
CA ARG A 64 -6.29 2.80 13.21
C ARG A 64 -5.69 4.06 13.87
N GLU A 65 -6.23 4.59 14.97
CA GLU A 65 -5.75 5.87 15.54
C GLU A 65 -5.80 5.94 17.08
N VAL A 66 -5.03 5.07 17.76
CA VAL A 66 -4.83 5.11 19.22
C VAL A 66 -4.07 6.38 19.68
N HIS A 67 -3.33 7.01 18.77
CA HIS A 67 -2.45 8.13 19.05
C HIS A 67 -3.20 9.36 19.60
N HIS A 68 -4.39 9.68 19.09
CA HIS A 68 -5.18 10.81 19.61
C HIS A 68 -5.45 10.68 21.11
N MET A 69 -5.82 9.48 21.58
CA MET A 69 -6.04 9.22 23.00
C MET A 69 -4.74 9.37 23.79
N CYS A 70 -3.64 8.84 23.29
CA CYS A 70 -2.33 8.92 23.94
C CYS A 70 -1.84 10.37 24.04
N VAL A 71 -2.10 11.20 23.02
CA VAL A 71 -1.74 12.62 23.01
C VAL A 71 -2.58 13.37 24.05
N LEU A 72 -3.90 13.21 24.03
CA LEU A 72 -4.79 13.85 25.01
C LEU A 72 -4.44 13.44 26.46
N LEU A 73 -4.16 12.17 26.72
CA LEU A 73 -3.70 11.71 28.04
C LEU A 73 -2.34 12.29 28.41
N GLY A 74 -1.39 12.31 27.48
CA GLY A 74 -0.03 12.82 27.71
C GLY A 74 0.03 14.33 27.97
N TYR A 75 -0.96 15.10 27.49
CA TYR A 75 -1.11 16.53 27.78
C TYR A 75 -2.12 16.85 28.91
N GLY A 76 -2.53 15.84 29.68
CA GLY A 76 -3.16 16.06 30.98
C GLY A 76 -4.66 15.79 31.06
N ALA A 77 -5.27 15.09 30.09
CA ALA A 77 -6.65 14.62 30.22
C ALA A 77 -6.75 13.52 31.30
N ASP A 78 -7.79 13.57 32.13
CA ASP A 78 -8.10 12.54 33.13
C ASP A 78 -9.07 11.48 32.57
N ALA A 79 -9.99 11.88 31.69
CA ALA A 79 -10.89 10.98 30.98
C ALA A 79 -11.26 11.56 29.60
N ILE A 80 -11.59 10.69 28.65
CA ILE A 80 -11.93 11.07 27.27
C ILE A 80 -13.21 10.33 26.85
N CYS A 81 -14.22 11.09 26.42
CA CYS A 81 -15.45 10.61 25.83
C CYS A 81 -15.48 10.94 24.33
N PRO A 82 -15.15 9.98 23.45
CA PRO A 82 -15.21 10.18 22.00
C PRO A 82 -16.61 9.91 21.45
N TYR A 83 -17.57 10.77 21.78
CA TYR A 83 -18.99 10.54 21.47
C TYR A 83 -19.26 10.28 19.97
N LEU A 84 -18.57 10.99 19.07
CA LEU A 84 -18.79 10.86 17.62
C LEU A 84 -18.40 9.46 17.08
N ILE A 85 -17.46 8.77 17.72
CA ILE A 85 -17.11 7.40 17.33
C ILE A 85 -18.26 6.44 17.63
N PHE A 86 -18.93 6.62 18.77
CA PHE A 86 -20.04 5.77 19.17
C PHE A 86 -21.25 5.98 18.24
N GLU A 87 -21.55 7.23 17.89
CA GLU A 87 -22.57 7.56 16.88
C GLU A 87 -22.24 6.96 15.51
N MET A 88 -20.99 7.09 15.07
CA MET A 88 -20.53 6.53 13.80
C MET A 88 -20.60 4.99 13.79
N ALA A 89 -20.32 4.33 14.91
CA ALA A 89 -20.44 2.88 15.04
C ALA A 89 -21.89 2.42 14.86
N GLY A 90 -22.85 3.13 15.47
CA GLY A 90 -24.28 2.89 15.30
C GLY A 90 -24.72 3.11 13.85
N ALA A 91 -24.26 4.20 13.21
CA ALA A 91 -24.56 4.50 11.81
C ALA A 91 -24.06 3.39 10.86
N LEU A 92 -22.81 2.93 11.03
CA LEU A 92 -22.23 1.86 10.22
C LEU A 92 -22.95 0.50 10.37
N ARG A 93 -23.49 0.21 11.56
CA ARG A 93 -24.32 -0.97 11.77
C ARG A 93 -25.65 -0.84 11.02
N ASN A 94 -26.29 0.32 11.11
CA ASN A 94 -27.56 0.57 10.40
C ASN A 94 -27.37 0.43 8.88
N GLU A 95 -26.25 0.93 8.35
CA GLU A 95 -25.85 0.78 6.95
C GLU A 95 -25.50 -0.68 6.56
N GLY A 96 -25.34 -1.59 7.52
CA GLY A 96 -25.00 -2.99 7.27
C GLY A 96 -23.53 -3.24 6.92
N VAL A 97 -22.67 -2.24 7.13
CA VAL A 97 -21.21 -2.40 7.05
C VAL A 97 -20.72 -3.25 8.21
N VAL A 98 -21.22 -2.98 9.42
CA VAL A 98 -21.02 -3.80 10.61
C VAL A 98 -22.15 -4.82 10.70
N ASP A 99 -21.83 -6.03 11.18
CA ASP A 99 -22.83 -7.08 11.39
C ASP A 99 -24.00 -6.54 12.24
N ARG A 100 -25.20 -6.58 11.68
CA ARG A 100 -26.43 -6.09 12.29
C ARG A 100 -26.83 -6.87 13.54
N THR A 101 -26.25 -8.06 13.75
CA THR A 101 -26.49 -8.87 14.95
C THR A 101 -25.80 -8.32 16.20
N LEU A 102 -24.83 -7.40 16.07
CA LEU A 102 -24.09 -6.84 17.18
C LEU A 102 -24.84 -5.67 17.86
N THR A 103 -25.00 -5.75 19.18
CA THR A 103 -25.57 -4.67 19.99
C THR A 103 -24.57 -3.54 20.24
N ASP A 104 -25.03 -2.32 20.51
CA ASP A 104 -24.16 -1.16 20.74
C ASP A 104 -23.21 -1.38 21.91
N ASP A 105 -23.67 -2.00 23.00
CA ASP A 105 -22.85 -2.32 24.17
C ASP A 105 -21.64 -3.21 23.82
N VAL A 106 -21.85 -4.19 22.92
CA VAL A 106 -20.77 -5.08 22.46
C VAL A 106 -19.79 -4.30 21.59
N LEU A 107 -20.28 -3.40 20.73
CA LEU A 107 -19.42 -2.54 19.91
C LEU A 107 -18.56 -1.61 20.78
N PHE A 108 -19.16 -1.00 21.80
CA PHE A 108 -18.47 -0.09 22.72
C PHE A 108 -17.44 -0.84 23.56
N LYS A 109 -17.78 -2.01 24.10
CA LYS A 109 -16.85 -2.84 24.87
C LYS A 109 -15.65 -3.28 24.02
N ASN A 110 -15.90 -3.70 22.78
CA ASN A 110 -14.83 -4.07 21.84
C ASN A 110 -13.92 -2.87 21.51
N TYR A 111 -14.50 -1.67 21.37
CA TYR A 111 -13.74 -0.45 21.13
C TYR A 111 -12.84 -0.11 22.33
N VAL A 112 -13.38 -0.14 23.55
CA VAL A 112 -12.62 0.13 24.79
C VAL A 112 -11.46 -0.85 24.94
N GLU A 113 -11.71 -2.16 24.80
CA GLU A 113 -10.66 -3.19 24.88
C GLU A 113 -9.55 -2.98 23.83
N ALA A 114 -9.91 -2.51 22.64
CA ALA A 114 -8.95 -2.17 21.60
C ALA A 114 -8.12 -0.91 21.93
N MET A 115 -8.73 0.09 22.56
CA MET A 115 -8.05 1.30 23.02
C MET A 115 -7.10 1.01 24.19
N ASP A 116 -7.52 0.24 25.19
CA ASP A 116 -6.70 -0.13 26.36
C ASP A 116 -5.43 -0.86 25.95
N ARG A 117 -5.57 -1.87 25.07
CA ARG A 117 -4.42 -2.58 24.48
C ARG A 117 -3.55 -1.65 23.64
N GLY A 118 -4.17 -0.70 22.96
CA GLY A 118 -3.48 0.31 22.16
C GLY A 118 -2.61 1.23 23.01
N ILE A 119 -3.20 1.84 24.05
CA ILE A 119 -2.54 2.76 24.97
C ILE A 119 -1.41 2.05 25.70
N SER A 120 -1.68 0.84 26.22
CA SER A 120 -0.66 0.00 26.86
C SER A 120 0.53 -0.27 25.91
N LYS A 121 0.26 -0.50 24.62
CA LYS A 121 1.31 -0.70 23.62
C LYS A 121 2.13 0.57 23.36
N VAL A 122 1.51 1.76 23.35
CA VAL A 122 2.24 3.03 23.21
C VAL A 122 3.11 3.30 24.43
N MET A 123 2.57 3.14 25.64
CA MET A 123 3.31 3.31 26.89
C MET A 123 4.50 2.35 26.99
N ALA A 124 4.31 1.09 26.58
CA ALA A 124 5.36 0.07 26.59
C ALA A 124 6.56 0.40 25.69
N LYS A 125 6.40 1.25 24.66
CA LYS A 125 7.52 1.68 23.79
C LYS A 125 8.61 2.42 24.56
N MET A 126 8.23 3.12 25.63
CA MET A 126 9.12 3.89 26.50
C MET A 126 9.36 3.18 27.85
N GLY A 127 8.90 1.94 28.01
CA GLY A 127 9.00 1.21 29.27
C GLY A 127 8.08 1.71 30.39
N ILE A 128 7.03 2.46 30.07
CA ILE A 128 6.07 2.98 31.07
C ILE A 128 4.97 1.95 31.31
N SER A 129 4.78 1.57 32.58
CA SER A 129 3.81 0.53 32.97
C SER A 129 2.49 1.06 33.52
N THR A 130 2.42 2.33 33.94
CA THR A 130 1.23 2.89 34.62
C THR A 130 0.73 4.17 33.97
N LEU A 131 -0.58 4.24 33.73
CA LEU A 131 -1.22 5.39 33.08
C LEU A 131 -1.03 6.71 33.84
N PRO A 132 -1.10 6.75 35.20
CA PRO A 132 -0.83 7.97 35.95
C PRO A 132 0.57 8.57 35.70
N SER A 133 1.59 7.73 35.44
CA SER A 133 2.95 8.20 35.12
C SER A 133 3.05 8.74 33.70
N TYR A 134 2.21 8.25 32.79
CA TYR A 134 2.14 8.72 31.42
C TYR A 134 1.34 10.04 31.29
N LYS A 135 0.35 10.24 32.16
CA LYS A 135 -0.52 11.41 32.15
C LYS A 135 0.27 12.68 32.46
N GLY A 136 0.20 13.67 31.57
CA GLY A 136 0.91 14.95 31.72
C GLY A 136 2.42 14.87 31.52
N ALA A 137 2.97 13.70 31.15
CA ALA A 137 4.41 13.52 30.97
C ALA A 137 4.95 14.11 29.65
N GLN A 138 4.07 14.45 28.70
CA GLN A 138 4.44 15.07 27.41
C GLN A 138 5.53 14.30 26.64
N ILE A 139 5.40 12.97 26.56
CA ILE A 139 6.34 12.11 25.83
C ILE A 139 6.06 12.18 24.30
N PHE A 140 6.13 13.39 23.77
CA PHE A 140 5.88 13.72 22.37
C PHE A 140 6.86 14.80 21.91
N GLU A 141 7.05 14.87 20.60
CA GLU A 141 7.79 15.96 19.97
C GLU A 141 6.90 16.63 18.93
N ALA A 142 6.93 17.96 18.91
CA ALA A 142 6.24 18.75 17.92
C ALA A 142 7.16 19.01 16.72
N VAL A 143 6.64 18.76 15.52
CA VAL A 143 7.33 19.08 14.26
C VAL A 143 6.42 20.00 13.46
N GLY A 144 6.87 21.23 13.22
CA GLY A 144 6.11 22.21 12.43
C GLY A 144 5.18 23.11 13.23
N LEU A 145 5.27 23.17 14.57
CA LEU A 145 4.51 24.11 15.39
C LEU A 145 5.39 25.28 15.83
N SER A 146 4.86 26.50 15.74
CA SER A 146 5.56 27.70 16.22
C SER A 146 5.69 27.75 17.74
N ASP A 147 6.72 28.45 18.21
CA ASP A 147 7.00 28.64 19.64
C ASP A 147 5.81 29.30 20.37
N GLU A 148 5.07 30.20 19.71
CA GLU A 148 3.86 30.81 20.28
C GLU A 148 2.81 29.76 20.70
N VAL A 149 2.60 28.74 19.87
CA VAL A 149 1.64 27.66 20.16
C VAL A 149 2.18 26.75 21.25
N ILE A 150 3.47 26.43 21.22
CA ILE A 150 4.14 25.61 22.24
C ILE A 150 4.10 26.31 23.60
N ASP A 151 4.48 27.57 23.67
CA ASP A 151 4.51 28.36 24.90
C ASP A 151 3.11 28.54 25.48
N LYS A 152 2.05 28.56 24.67
CA LYS A 152 0.69 28.70 25.21
C LYS A 152 0.05 27.38 25.60
N CYS A 153 0.19 26.35 24.77
CA CYS A 153 -0.58 25.11 24.87
C CYS A 153 0.24 23.90 25.33
N PHE A 154 1.55 23.87 25.11
CA PHE A 154 2.39 22.68 25.25
C PHE A 154 3.75 22.98 25.90
N LYS A 155 3.74 23.80 26.97
CA LYS A 155 4.97 24.27 27.64
C LYS A 155 5.86 23.09 28.03
N GLY A 156 7.09 23.08 27.54
CA GLY A 156 8.10 22.04 27.79
C GLY A 156 8.25 21.01 26.67
N THR A 157 7.35 20.99 25.68
CA THR A 157 7.49 20.15 24.48
C THR A 157 8.50 20.75 23.51
N GLN A 158 9.41 19.94 22.97
CA GLN A 158 10.38 20.43 21.98
C GLN A 158 9.73 20.63 20.60
N SER A 159 10.04 21.76 19.96
CA SER A 159 9.72 22.07 18.55
C SER A 159 10.92 22.71 17.86
N ARG A 160 11.74 21.92 17.16
CA ARG A 160 13.05 22.38 16.66
C ARG A 160 13.00 23.27 15.41
N LEU A 161 11.92 23.17 14.64
CA LEU A 161 11.80 23.86 13.35
C LEU A 161 10.95 25.14 13.43
N GLY A 162 10.17 25.32 14.50
CA GLY A 162 9.04 26.26 14.48
C GLY A 162 8.00 25.85 13.42
N GLY A 163 7.13 26.79 13.04
CA GLY A 163 6.22 26.60 11.91
C GLY A 163 4.87 27.28 12.08
N VAL A 164 3.81 26.47 12.10
CA VAL A 164 2.41 26.90 12.04
C VAL A 164 2.04 27.74 13.28
N THR A 165 1.43 28.89 13.05
CA THR A 165 0.91 29.82 14.07
C THR A 165 -0.58 29.60 14.34
N PHE A 166 -1.15 30.26 15.35
CA PHE A 166 -2.59 30.18 15.61
C PHE A 166 -3.45 30.66 14.42
N GLU A 167 -2.96 31.61 13.63
CA GLU A 167 -3.66 32.12 12.44
C GLU A 167 -3.82 31.04 11.36
N VAL A 168 -2.75 30.27 11.11
CA VAL A 168 -2.78 29.17 10.14
C VAL A 168 -3.66 28.02 10.65
N LEU A 169 -3.55 27.66 11.94
CA LEU A 169 -4.42 26.64 12.54
C LEU A 169 -5.91 27.03 12.49
N ALA A 170 -6.21 28.32 12.74
CA ALA A 170 -7.56 28.86 12.64
C ALA A 170 -8.07 28.82 11.19
N SER A 171 -7.22 29.17 10.23
CA SER A 171 -7.55 29.12 8.79
C SER A 171 -7.85 27.68 8.36
N GLU A 172 -7.04 26.68 8.73
CA GLU A 172 -7.30 25.27 8.42
C GLU A 172 -8.59 24.74 9.09
N ALA A 173 -8.85 25.15 10.33
CA ALA A 173 -10.10 24.81 11.02
C ALA A 173 -11.31 25.42 10.32
N TYR A 174 -11.20 26.69 9.91
CA TYR A 174 -12.22 27.40 9.17
C TYR A 174 -12.47 26.80 7.79
N GLU A 175 -11.44 26.41 7.05
CA GLU A 175 -11.57 25.72 5.77
C GLU A 175 -12.33 24.38 5.91
N ARG A 176 -12.02 23.58 6.93
CA ARG A 176 -12.76 22.33 7.22
C ARG A 176 -14.22 22.59 7.60
N HIS A 177 -14.47 23.66 8.35
CA HIS A 177 -15.81 24.10 8.71
C HIS A 177 -16.60 24.54 7.47
N GLN A 178 -16.01 25.38 6.63
CA GLN A 178 -16.58 25.83 5.36
C GLN A 178 -16.87 24.65 4.42
N LEU A 179 -15.97 23.66 4.32
CA LEU A 179 -16.20 22.43 3.57
C LEU A 179 -17.41 21.62 4.06
N THR A 180 -17.92 21.87 5.27
CA THR A 180 -19.03 21.13 5.88
C THR A 180 -20.34 21.92 5.91
N TYR A 181 -20.28 23.24 6.19
CA TYR A 181 -21.45 24.06 6.54
C TYR A 181 -21.75 25.23 5.57
N MET A 182 -21.15 25.28 4.37
CA MET A 182 -21.50 26.32 3.37
C MET A 182 -22.96 26.25 2.88
N GLU A 183 -23.51 27.39 2.46
CA GLU A 183 -24.85 27.52 1.85
C GLU A 183 -25.02 26.70 0.55
N TYR A 184 -23.93 26.49 -0.19
CA TYR A 184 -23.85 25.57 -1.32
C TYR A 184 -23.27 24.24 -0.84
N THR A 185 -24.01 23.14 -1.04
CA THR A 185 -23.59 21.78 -0.68
C THR A 185 -22.33 21.39 -1.47
N PRO A 186 -21.16 21.23 -0.83
CA PRO A 186 -20.04 20.57 -1.49
C PRO A 186 -20.44 19.12 -1.80
N ASP A 187 -20.00 18.63 -2.96
CA ASP A 187 -20.33 17.34 -3.60
C ASP A 187 -19.97 16.06 -2.81
N MET A 188 -19.88 16.11 -1.47
CA MET A 188 -19.31 15.08 -0.62
C MET A 188 -20.27 14.60 0.47
N LEU A 189 -21.25 13.79 0.09
CA LEU A 189 -21.97 12.93 1.04
C LEU A 189 -21.09 11.85 1.67
N VAL A 190 -20.02 11.45 0.97
CA VAL A 190 -19.05 10.49 1.48
C VAL A 190 -17.75 11.23 1.72
N LEU A 191 -17.24 11.10 2.94
CA LEU A 191 -15.94 11.61 3.34
C LEU A 191 -14.89 11.28 2.27
N ARG A 192 -14.25 12.33 1.75
CA ARG A 192 -13.12 12.19 0.83
C ARG A 192 -12.07 11.31 1.47
N ASN A 193 -11.48 10.41 0.69
CA ASN A 193 -10.26 9.74 1.12
C ASN A 193 -9.09 10.67 0.78
N PRO A 194 -8.46 11.35 1.77
CA PRO A 194 -7.36 12.26 1.51
C PRO A 194 -6.11 11.55 1.00
N GLY A 195 -6.03 10.21 1.11
CA GLY A 195 -4.88 9.45 0.63
C GLY A 195 -3.75 9.29 1.64
N ASN A 196 -3.98 9.55 2.93
CA ASN A 196 -2.91 9.57 3.94
C ASN A 196 -2.10 8.26 4.03
N TYR A 197 -2.77 7.11 3.88
CA TYR A 197 -2.13 5.79 3.97
C TYR A 197 -1.78 5.18 2.61
N HIS A 198 -2.54 5.53 1.58
CA HIS A 198 -2.43 4.96 0.24
C HIS A 198 -2.55 6.08 -0.77
N TRP A 199 -1.70 6.05 -1.79
CA TRP A 199 -1.71 7.07 -2.83
C TRP A 199 -3.08 7.11 -3.53
N ARG A 200 -3.63 8.32 -3.69
CA ARG A 200 -4.87 8.58 -4.42
C ARG A 200 -4.64 9.79 -5.31
N SER A 201 -5.19 9.75 -6.52
CA SER A 201 -5.12 10.91 -7.42
C SER A 201 -5.84 12.09 -6.79
N GLY A 202 -5.20 13.27 -6.81
CA GLY A 202 -5.69 14.50 -6.18
C GLY A 202 -5.53 14.58 -4.66
N GLY A 203 -5.12 13.51 -3.96
CA GLY A 203 -4.91 13.48 -2.50
C GLY A 203 -3.53 13.96 -2.03
N GLU A 204 -3.16 13.60 -0.80
CA GLU A 204 -1.83 13.83 -0.22
C GLU A 204 -0.73 13.31 -1.16
N LYS A 205 0.35 14.07 -1.30
CA LYS A 205 1.51 13.65 -2.09
C LYS A 205 2.27 12.54 -1.36
N HIS A 206 2.74 11.54 -2.10
CA HIS A 206 3.60 10.49 -1.57
C HIS A 206 4.91 10.51 -2.33
N ILE A 207 6.02 10.28 -1.63
CA ILE A 207 7.34 10.05 -2.25
C ILE A 207 7.26 8.92 -3.29
N ASN A 208 6.52 7.85 -2.98
CA ASN A 208 6.33 6.70 -3.87
C ASN A 208 5.08 6.88 -4.74
N ASP A 209 5.18 7.73 -5.76
CA ASP A 209 4.14 7.96 -6.76
C ASP A 209 4.21 6.94 -7.93
N PRO A 210 3.10 6.70 -8.65
CA PRO A 210 3.08 5.75 -9.77
C PRO A 210 4.09 6.07 -10.88
N ALA A 211 4.35 7.35 -11.18
CA ALA A 211 5.23 7.73 -12.29
C ALA A 211 6.70 7.49 -11.92
N SER A 212 7.15 7.85 -10.71
CA SER A 212 8.53 7.53 -10.28
C SER A 212 8.78 6.03 -10.22
N ILE A 213 7.81 5.23 -9.77
CA ILE A 213 7.92 3.77 -9.73
C ILE A 213 8.10 3.19 -11.14
N ALA A 214 7.25 3.59 -12.08
CA ALA A 214 7.30 3.14 -13.47
C ALA A 214 8.63 3.52 -14.15
N ASN A 215 9.04 4.78 -14.02
CA ASN A 215 10.27 5.29 -14.63
C ASN A 215 11.52 4.62 -14.04
N LEU A 216 11.54 4.34 -12.73
CA LEU A 216 12.66 3.64 -12.09
C LEU A 216 12.75 2.18 -12.55
N GLN A 217 11.62 1.49 -12.68
CA GLN A 217 11.57 0.12 -13.21
C GLN A 217 12.02 0.08 -14.68
N GLU A 218 11.56 1.01 -15.51
CA GLU A 218 12.00 1.13 -16.90
C GLU A 218 13.51 1.38 -16.99
N ALA A 219 14.03 2.29 -16.17
CA ALA A 219 15.46 2.60 -16.13
C ALA A 219 16.30 1.38 -15.71
N ALA A 220 15.85 0.63 -14.70
CA ALA A 220 16.57 -0.56 -14.20
C ALA A 220 16.53 -1.73 -15.19
N ILE A 221 15.37 -2.01 -15.82
CA ILE A 221 15.18 -3.16 -16.71
C ILE A 221 15.86 -2.93 -18.08
N ASN A 222 15.63 -1.76 -18.68
CA ASN A 222 16.07 -1.46 -20.04
C ASN A 222 17.38 -0.65 -20.10
N LYS A 223 17.99 -0.32 -18.95
CA LYS A 223 19.18 0.56 -18.85
C LYS A 223 18.97 1.91 -19.56
N ASN A 224 17.76 2.45 -19.50
CA ASN A 224 17.37 3.68 -20.21
C ASN A 224 17.69 4.94 -19.37
N LYS A 225 18.65 5.76 -19.84
CA LYS A 225 19.05 7.01 -19.16
C LYS A 225 17.94 8.07 -19.14
N SER A 226 17.18 8.22 -20.23
CA SER A 226 16.07 9.18 -20.30
C SER A 226 14.94 8.83 -19.32
N ALA A 227 14.68 7.54 -19.10
CA ALA A 227 13.75 7.11 -18.06
C ALA A 227 14.26 7.44 -16.65
N TYR A 228 15.57 7.33 -16.40
CA TYR A 228 16.18 7.72 -15.13
C TYR A 228 16.10 9.24 -14.89
N ASP A 229 16.29 10.07 -15.92
CA ASP A 229 16.15 11.52 -15.80
C ASP A 229 14.70 11.93 -15.47
N ARG A 230 13.70 11.32 -16.13
CA ARG A 230 12.27 11.50 -15.78
C ARG A 230 11.93 11.00 -14.37
N PHE A 231 12.56 9.90 -13.94
CA PHE A 231 12.46 9.42 -12.56
C PHE A 231 13.03 10.45 -11.57
N ARG A 232 14.20 11.04 -11.86
CA ARG A 232 14.85 12.05 -11.02
C ARG A 232 13.95 13.27 -10.86
N GLU A 233 13.44 13.83 -11.95
CA GLU A 233 12.56 15.00 -11.93
C GLU A 233 11.29 14.75 -11.11
N SER A 234 10.55 13.68 -11.42
CA SER A 234 9.33 13.32 -10.69
C SER A 234 9.57 13.06 -9.20
N THR A 235 10.71 12.48 -8.86
CA THR A 235 11.07 12.19 -7.46
C THR A 235 11.46 13.47 -6.72
N LEU A 236 12.24 14.37 -7.33
CA LEU A 236 12.60 15.65 -6.73
C LEU A 236 11.37 16.51 -6.45
N ASP A 237 10.41 16.54 -7.38
CA ASP A 237 9.13 17.23 -7.15
C ASP A 237 8.38 16.63 -5.95
N SER A 238 8.38 15.30 -5.81
CA SER A 238 7.72 14.63 -4.69
C SER A 238 8.46 14.88 -3.36
N VAL A 239 9.80 14.93 -3.38
CA VAL A 239 10.65 15.21 -2.23
C VAL A 239 10.41 16.65 -1.72
N LYS A 240 10.26 17.63 -2.62
CA LYS A 240 9.89 19.02 -2.27
C LYS A 240 8.62 19.09 -1.41
N TRP A 241 7.57 18.38 -1.81
CA TRP A 241 6.29 18.43 -1.09
C TRP A 241 6.22 17.54 0.16
N CYS A 242 7.04 16.50 0.26
CA CYS A 242 6.87 15.47 1.29
C CYS A 242 7.94 15.48 2.40
N THR A 243 9.06 16.18 2.24
CA THR A 243 10.24 16.02 3.12
C THR A 243 10.94 17.34 3.41
N LEU A 244 11.66 17.41 4.53
CA LEU A 244 12.42 18.60 4.93
C LEU A 244 13.56 18.91 3.96
N ARG A 245 14.29 17.89 3.49
CA ARG A 245 15.36 18.06 2.49
C ARG A 245 14.88 18.63 1.16
N GLY A 246 13.60 18.49 0.84
CA GLY A 246 13.00 19.10 -0.34
C GLY A 246 12.89 20.62 -0.27
N GLN A 247 12.99 21.19 0.94
CA GLN A 247 13.00 22.63 1.20
C GLN A 247 14.42 23.21 1.18
N LEU A 248 15.46 22.38 0.96
CA LEU A 248 16.85 22.80 0.89
C LEU A 248 17.29 22.93 -0.58
N GLU A 249 18.08 23.96 -0.86
CA GLU A 249 18.75 24.14 -2.15
C GLU A 249 20.26 24.00 -1.98
N LEU A 250 20.92 23.38 -2.97
CA LEU A 250 22.37 23.24 -2.97
C LEU A 250 23.01 24.52 -3.52
N ALA A 251 23.81 25.20 -2.70
CA ALA A 251 24.64 26.31 -3.14
C ALA A 251 25.90 25.76 -3.84
N TYR A 252 25.98 25.93 -5.16
CA TYR A 252 27.11 25.46 -5.96
C TYR A 252 28.23 26.49 -6.01
N SER A 253 29.48 26.03 -6.11
CA SER A 253 30.65 26.89 -6.38
C SER A 253 30.64 27.37 -7.84
N ASP A 254 31.12 28.59 -8.08
CA ASP A 254 31.21 29.19 -9.42
C ASP A 254 32.11 28.39 -10.40
N ASN A 255 33.01 27.55 -9.86
CA ASN A 255 33.95 26.74 -10.64
C ASN A 255 33.64 25.24 -10.52
N PRO A 256 32.86 24.64 -11.45
CA PRO A 256 32.57 23.21 -11.44
C PRO A 256 33.82 22.39 -11.79
N ILE A 257 34.10 21.36 -10.98
CA ILE A 257 35.16 20.39 -11.27
C ILE A 257 34.71 19.36 -12.31
N ASN A 258 35.66 18.81 -13.07
CA ASN A 258 35.39 17.74 -14.03
C ASN A 258 34.95 16.45 -13.31
N ILE A 259 33.88 15.80 -13.80
CA ILE A 259 33.33 14.56 -13.24
C ILE A 259 34.36 13.42 -13.11
N ASN A 260 35.42 13.43 -13.92
CA ASN A 260 36.50 12.43 -13.84
C ASN A 260 37.36 12.56 -12.58
N LEU A 261 37.27 13.69 -11.86
CA LEU A 261 37.92 13.91 -10.56
C LEU A 261 37.04 13.44 -9.39
N VAL A 262 35.79 13.06 -9.65
CA VAL A 262 34.87 12.49 -8.66
C VAL A 262 35.15 11.01 -8.49
N GLU A 263 35.01 10.49 -7.27
CA GLU A 263 35.24 9.07 -6.98
C GLU A 263 34.38 8.14 -7.88
N PRO A 264 34.90 7.00 -8.35
CA PRO A 264 34.16 6.09 -9.23
C PRO A 264 32.89 5.55 -8.57
N ALA A 265 31.82 5.38 -9.35
CA ALA A 265 30.55 4.82 -8.86
C ALA A 265 30.70 3.43 -8.20
N SER A 266 31.72 2.66 -8.60
CA SER A 266 32.05 1.37 -7.98
C SER A 266 32.50 1.47 -6.52
N GLU A 267 33.04 2.62 -6.08
CA GLU A 267 33.38 2.88 -4.68
C GLU A 267 32.18 3.40 -3.88
N ILE A 268 31.29 4.17 -4.53
CA ILE A 268 30.05 4.68 -3.92
C ILE A 268 29.07 3.54 -3.60
N VAL A 269 28.94 2.55 -4.49
CA VAL A 269 28.00 1.43 -4.37
C VAL A 269 28.35 0.46 -3.24
N LYS A 270 29.61 0.41 -2.79
CA LYS A 270 30.05 -0.46 -1.68
C LYS A 270 29.39 -0.13 -0.34
N ARG A 271 28.72 1.02 -0.24
CA ARG A 271 28.04 1.50 0.98
C ARG A 271 26.62 0.89 1.17
N PHE A 272 26.22 -0.13 0.39
CA PHE A 272 24.84 -0.68 0.37
C PHE A 272 24.79 -2.18 0.75
N VAL A 273 23.84 -2.61 1.61
CA VAL A 273 23.83 -4.02 2.11
C VAL A 273 22.43 -4.60 2.45
N THR A 274 22.25 -5.93 2.34
CA THR A 274 21.04 -6.70 2.77
C THR A 274 21.41 -8.15 3.25
N GLY A 275 20.52 -8.84 4.02
CA GLY A 275 20.72 -10.06 4.88
C GLY A 275 20.29 -11.49 4.37
N GLU A 276 20.55 -12.59 5.16
CA GLU A 276 20.65 -14.00 4.65
C GLU A 276 20.44 -15.24 5.61
N ASN A 277 20.23 -16.46 5.02
CA ASN A 277 20.11 -17.85 5.57
C ASN A 277 21.44 -18.69 5.47
N ALA A 278 21.56 -19.83 6.19
CA ALA A 278 22.73 -20.72 6.24
C ALA A 278 23.20 -21.33 4.92
N ASP A 279 22.29 -21.92 4.14
CA ASP A 279 22.63 -22.53 2.85
C ASP A 279 23.16 -21.51 1.83
N ARG A 280 22.81 -20.23 2.02
CA ARG A 280 23.19 -19.14 1.13
C ARG A 280 24.67 -18.72 1.33
N TYR A 281 25.24 -18.93 2.52
CA TYR A 281 26.68 -18.68 2.79
C TYR A 281 27.55 -19.94 2.76
N LEU A 282 26.95 -21.14 2.76
CA LEU A 282 27.63 -22.42 2.52
C LEU A 282 27.88 -22.66 1.02
N ASN A 283 26.91 -22.29 0.18
CA ASN A 283 26.98 -22.47 -1.27
C ASN A 283 27.47 -21.17 -1.93
N GLN A 284 28.78 -21.04 -2.05
CA GLN A 284 29.44 -19.82 -2.51
C GLN A 284 29.82 -19.92 -3.98
N ASP A 285 28.84 -20.25 -4.82
CA ASP A 285 28.99 -20.14 -6.27
C ASP A 285 29.29 -18.66 -6.60
N PRO A 286 30.41 -18.34 -7.27
CA PRO A 286 30.75 -16.98 -7.64
C PRO A 286 29.67 -16.29 -8.46
N GLU A 287 28.87 -17.03 -9.23
CA GLU A 287 27.82 -16.45 -10.06
C GLU A 287 26.55 -16.11 -9.28
N ASN A 288 26.35 -16.78 -8.15
CA ASN A 288 25.14 -16.69 -7.36
C ASN A 288 25.51 -16.63 -5.87
N ASN A 289 26.46 -15.77 -5.51
CA ASN A 289 26.82 -15.57 -4.11
C ASN A 289 25.65 -14.89 -3.42
N MET A 290 24.99 -15.68 -2.59
CA MET A 290 23.83 -15.23 -1.85
C MET A 290 24.23 -14.63 -0.49
N ARG A 291 25.55 -14.55 -0.18
CA ARG A 291 26.14 -14.04 1.07
C ARG A 291 25.81 -12.59 1.38
N SER A 292 25.31 -12.36 2.58
CA SER A 292 25.14 -11.01 3.14
C SER A 292 26.35 -10.55 3.92
N ALA A 293 26.88 -9.38 3.55
CA ALA A 293 28.00 -8.75 4.23
C ALA A 293 27.63 -8.19 5.63
N ILE A 294 26.46 -7.56 5.75
CA ILE A 294 25.89 -7.10 7.03
C ILE A 294 24.93 -8.17 7.54
N LYS A 295 25.13 -8.59 8.79
CA LYS A 295 24.26 -9.51 9.50
C LYS A 295 23.67 -8.81 10.73
N GLN A 296 22.36 -8.94 10.92
CA GLN A 296 21.66 -8.28 12.02
C GLN A 296 21.59 -9.18 13.27
N VAL A 297 21.73 -8.55 14.43
CA VAL A 297 21.42 -9.09 15.76
C VAL A 297 20.28 -8.25 16.32
N ALA A 298 19.07 -8.83 16.35
CA ALA A 298 17.84 -8.18 16.82
C ALA A 298 17.26 -8.94 18.03
N SER A 299 16.30 -8.33 18.74
CA SER A 299 15.70 -8.87 19.98
C SER A 299 15.16 -10.31 19.90
N GLY A 300 14.73 -10.77 18.73
CA GLY A 300 14.28 -12.15 18.56
C GLY A 300 15.40 -13.19 18.52
N ARG A 301 16.66 -12.79 18.28
CA ARG A 301 17.83 -13.65 18.03
C ARG A 301 17.59 -14.78 17.02
N PHE A 302 16.65 -14.58 16.10
CA PHE A 302 16.30 -15.58 15.10
C PHE A 302 17.47 -15.86 14.15
N GLY A 303 17.93 -17.12 14.12
CA GLY A 303 19.02 -17.56 13.24
C GLY A 303 20.40 -17.00 13.62
N VAL A 304 20.55 -16.44 14.83
CA VAL A 304 21.85 -15.96 15.32
C VAL A 304 22.62 -17.13 15.89
N THR A 305 23.58 -17.65 15.12
CA THR A 305 24.50 -18.71 15.53
C THR A 305 25.94 -18.21 15.52
N ALA A 306 26.85 -18.92 16.19
CA ALA A 306 28.28 -18.60 16.16
C ALA A 306 28.82 -18.50 14.72
N SER A 307 28.40 -19.42 13.83
CA SER A 307 28.81 -19.37 12.44
C SER A 307 28.19 -18.20 11.67
N TYR A 308 26.92 -17.89 11.91
CA TYR A 308 26.28 -16.70 11.35
C TYR A 308 27.09 -15.45 11.71
N LEU A 309 27.52 -15.30 12.96
CA LEU A 309 28.31 -14.16 13.41
C LEU A 309 29.72 -14.13 12.79
N ALA A 310 30.37 -15.29 12.65
CA ALA A 310 31.71 -15.40 12.06
C ALA A 310 31.75 -15.05 10.56
N HIS A 311 30.64 -15.23 9.82
CA HIS A 311 30.56 -14.98 8.39
C HIS A 311 30.03 -13.57 8.03
N ALA A 312 30.14 -12.61 8.95
CA ALA A 312 29.79 -11.20 8.75
C ALA A 312 31.05 -10.34 8.48
N ASP A 313 30.93 -9.36 7.60
CA ASP A 313 31.89 -8.25 7.54
C ASP A 313 31.49 -7.16 8.57
N ASP A 314 30.19 -7.01 8.78
CA ASP A 314 29.59 -6.04 9.69
C ASP A 314 28.45 -6.70 10.49
N LEU A 315 28.47 -6.52 11.82
CA LEU A 315 27.43 -7.01 12.73
C LEU A 315 26.58 -5.84 13.21
N GLN A 316 25.31 -5.82 12.82
CA GLN A 316 24.39 -4.73 13.14
C GLN A 316 23.44 -5.09 14.30
N ILE A 317 23.66 -4.47 15.46
CA ILE A 317 22.73 -4.47 16.59
C ILE A 317 21.54 -3.59 16.24
N LYS A 318 20.36 -4.20 16.13
CA LYS A 318 19.13 -3.49 15.75
C LYS A 318 18.34 -3.08 16.98
N MET A 319 18.61 -1.89 17.51
CA MET A 319 17.84 -1.33 18.62
C MET A 319 16.40 -0.99 18.18
N ALA A 320 16.26 -0.34 17.03
CA ALA A 320 14.95 0.07 16.53
C ALA A 320 14.91 0.16 15.00
N GLN A 321 13.73 0.42 14.44
CA GLN A 321 13.52 0.73 13.03
C GLN A 321 12.52 1.87 12.87
N GLY A 322 12.73 2.75 11.89
CA GLY A 322 11.93 3.97 11.73
C GLY A 322 10.43 3.74 11.58
N ALA A 323 10.01 2.66 10.92
CA ALA A 323 8.59 2.34 10.72
C ALA A 323 7.84 1.87 11.99
N LYS A 324 8.57 1.53 13.06
CA LYS A 324 8.03 1.12 14.36
C LYS A 324 9.09 1.19 15.46
N PRO A 325 9.46 2.39 15.91
CA PRO A 325 10.34 2.59 17.05
C PRO A 325 9.66 2.05 18.31
N GLY A 326 10.44 1.40 19.18
CA GLY A 326 9.95 0.79 20.43
C GLY A 326 9.10 -0.48 20.26
N GLU A 327 9.09 -1.12 19.08
CA GLU A 327 8.38 -2.37 18.83
C GLU A 327 9.27 -3.43 18.16
N GLY A 328 9.02 -4.71 18.45
CA GLY A 328 9.73 -5.83 17.84
C GLY A 328 9.37 -6.10 16.37
N GLY A 329 10.17 -6.93 15.72
CA GLY A 329 9.86 -7.49 14.40
C GLY A 329 8.56 -8.29 14.40
N GLU A 330 7.82 -8.26 13.28
CA GLU A 330 6.57 -9.02 13.14
C GLU A 330 6.62 -9.84 11.85
N LEU A 331 6.32 -11.13 11.94
CA LEU A 331 6.15 -12.02 10.80
C LEU A 331 4.87 -12.85 11.00
N PRO A 332 3.83 -12.64 10.17
CA PRO A 332 2.59 -13.41 10.26
C PRO A 332 2.81 -14.92 10.08
N GLY A 333 2.08 -15.74 10.84
CA GLY A 333 2.31 -17.19 10.91
C GLY A 333 2.16 -17.92 9.57
N TYR A 334 1.22 -17.50 8.72
CA TYR A 334 1.06 -18.06 7.36
C TYR A 334 2.24 -17.75 6.41
N LYS A 335 3.20 -16.90 6.82
CA LYS A 335 4.48 -16.69 6.12
C LYS A 335 5.61 -17.52 6.73
N VAL A 336 5.40 -18.19 7.85
CA VAL A 336 6.39 -19.04 8.50
C VAL A 336 6.28 -20.44 7.90
N THR A 337 6.90 -20.62 6.73
CA THR A 337 7.01 -21.91 6.04
C THR A 337 7.94 -22.86 6.79
N LYS A 338 7.95 -24.14 6.43
CA LYS A 338 8.87 -25.15 7.01
C LYS A 338 10.34 -24.66 6.93
N ASP A 339 10.75 -24.09 5.81
CA ASP A 339 12.11 -23.56 5.61
C ASP A 339 12.41 -22.36 6.52
N ILE A 340 11.46 -21.41 6.65
CA ILE A 340 11.63 -20.23 7.51
C ILE A 340 11.66 -20.64 8.97
N ALA A 341 10.79 -21.57 9.36
CA ALA A 341 10.75 -22.13 10.70
C ALA A 341 12.09 -22.80 11.05
N LYS A 342 12.63 -23.61 10.14
CA LYS A 342 13.96 -24.22 10.28
C LYS A 342 15.06 -23.17 10.42
N THR A 343 15.09 -22.16 9.56
CA THR A 343 16.08 -21.07 9.58
C THR A 343 16.06 -20.28 10.89
N ARG A 344 14.88 -20.13 11.48
CA ARG A 344 14.67 -19.34 12.72
C ARG A 344 14.61 -20.18 13.98
N HIS A 345 14.80 -21.50 13.88
CA HIS A 345 14.59 -22.44 14.98
C HIS A 345 13.22 -22.24 15.68
N SER A 346 12.18 -22.07 14.87
CA SER A 346 10.81 -21.82 15.34
C SER A 346 9.83 -22.88 14.83
N VAL A 347 8.56 -22.76 15.23
CA VAL A 347 7.49 -23.67 14.82
C VAL A 347 6.86 -23.22 13.48
N PRO A 348 6.65 -24.12 12.50
CA PRO A 348 5.95 -23.79 11.25
C PRO A 348 4.52 -23.28 11.50
N ARG A 349 4.03 -22.36 10.66
CA ARG A 349 2.70 -21.72 10.72
C ARG A 349 2.42 -20.81 11.92
N VAL A 350 3.29 -20.78 12.91
CA VAL A 350 3.16 -19.92 14.10
C VAL A 350 3.68 -18.51 13.83
N GLY A 351 2.93 -17.49 14.26
CA GLY A 351 3.34 -16.09 14.11
C GLY A 351 4.56 -15.74 14.96
N LEU A 352 5.53 -15.04 14.38
CA LEU A 352 6.72 -14.59 15.11
C LEU A 352 6.61 -13.10 15.41
N ILE A 353 6.38 -12.78 16.68
CA ILE A 353 6.48 -11.43 17.23
C ILE A 353 7.75 -11.41 18.08
N SER A 354 8.69 -10.53 17.74
CA SER A 354 9.90 -10.34 18.55
C SER A 354 9.57 -9.51 19.79
N PRO A 355 10.28 -9.73 20.92
CA PRO A 355 10.21 -8.83 22.04
C PRO A 355 10.55 -7.39 21.62
N PRO A 356 9.89 -6.35 22.18
CA PRO A 356 10.27 -4.97 21.91
C PRO A 356 11.71 -4.63 22.34
N PRO A 357 12.15 -4.92 23.58
CA PRO A 357 13.53 -4.70 23.98
C PRO A 357 14.42 -5.90 23.61
N HIS A 358 15.71 -5.64 23.56
CA HIS A 358 16.72 -6.68 23.71
C HIS A 358 16.81 -7.04 25.20
N HIS A 359 16.59 -8.31 25.56
CA HIS A 359 16.62 -8.69 26.98
C HIS A 359 18.03 -8.68 27.59
N ASP A 360 19.05 -8.54 26.75
CA ASP A 360 20.45 -8.31 27.12
C ASP A 360 20.88 -6.84 26.95
N ILE A 361 19.93 -5.90 26.82
CA ILE A 361 20.20 -4.46 26.76
C ILE A 361 19.09 -3.70 27.51
N TYR A 362 19.34 -3.38 28.79
CA TYR A 362 18.48 -2.47 29.56
C TYR A 362 19.13 -1.13 29.86
N SER A 363 20.44 -1.02 29.62
CA SER A 363 21.25 0.15 29.87
C SER A 363 22.34 0.32 28.79
N ILE A 364 23.11 1.40 28.86
CA ILE A 364 24.17 1.66 27.88
C ILE A 364 25.38 0.75 28.10
N GLU A 365 25.63 0.35 29.34
CA GLU A 365 26.63 -0.61 29.75
C GLU A 365 26.32 -2.02 29.24
N ASP A 366 25.05 -2.44 29.24
CA ASP A 366 24.64 -3.71 28.64
C ASP A 366 24.84 -3.71 27.11
N LEU A 367 24.60 -2.56 26.46
CA LEU A 367 24.89 -2.42 25.04
C LEU A 367 26.40 -2.55 24.78
N ALA A 368 27.24 -1.97 25.63
CA ALA A 368 28.69 -2.10 25.54
C ALA A 368 29.13 -3.57 25.74
N GLU A 369 28.48 -4.30 26.64
CA GLU A 369 28.73 -5.73 26.83
C GLU A 369 28.35 -6.55 25.59
N LEU A 370 27.21 -6.28 24.95
CA LEU A 370 26.86 -6.94 23.69
C LEU A 370 27.84 -6.59 22.56
N ILE A 371 28.32 -5.34 22.48
CA ILE A 371 29.35 -4.95 21.50
C ILE A 371 30.63 -5.78 21.74
N TYR A 372 31.01 -5.95 23.01
CA TYR A 372 32.15 -6.78 23.40
C TYR A 372 31.95 -8.25 22.99
N ASP A 373 30.80 -8.85 23.31
CA ASP A 373 30.46 -10.23 22.94
C ASP A 373 30.56 -10.49 21.43
N LEU A 374 30.04 -9.56 20.63
CA LEU A 374 30.06 -9.68 19.17
C LEU A 374 31.47 -9.54 18.61
N LYS A 375 32.29 -8.66 19.20
CA LYS A 375 33.71 -8.51 18.80
C LYS A 375 34.55 -9.72 19.23
N CYS A 376 34.24 -10.35 20.36
CA CYS A 376 34.84 -11.62 20.77
C CYS A 376 34.46 -12.77 19.83
N SER A 377 33.22 -12.79 19.34
CA SER A 377 32.72 -13.81 18.42
C SER A 377 33.29 -13.63 17.01
N ASN A 378 33.48 -12.39 16.56
CA ASN A 378 34.10 -12.05 15.28
C ASN A 378 35.00 -10.80 15.42
N PRO A 379 36.31 -10.98 15.65
CA PRO A 379 37.24 -9.87 15.84
C PRO A 379 37.40 -8.96 14.61
N ASN A 380 37.12 -9.49 13.41
CA ASN A 380 37.30 -8.76 12.16
C ASN A 380 36.08 -7.92 11.76
N ALA A 381 34.89 -8.24 12.27
CA ALA A 381 33.67 -7.53 11.89
C ALA A 381 33.59 -6.14 12.55
N ARG A 382 33.09 -5.15 11.81
CA ARG A 382 32.72 -3.85 12.41
C ARG A 382 31.40 -4.00 13.15
N ILE A 383 31.29 -3.39 14.33
CA ILE A 383 30.03 -3.39 15.09
C ILE A 383 29.22 -2.14 14.77
N SER A 384 28.02 -2.34 14.24
CA SER A 384 27.06 -1.31 13.89
C SER A 384 25.89 -1.28 14.87
N VAL A 385 25.47 -0.09 15.31
CA VAL A 385 24.23 0.06 16.10
C VAL A 385 23.22 0.87 15.30
N LYS A 386 22.03 0.29 15.11
CA LYS A 386 20.93 0.93 14.38
C LYS A 386 19.93 1.58 15.33
N LEU A 387 19.93 2.90 15.31
CA LEU A 387 19.05 3.79 16.07
C LEU A 387 17.99 4.41 15.15
N VAL A 388 16.99 5.05 15.75
CA VAL A 388 15.97 5.82 15.02
C VAL A 388 16.13 7.30 15.38
N SER A 389 15.87 8.17 14.42
CA SER A 389 15.83 9.62 14.63
C SER A 389 14.73 9.98 15.64
N GLU A 390 15.17 10.53 16.77
CA GLU A 390 14.35 11.10 17.85
C GLU A 390 15.15 12.19 18.56
N VAL A 391 14.52 13.10 19.30
CA VAL A 391 15.24 14.04 20.17
C VAL A 391 16.09 13.28 21.19
N GLY A 392 17.35 13.69 21.33
CA GLY A 392 18.30 13.07 22.24
C GLY A 392 19.05 11.89 21.61
N VAL A 393 18.78 11.53 20.36
CA VAL A 393 19.51 10.47 19.65
C VAL A 393 21.01 10.76 19.59
N GLY A 394 21.42 12.03 19.52
CA GLY A 394 22.83 12.40 19.53
C GLY A 394 23.51 12.06 20.86
N VAL A 395 22.80 12.18 21.98
CA VAL A 395 23.30 11.80 23.31
C VAL A 395 23.46 10.29 23.40
N VAL A 396 22.46 9.54 22.95
CA VAL A 396 22.53 8.06 22.89
C VAL A 396 23.69 7.62 21.99
N ALA A 397 23.86 8.24 20.82
CA ALA A 397 24.95 7.96 19.90
C ALA A 397 26.33 8.21 20.53
N SER A 398 26.47 9.22 21.40
CA SER A 398 27.70 9.44 22.17
C SER A 398 28.01 8.29 23.13
N GLY A 399 26.98 7.72 23.79
CA GLY A 399 27.09 6.52 24.62
C GLY A 399 27.50 5.30 23.81
N VAL A 400 26.88 5.11 22.64
CA VAL A 400 27.20 4.04 21.68
C VAL A 400 28.65 4.09 21.23
N ALA A 401 29.15 5.29 20.89
CA ALA A 401 30.56 5.49 20.52
C ALA A 401 31.51 5.20 21.69
N LYS A 402 31.14 5.54 22.93
CA LYS A 402 31.90 5.18 24.15
C LYS A 402 31.89 3.67 24.42
N GLY A 403 30.81 2.99 24.05
CA GLY A 403 30.68 1.53 24.03
C GLY A 403 31.52 0.82 22.95
N LYS A 404 32.39 1.55 22.24
CA LYS A 404 33.29 1.04 21.19
C LYS A 404 32.60 0.51 19.93
N ALA A 405 31.37 0.92 19.65
CA ALA A 405 30.80 0.73 18.33
C ALA A 405 31.61 1.52 17.29
N GLU A 406 31.79 0.96 16.10
CA GLU A 406 32.56 1.57 15.00
C GLU A 406 31.62 2.24 13.98
N HIS A 407 30.33 1.90 14.01
CA HIS A 407 29.35 2.34 13.04
C HIS A 407 27.98 2.62 13.69
N ILE A 408 27.33 3.73 13.33
CA ILE A 408 26.02 4.14 13.87
C ILE A 408 25.09 4.41 12.69
N VAL A 409 23.94 3.75 12.66
CA VAL A 409 22.88 4.02 11.67
C VAL A 409 21.79 4.85 12.33
N ILE A 410 21.45 5.98 11.72
CA ILE A 410 20.28 6.79 12.09
C ILE A 410 19.18 6.57 11.05
N SER A 411 18.11 5.90 11.46
CA SER A 411 16.94 5.65 10.64
C SER A 411 15.88 6.74 10.77
N GLY A 412 15.40 7.24 9.63
CA GLY A 412 14.24 8.12 9.56
C GLY A 412 12.92 7.36 9.74
N HIS A 413 11.89 8.06 10.21
CA HIS A 413 10.51 7.55 10.38
C HIS A 413 9.91 6.97 9.09
N ASP A 414 10.40 7.41 7.94
CA ASP A 414 9.97 7.05 6.59
C ASP A 414 10.53 5.69 6.11
N GLY A 415 11.25 4.96 6.96
CA GLY A 415 11.74 3.60 6.71
C GLY A 415 10.65 2.61 6.27
N GLY A 416 10.99 1.67 5.38
CA GLY A 416 10.07 0.63 4.92
C GLY A 416 9.82 -0.49 5.95
N THR A 417 8.66 -1.15 5.89
CA THR A 417 8.37 -2.35 6.70
C THR A 417 7.47 -3.34 5.98
N GLY A 418 7.68 -4.64 6.21
CA GLY A 418 6.84 -5.72 5.68
C GLY A 418 5.55 -5.96 6.49
N ALA A 419 5.58 -5.65 7.80
CA ALA A 419 4.45 -5.74 8.72
C ALA A 419 4.68 -4.82 9.94
N SER A 420 3.73 -3.94 10.21
CA SER A 420 3.73 -3.03 11.36
C SER A 420 2.31 -2.50 11.60
N SER A 421 2.08 -1.95 12.80
CA SER A 421 0.88 -1.17 13.09
C SER A 421 0.89 0.16 12.32
N TRP A 422 -0.28 0.64 11.89
CA TRP A 422 -0.39 1.93 11.21
C TRP A 422 0.01 3.10 12.10
N THR A 423 -0.29 3.01 13.41
CA THR A 423 0.12 4.00 14.42
C THR A 423 1.64 4.11 14.50
N GLY A 424 2.36 2.98 14.45
CA GLY A 424 3.83 3.00 14.43
C GLY A 424 4.41 3.64 13.17
N ILE A 425 3.81 3.37 12.00
CA ILE A 425 4.29 3.92 10.72
C ILE A 425 4.08 5.43 10.61
N LYS A 426 2.97 5.95 11.17
CA LYS A 426 2.57 7.35 10.97
C LYS A 426 3.00 8.29 12.10
N ASN A 427 3.07 7.80 13.33
CA ASN A 427 3.14 8.67 14.52
C ASN A 427 4.35 8.39 15.40
N ALA A 428 5.35 7.63 14.93
CA ALA A 428 6.54 7.32 15.71
C ALA A 428 7.83 7.50 14.89
N GLY A 429 8.84 8.10 15.52
CA GLY A 429 10.11 8.49 14.88
C GLY A 429 10.03 9.85 14.18
N LEU A 430 11.19 10.37 13.79
CA LEU A 430 11.34 11.67 13.13
C LEU A 430 12.04 11.57 11.77
N PRO A 431 12.03 12.65 10.97
CA PRO A 431 12.88 12.78 9.78
C PRO A 431 14.35 12.50 10.12
N TRP A 432 15.04 11.76 9.25
CA TRP A 432 16.46 11.44 9.48
C TRP A 432 17.34 12.69 9.36
N GLU A 433 16.89 13.72 8.65
CA GLU A 433 17.59 14.99 8.50
C GLU A 433 17.93 15.61 9.86
N LEU A 434 16.96 15.57 10.79
CA LEU A 434 17.13 16.09 12.16
C LEU A 434 18.06 15.19 12.99
N GLY A 435 17.84 13.88 12.97
CA GLY A 435 18.60 12.93 13.79
C GLY A 435 20.05 12.79 13.36
N VAL A 436 20.34 12.80 12.06
CA VAL A 436 21.72 12.75 11.52
C VAL A 436 22.47 14.02 11.89
N ALA A 437 21.86 15.19 11.71
CA ALA A 437 22.47 16.46 12.08
C ALA A 437 22.76 16.55 13.58
N GLU A 438 21.79 16.17 14.43
CA GLU A 438 21.97 16.13 15.87
C GLU A 438 23.09 15.15 16.29
N THR A 439 23.10 13.95 15.71
CA THR A 439 24.13 12.95 15.97
C THR A 439 25.51 13.46 15.59
N HIS A 440 25.64 14.06 14.41
CA HIS A 440 26.90 14.65 13.96
C HIS A 440 27.37 15.75 14.93
N GLN A 441 26.51 16.71 15.26
CA GLN A 441 26.83 17.82 16.15
C GLN A 441 27.27 17.34 17.54
N VAL A 442 26.50 16.43 18.16
CA VAL A 442 26.81 15.93 19.51
C VAL A 442 28.11 15.12 19.52
N LEU A 443 28.36 14.30 18.51
CA LEU A 443 29.61 13.55 18.40
C LEU A 443 30.83 14.46 18.19
N VAL A 444 30.68 15.56 17.45
CA VAL A 444 31.74 16.57 17.28
C VAL A 444 31.99 17.30 18.60
N LEU A 445 30.93 17.76 19.27
CA LEU A 445 31.02 18.44 20.57
C LEU A 445 31.72 17.57 21.63
N ASN A 446 31.54 16.25 21.58
CA ASN A 446 32.19 15.30 22.50
C ASN A 446 33.53 14.76 22.02
N ASN A 447 34.06 15.21 20.86
CA ASN A 447 35.27 14.69 20.23
C ASN A 447 35.26 13.16 20.02
N LEU A 448 34.10 12.63 19.62
CA LEU A 448 33.86 11.21 19.33
C LEU A 448 33.62 10.94 17.84
N ARG A 449 33.37 11.97 17.03
CA ARG A 449 32.98 11.81 15.62
C ARG A 449 34.00 11.05 14.76
N SER A 450 35.29 11.21 15.04
CA SER A 450 36.37 10.51 14.32
C SER A 450 36.45 9.01 14.62
N ARG A 451 35.76 8.52 15.66
CA ARG A 451 35.78 7.11 16.08
C ARG A 451 34.69 6.28 15.41
N VAL A 452 33.68 6.93 14.84
CA VAL A 452 32.47 6.27 14.33
C VAL A 452 32.10 6.76 12.96
N VAL A 453 31.68 5.83 12.12
CA VAL A 453 31.07 6.10 10.82
C VAL A 453 29.56 6.26 11.02
N VAL A 454 28.95 7.31 10.47
CA VAL A 454 27.51 7.58 10.60
C VAL A 454 26.80 7.24 9.29
N GLN A 455 25.84 6.33 9.32
CA GLN A 455 24.98 6.00 8.18
C GLN A 455 23.59 6.62 8.33
N ALA A 456 23.07 7.20 7.25
CA ALA A 456 21.68 7.64 7.17
C ALA A 456 20.84 6.61 6.39
N ASP A 457 19.65 6.27 6.88
CA ASP A 457 18.65 5.54 6.09
C ASP A 457 17.23 6.11 6.28
N GLY A 458 16.37 5.94 5.26
CA GLY A 458 15.01 6.51 5.25
C GLY A 458 14.65 7.14 3.89
N GLN A 459 13.90 6.42 3.06
CA GLN A 459 13.51 6.81 1.68
C GLN A 459 14.59 7.54 0.85
N ILE A 460 15.87 7.20 1.01
CA ILE A 460 16.95 7.70 0.14
C ILE A 460 16.79 7.03 -1.23
N ARG A 461 16.67 7.82 -2.30
CA ARG A 461 16.34 7.32 -3.65
C ARG A 461 17.18 7.95 -4.76
N THR A 462 17.63 9.17 -4.58
CA THR A 462 18.32 9.96 -5.61
C THR A 462 19.71 10.36 -5.15
N GLY A 463 20.56 10.77 -6.10
CA GLY A 463 21.87 11.35 -5.76
C GLY A 463 21.76 12.64 -4.94
N PHE A 464 20.67 13.40 -5.11
CA PHE A 464 20.39 14.59 -4.29
C PHE A 464 20.22 14.21 -2.80
N ASP A 465 19.44 13.18 -2.50
CA ASP A 465 19.24 12.71 -1.12
C ASP A 465 20.57 12.31 -0.46
N VAL A 466 21.44 11.65 -1.24
CA VAL A 466 22.78 11.22 -0.80
C VAL A 466 23.66 12.42 -0.47
N VAL A 467 23.69 13.43 -1.35
CA VAL A 467 24.49 14.64 -1.13
C VAL A 467 23.99 15.42 0.08
N VAL A 468 22.67 15.58 0.24
CA VAL A 468 22.11 16.25 1.42
C VAL A 468 22.46 15.49 2.70
N ALA A 469 22.31 14.17 2.72
CA ALA A 469 22.71 13.36 3.86
C ALA A 469 24.22 13.49 4.18
N ALA A 470 25.08 13.55 3.15
CA ALA A 470 26.51 13.78 3.32
C ALA A 470 26.81 15.13 3.97
N LEU A 471 26.15 16.20 3.49
CA LEU A 471 26.30 17.55 4.03
C LEU A 471 25.82 17.67 5.48
N LEU A 472 24.79 16.90 5.86
CA LEU A 472 24.30 16.83 7.24
C LEU A 472 25.19 15.97 8.16
N GLY A 473 26.21 15.30 7.60
CA GLY A 473 27.25 14.61 8.37
C GLY A 473 27.23 13.08 8.30
N ALA A 474 26.48 12.48 7.36
CA ALA A 474 26.52 11.04 7.10
C ALA A 474 27.69 10.65 6.17
N ASP A 475 28.31 9.51 6.47
CA ASP A 475 29.40 8.90 5.69
C ASP A 475 28.88 7.79 4.75
N GLU A 476 27.85 7.06 5.19
CA GLU A 476 27.24 5.94 4.46
C GLU A 476 25.72 6.14 4.29
N PHE A 477 25.11 5.46 3.29
CA PHE A 477 23.70 5.70 2.90
C PHE A 477 22.94 4.38 2.69
N GLY A 478 21.85 4.20 3.42
CA GLY A 478 21.02 3.00 3.36
C GLY A 478 19.89 3.11 2.33
N PHE A 479 19.88 2.21 1.34
CA PHE A 479 18.79 2.04 0.37
C PHE A 479 17.98 0.80 0.70
N SER A 480 16.65 0.94 0.80
CA SER A 480 15.75 -0.19 1.08
C SER A 480 14.61 -0.29 0.08
N THR A 481 13.74 0.70 0.01
CA THR A 481 12.55 0.65 -0.87
C THR A 481 12.91 0.82 -2.34
N ALA A 482 13.89 1.66 -2.69
CA ALA A 482 14.26 1.91 -4.09
C ALA A 482 14.79 0.65 -4.82
N PRO A 483 15.68 -0.17 -4.22
CA PRO A 483 16.08 -1.46 -4.80
C PRO A 483 14.90 -2.44 -4.93
N LEU A 484 13.97 -2.48 -3.96
CA LEU A 484 12.77 -3.31 -4.07
C LEU A 484 11.90 -2.88 -5.26
N ILE A 485 11.76 -1.57 -5.50
CA ILE A 485 11.05 -1.05 -6.67
C ILE A 485 11.76 -1.44 -7.97
N ALA A 486 13.09 -1.28 -8.03
CA ALA A 486 13.89 -1.67 -9.18
C ALA A 486 13.78 -3.18 -9.51
N MET A 487 13.65 -4.04 -8.48
CA MET A 487 13.39 -5.48 -8.65
C MET A 487 11.95 -5.81 -9.06
N GLY A 488 11.04 -4.83 -9.12
CA GLY A 488 9.66 -5.01 -9.60
C GLY A 488 8.57 -4.67 -8.58
N CYS A 489 8.88 -4.13 -7.39
CA CYS A 489 7.85 -3.77 -6.42
C CYS A 489 6.93 -2.66 -6.96
N THR A 490 5.63 -2.94 -7.01
CA THR A 490 4.59 -1.98 -7.45
C THR A 490 3.93 -1.22 -6.30
N MET A 491 4.54 -1.23 -5.10
CA MET A 491 4.05 -0.55 -3.90
C MET A 491 2.60 -0.87 -3.53
N MET A 492 2.22 -2.14 -3.65
CA MET A 492 0.88 -2.63 -3.27
C MET A 492 0.56 -2.48 -1.78
N ARG A 493 1.58 -2.38 -0.90
CA ARG A 493 1.47 -2.26 0.58
C ARG A 493 0.69 -3.40 1.28
N LYS A 494 0.53 -4.55 0.61
CA LYS A 494 -0.05 -5.79 1.17
C LYS A 494 1.01 -6.86 1.50
N CYS A 495 2.22 -6.43 1.83
CA CYS A 495 3.37 -7.29 2.15
C CYS A 495 3.09 -8.27 3.31
N HIS A 496 2.24 -7.86 4.26
CA HIS A 496 1.86 -8.65 5.40
C HIS A 496 0.96 -9.83 5.03
N LEU A 497 0.07 -9.69 4.01
CA LEU A 497 -0.95 -10.69 3.65
C LEU A 497 -0.45 -11.90 2.85
N ASN A 498 0.84 -11.98 2.55
CA ASN A 498 1.44 -13.04 1.71
C ASN A 498 0.95 -13.06 0.25
N THR A 499 0.31 -12.00 -0.25
CA THR A 499 -0.31 -11.93 -1.59
C THR A 499 0.45 -11.02 -2.56
N CYS A 500 1.78 -10.93 -2.43
CA CYS A 500 2.60 -10.08 -3.30
C CYS A 500 2.52 -10.55 -4.76
N PRO A 501 2.04 -9.74 -5.71
CA PRO A 501 1.79 -10.19 -7.08
C PRO A 501 3.09 -10.48 -7.84
N VAL A 502 4.16 -9.74 -7.52
CA VAL A 502 5.47 -9.81 -8.19
C VAL A 502 6.48 -10.73 -7.49
N GLY A 503 6.02 -11.56 -6.54
CA GLY A 503 6.88 -12.55 -5.89
C GLY A 503 7.93 -12.05 -4.89
N ILE A 504 8.02 -10.73 -4.63
CA ILE A 504 9.01 -10.14 -3.72
C ILE A 504 8.74 -10.47 -2.24
N ALA A 505 7.58 -10.07 -1.72
CA ALA A 505 7.27 -10.12 -0.28
C ALA A 505 6.27 -11.25 0.08
N THR A 506 6.38 -12.41 -0.57
CA THR A 506 5.48 -13.57 -0.39
C THR A 506 6.25 -14.89 -0.27
N GLN A 507 5.65 -15.83 0.44
CA GLN A 507 6.07 -17.21 0.61
C GLN A 507 5.17 -18.20 -0.14
N ASP A 508 4.15 -17.71 -0.86
CA ASP A 508 3.32 -18.54 -1.73
C ASP A 508 4.14 -19.02 -2.95
N PRO A 509 4.27 -20.34 -3.17
CA PRO A 509 5.07 -20.88 -4.29
C PRO A 509 4.60 -20.42 -5.67
N ILE A 510 3.29 -20.24 -5.87
CA ILE A 510 2.72 -19.80 -7.16
C ILE A 510 3.12 -18.35 -7.43
N LEU A 511 3.06 -17.50 -6.42
CA LEU A 511 3.41 -16.09 -6.54
C LEU A 511 4.94 -15.87 -6.59
N ARG A 512 5.73 -16.68 -5.88
CA ARG A 512 7.21 -16.63 -5.94
C ARG A 512 7.75 -16.95 -7.32
N LYS A 513 7.13 -17.89 -8.06
CA LYS A 513 7.50 -18.19 -9.47
C LYS A 513 7.38 -16.98 -10.39
N LYS A 514 6.62 -15.95 -10.01
CA LYS A 514 6.44 -14.71 -10.79
C LYS A 514 7.57 -13.69 -10.57
N PHE A 515 8.53 -13.96 -9.70
CA PHE A 515 9.68 -13.09 -9.47
C PHE A 515 10.70 -13.19 -10.62
N ALA A 516 11.07 -12.06 -11.21
CA ALA A 516 11.94 -11.98 -12.39
C ALA A 516 13.32 -11.31 -12.14
N GLY A 517 13.67 -11.00 -10.88
CA GLY A 517 14.92 -10.30 -10.54
C GLY A 517 16.17 -11.19 -10.70
N LYS A 518 17.30 -10.59 -11.11
CA LYS A 518 18.60 -11.26 -11.28
C LYS A 518 19.65 -10.65 -10.32
N PRO A 519 20.40 -11.46 -9.54
CA PRO A 519 21.57 -11.00 -8.78
C PRO A 519 22.90 -11.26 -9.54
N GLU A 520 23.94 -10.44 -9.34
CA GLU A 520 25.29 -10.64 -9.91
C GLU A 520 26.44 -10.60 -8.85
N HIS A 521 27.06 -11.78 -8.63
CA HIS A 521 28.48 -12.23 -8.38
C HIS A 521 29.45 -11.76 -7.25
N GLN A 522 30.05 -12.76 -6.53
CA GLN A 522 31.46 -12.99 -6.02
C GLN A 522 31.70 -13.45 -4.54
N LYS A 523 32.53 -14.52 -4.37
CA LYS A 523 33.59 -14.87 -3.34
C LYS A 523 33.43 -15.95 -2.20
N ARG A 524 34.49 -16.80 -2.10
CA ARG A 524 35.33 -17.41 -0.98
C ARG A 524 34.79 -18.12 0.29
N LYS A 525 35.47 -19.26 0.63
CA LYS A 525 35.13 -20.57 1.28
C LYS A 525 35.10 -20.70 2.83
N TYR A 526 34.23 -21.61 3.34
CA TYR A 526 34.18 -22.47 4.59
C TYR A 526 32.88 -22.36 5.46
N GLY A 527 32.49 -23.41 6.25
CA GLY A 527 31.10 -23.64 6.77
C GLY A 527 30.92 -24.29 8.18
N ASP A 528 29.70 -24.79 8.49
CA ASP A 528 29.07 -24.92 9.84
C ASP A 528 29.25 -26.25 10.63
N GLU A 529 29.97 -27.27 10.14
CA GLU A 529 29.98 -28.60 10.78
C GLU A 529 30.76 -28.74 12.11
N GLY A 530 31.39 -27.66 12.61
CA GLY A 530 31.97 -27.62 13.95
C GLY A 530 33.03 -28.69 14.24
N LEU A 531 33.26 -29.00 15.52
CA LEU A 531 34.21 -30.02 16.00
C LEU A 531 33.48 -31.30 16.46
N PRO A 532 34.15 -32.48 16.43
CA PRO A 532 33.63 -33.71 17.05
C PRO A 532 33.28 -33.53 18.54
N GLU A 533 32.37 -34.35 19.07
CA GLU A 533 31.97 -34.28 20.50
C GLU A 533 33.16 -34.54 21.44
N ASN A 534 33.21 -33.85 22.60
CA ASN A 534 34.30 -33.88 23.59
C ASN A 534 35.68 -33.44 23.08
N SER A 535 35.76 -32.61 22.04
CA SER A 535 37.06 -32.14 21.52
C SER A 535 37.82 -31.24 22.51
N ILE A 536 37.12 -30.35 23.22
CA ILE A 536 37.72 -29.36 24.14
C ILE A 536 36.97 -29.39 25.46
N ASN A 537 37.67 -29.71 26.54
CA ASN A 537 37.13 -29.70 27.91
C ASN A 537 37.85 -28.65 28.75
N ILE A 538 37.11 -27.68 29.26
CA ILE A 538 37.63 -26.57 30.06
C ILE A 538 37.02 -26.65 31.46
N MET A 539 37.87 -26.76 32.49
CA MET A 539 37.45 -26.73 33.88
C MET A 539 37.96 -25.44 34.53
N LEU A 540 37.03 -24.65 35.05
CA LEU A 540 37.30 -23.37 35.69
C LEU A 540 36.89 -23.43 37.17
N LYS A 541 37.72 -22.84 38.02
CA LYS A 541 37.47 -22.71 39.45
C LYS A 541 37.67 -21.26 39.85
N GLY A 542 36.65 -20.63 40.42
CA GLY A 542 36.68 -19.22 40.75
C GLY A 542 35.54 -18.81 41.67
N SER A 543 35.63 -17.59 42.21
CA SER A 543 34.58 -17.03 43.06
C SER A 543 33.32 -16.68 42.25
N SER A 544 33.47 -16.06 41.07
CA SER A 544 32.37 -15.73 40.16
C SER A 544 32.85 -15.55 38.72
N ALA A 545 32.12 -16.07 37.74
CA ALA A 545 32.34 -15.78 36.32
C ALA A 545 31.59 -14.50 35.91
N GLY A 546 32.23 -13.65 35.11
CA GLY A 546 31.65 -12.38 34.63
C GLY A 546 30.44 -12.56 33.70
N GLN A 547 29.97 -11.45 33.16
CA GLN A 547 28.84 -11.40 32.22
C GLN A 547 29.13 -12.21 30.95
N SER A 548 28.08 -12.73 30.31
CA SER A 548 28.16 -13.46 29.02
C SER A 548 29.08 -14.68 29.03
N PHE A 549 29.22 -15.34 30.18
CA PHE A 549 30.03 -16.55 30.33
C PHE A 549 29.57 -17.64 29.34
N CYS A 550 30.49 -18.15 28.51
CA CYS A 550 30.23 -19.13 27.44
C CYS A 550 29.22 -18.67 26.36
N ALA A 551 29.14 -17.37 26.07
CA ALA A 551 28.32 -16.86 24.96
C ALA A 551 28.74 -17.45 23.60
N PHE A 552 27.75 -17.78 22.77
CA PHE A 552 27.90 -18.34 21.41
C PHE A 552 28.77 -19.60 21.30
N MET A 553 28.87 -20.38 22.38
CA MET A 553 29.73 -21.56 22.41
C MET A 553 29.24 -22.69 21.48
N THR A 554 30.17 -23.20 20.65
CA THR A 554 29.89 -24.19 19.60
C THR A 554 29.94 -25.64 20.06
N LYS A 555 29.40 -26.55 19.25
CA LYS A 555 29.52 -28.00 19.44
C LYS A 555 30.99 -28.46 19.55
N GLY A 556 31.25 -29.36 20.48
CA GLY A 556 32.58 -29.93 20.76
C GLY A 556 33.34 -29.26 21.92
N VAL A 557 32.80 -28.17 22.47
CA VAL A 557 33.37 -27.47 23.64
C VAL A 557 32.49 -27.71 24.87
N HIS A 558 33.11 -28.18 25.95
CA HIS A 558 32.48 -28.46 27.23
C HIS A 558 33.16 -27.62 28.31
N VAL A 559 32.36 -26.86 29.07
CA VAL A 559 32.88 -25.98 30.12
C VAL A 559 32.21 -26.31 31.45
N THR A 560 33.03 -26.59 32.46
CA THR A 560 32.60 -26.85 33.83
C THR A 560 33.13 -25.75 34.74
N LEU A 561 32.24 -25.09 35.48
CA LEU A 561 32.55 -24.03 36.44
C LEU A 561 32.23 -24.50 37.87
N GLU A 562 33.26 -24.58 38.72
CA GLU A 562 33.12 -24.70 40.18
C GLU A 562 33.10 -23.27 40.77
N GLY A 563 31.90 -22.76 41.08
CA GLY A 563 31.66 -21.36 41.48
C GLY A 563 30.23 -20.91 41.15
N ASP A 564 30.04 -19.60 41.02
CA ASP A 564 28.82 -18.98 40.48
C ASP A 564 29.11 -18.16 39.22
N ALA A 565 28.07 -17.70 38.51
CA ALA A 565 28.19 -16.86 37.33
C ALA A 565 27.16 -15.72 37.33
N ASN A 566 27.52 -14.59 36.71
CA ASN A 566 26.64 -13.42 36.59
C ASN A 566 25.60 -13.62 35.46
N ASP A 567 25.06 -12.55 34.87
CA ASP A 567 24.01 -12.60 33.86
C ASP A 567 24.51 -13.16 32.51
N TYR A 568 23.57 -13.52 31.64
CA TYR A 568 23.82 -13.92 30.25
C TYR A 568 24.64 -15.21 30.06
N VAL A 569 24.68 -16.10 31.05
CA VAL A 569 25.37 -17.40 30.92
C VAL A 569 24.81 -18.18 29.74
N GLY A 570 25.70 -18.60 28.83
CA GLY A 570 25.34 -19.35 27.63
C GLY A 570 24.45 -18.58 26.65
N LYS A 571 24.52 -17.25 26.64
CA LYS A 571 23.86 -16.39 25.64
C LYS A 571 24.14 -16.89 24.23
N GLY A 572 23.08 -17.16 23.46
CA GLY A 572 23.20 -17.67 22.09
C GLY A 572 23.94 -19.00 21.97
N LEU A 573 23.85 -19.91 22.95
CA LEU A 573 24.53 -21.22 22.91
C LEU A 573 24.23 -22.01 21.61
N CYS A 574 25.29 -22.52 20.98
CA CYS A 574 25.28 -23.15 19.64
C CYS A 574 25.88 -24.56 19.66
N GLY A 575 25.42 -25.42 20.57
CA GLY A 575 25.74 -26.85 20.61
C GLY A 575 26.78 -27.24 21.66
N GLY A 576 27.39 -26.27 22.34
CA GLY A 576 28.27 -26.52 23.48
C GLY A 576 27.54 -27.03 24.72
N GLU A 577 28.30 -27.49 25.72
CA GLU A 577 27.78 -27.92 27.01
C GLU A 577 28.34 -27.10 28.17
N ILE A 578 27.46 -26.59 29.03
CA ILE A 578 27.80 -25.77 30.21
C ILE A 578 27.35 -26.50 31.48
N VAL A 579 28.24 -26.61 32.45
CA VAL A 579 27.94 -27.15 33.79
C VAL A 579 28.40 -26.14 34.84
N VAL A 580 27.51 -25.70 35.72
CA VAL A 580 27.85 -24.81 36.86
C VAL A 580 27.34 -25.43 38.15
N TYR A 581 28.24 -25.57 39.12
CA TYR A 581 27.90 -26.09 40.45
C TYR A 581 28.68 -25.36 41.55
N PRO A 582 28.12 -25.26 42.77
CA PRO A 582 28.76 -24.53 43.87
C PRO A 582 30.04 -25.25 44.34
N PRO A 583 31.01 -24.53 44.92
CA PRO A 583 32.28 -25.11 45.36
C PRO A 583 32.10 -26.37 46.24
N LYS A 584 32.90 -27.41 46.00
CA LYS A 584 32.78 -28.67 46.76
C LYS A 584 33.10 -28.51 48.25
N ASN A 585 33.85 -27.46 48.60
CA ASN A 585 34.20 -27.10 49.97
C ASN A 585 33.18 -26.14 50.64
N SER A 586 31.98 -25.98 50.07
CA SER A 586 30.91 -25.19 50.67
C SER A 586 30.49 -25.76 52.03
N SER A 587 30.00 -24.90 52.93
CA SER A 587 29.52 -25.32 54.26
C SER A 587 28.50 -26.46 54.13
N PRO A 588 28.53 -27.48 55.01
CA PRO A 588 27.57 -28.60 54.97
C PRO A 588 26.10 -28.17 55.15
N ASN A 589 25.85 -26.93 55.59
CA ASN A 589 24.51 -26.33 55.68
C ASN A 589 24.09 -25.55 54.41
N PHE A 590 24.94 -25.49 53.37
CA PHE A 590 24.63 -24.76 52.14
C PHE A 590 23.65 -25.55 51.27
N LYS A 591 22.48 -24.96 51.04
CA LYS A 591 21.39 -25.50 50.22
C LYS A 591 21.42 -24.84 48.84
N SER A 592 21.74 -25.59 47.79
CA SER A 592 21.87 -25.03 46.44
C SER A 592 20.52 -24.53 45.91
N GLU A 593 19.43 -25.18 46.29
CA GLU A 593 18.06 -24.88 45.88
C GLU A 593 17.47 -23.59 46.47
N LEU A 594 18.17 -22.96 47.42
CA LEU A 594 17.77 -21.68 48.03
C LEU A 594 18.67 -20.51 47.60
N ASN A 595 19.69 -20.77 46.80
CA ASN A 595 20.70 -19.78 46.44
C ASN A 595 20.80 -19.62 44.93
N VAL A 596 20.99 -18.37 44.48
CA VAL A 596 21.21 -18.06 43.07
C VAL A 596 22.61 -18.51 42.67
N ILE A 597 22.71 -19.21 41.54
CA ILE A 597 23.98 -19.67 40.98
C ILE A 597 24.32 -19.04 39.63
N VAL A 598 23.28 -18.65 38.88
CA VAL A 598 23.42 -17.94 37.60
C VAL A 598 22.49 -16.73 37.57
N GLY A 599 22.97 -15.63 36.98
CA GLY A 599 22.24 -14.38 36.89
C GLY A 599 21.07 -14.39 35.91
N ASN A 600 20.65 -13.20 35.51
CA ASN A 600 19.48 -12.96 34.68
C ASN A 600 19.72 -13.35 33.22
N VAL A 601 18.64 -13.61 32.49
CA VAL A 601 18.64 -13.73 31.02
C VAL A 601 19.61 -14.81 30.53
N CYS A 602 19.76 -15.87 31.33
CA CYS A 602 20.58 -17.02 30.97
C CYS A 602 20.00 -17.76 29.75
N LEU A 603 20.90 -18.20 28.86
CA LEU A 603 20.59 -18.94 27.64
C LEU A 603 19.68 -18.18 26.65
N TYR A 604 19.79 -16.86 26.64
CA TYR A 604 18.99 -16.02 25.75
C TYR A 604 19.25 -16.35 24.27
N GLY A 605 18.18 -16.68 23.55
CA GLY A 605 18.23 -16.92 22.10
C GLY A 605 19.05 -18.14 21.70
N ALA A 606 19.30 -19.07 22.63
CA ALA A 606 20.12 -20.23 22.38
C ALA A 606 19.45 -21.21 21.39
N THR A 607 20.26 -21.80 20.50
CA THR A 607 19.77 -22.59 19.35
C THR A 607 19.93 -24.09 19.55
N SER A 608 20.98 -24.52 20.24
CA SER A 608 21.27 -25.93 20.52
C SER A 608 22.31 -26.04 21.64
N GLY A 609 22.41 -27.21 22.28
CA GLY A 609 23.38 -27.45 23.36
C GLY A 609 22.73 -27.93 24.65
N LYS A 610 23.54 -28.09 25.70
CA LYS A 610 23.11 -28.58 27.02
C LYS A 610 23.61 -27.67 28.13
N ALA A 611 22.77 -27.41 29.13
CA ALA A 611 23.12 -26.59 30.27
C ALA A 611 22.64 -27.22 31.58
N TYR A 612 23.52 -27.31 32.57
CA TYR A 612 23.23 -27.93 33.86
C TYR A 612 23.66 -26.99 34.99
N PHE A 613 22.68 -26.49 35.74
CA PHE A 613 22.89 -25.50 36.80
C PHE A 613 22.42 -26.03 38.15
N ARG A 614 23.34 -26.20 39.11
CA ARG A 614 23.02 -26.65 40.48
C ARG A 614 22.75 -25.47 41.40
N GLY A 615 21.58 -24.86 41.23
CA GLY A 615 21.06 -23.77 42.04
C GLY A 615 19.92 -23.03 41.34
N ILE A 616 19.54 -21.86 41.86
CA ILE A 616 18.50 -21.01 41.27
C ILE A 616 19.08 -20.16 40.12
N ALA A 617 18.40 -20.14 38.97
CA ALA A 617 18.59 -19.12 37.95
C ALA A 617 17.71 -17.90 38.24
N ALA A 618 18.24 -16.69 38.02
CA ALA A 618 17.49 -15.46 38.27
C ALA A 618 16.38 -15.21 37.21
N GLU A 619 16.06 -13.95 36.90
CA GLU A 619 14.93 -13.61 36.04
C GLU A 619 15.17 -13.96 34.56
N ARG A 620 14.08 -14.21 33.82
CA ARG A 620 14.08 -14.44 32.36
C ARG A 620 14.99 -15.57 31.89
N PHE A 621 15.08 -16.63 32.69
CA PHE A 621 15.77 -17.86 32.31
C PHE A 621 15.16 -18.46 31.03
N LEU A 622 16.00 -18.88 30.08
CA LEU A 622 15.60 -19.46 28.79
C LEU A 622 14.71 -18.54 27.93
N VAL A 623 14.84 -17.22 28.09
CA VAL A 623 14.12 -16.29 27.23
C VAL A 623 14.51 -16.53 25.76
N ARG A 624 13.51 -16.70 24.88
CA ARG A 624 13.72 -17.01 23.45
C ARG A 624 14.54 -18.29 23.18
N ASN A 625 14.63 -19.24 24.11
CA ASN A 625 15.28 -20.52 23.85
C ASN A 625 14.63 -21.24 22.66
N SER A 626 15.44 -21.71 21.73
CA SER A 626 15.01 -22.29 20.46
C SER A 626 15.54 -23.71 20.24
N GLY A 627 16.29 -24.28 21.19
CA GLY A 627 16.74 -25.68 21.07
C GLY A 627 17.71 -26.21 22.14
N VAL A 628 18.02 -25.43 23.18
CA VAL A 628 18.85 -25.93 24.30
C VAL A 628 18.03 -26.82 25.23
N VAL A 629 18.68 -27.84 25.77
CA VAL A 629 18.20 -28.65 26.89
C VAL A 629 18.85 -28.15 28.18
N ALA A 630 18.05 -27.66 29.13
CA ALA A 630 18.56 -27.12 30.39
C ALA A 630 17.90 -27.76 31.62
N VAL A 631 18.71 -28.03 32.65
CA VAL A 631 18.24 -28.51 33.97
C VAL A 631 18.71 -27.54 35.05
N VAL A 632 17.78 -27.09 35.90
CA VAL A 632 18.03 -26.09 36.96
C VAL A 632 17.23 -26.40 38.24
N GLU A 633 17.71 -25.97 39.40
CA GLU A 633 17.07 -26.23 40.70
C GLU A 633 16.03 -25.17 41.11
N GLY A 634 15.89 -24.08 40.36
CA GLY A 634 14.86 -23.06 40.56
C GLY A 634 14.98 -21.93 39.54
N VAL A 635 13.93 -21.12 39.40
CA VAL A 635 13.88 -20.02 38.44
C VAL A 635 13.15 -18.79 39.00
N GLY A 636 13.65 -17.60 38.67
CA GLY A 636 12.98 -16.33 38.96
C GLY A 636 11.75 -16.06 38.07
N ASP A 637 11.34 -14.79 38.01
CA ASP A 637 10.19 -14.34 37.22
C ASP A 637 10.47 -14.44 35.71
N HIS A 638 9.41 -14.58 34.91
CA HIS A 638 9.47 -14.63 33.45
C HIS A 638 10.30 -15.80 32.87
N GLY A 639 10.37 -16.93 33.58
CA GLY A 639 11.02 -18.14 33.06
C GLY A 639 10.35 -18.68 31.78
N CYS A 640 11.17 -19.14 30.84
CA CYS A 640 10.76 -19.68 29.53
C CYS A 640 9.95 -18.71 28.65
N GLU A 641 10.07 -17.41 28.88
CA GLU A 641 9.38 -16.38 28.09
C GLU A 641 9.81 -16.44 26.62
N TYR A 642 8.85 -16.37 25.70
CA TYR A 642 9.10 -16.49 24.26
C TYR A 642 9.86 -17.77 23.85
N MET A 643 9.84 -18.85 24.62
CA MET A 643 10.52 -20.08 24.18
C MET A 643 9.86 -20.67 22.92
N THR A 644 10.68 -21.07 21.95
CA THR A 644 10.29 -21.57 20.61
C THR A 644 10.72 -23.00 20.34
N GLY A 645 11.64 -23.54 21.13
CA GLY A 645 12.15 -24.90 21.02
C GLY A 645 13.09 -25.24 22.17
N GLY A 646 13.46 -26.53 22.28
CA GLY A 646 14.29 -27.05 23.37
C GLY A 646 13.48 -27.64 24.52
N CYS A 647 14.18 -28.00 25.60
CA CYS A 647 13.61 -28.63 26.78
C CYS A 647 14.12 -27.97 28.06
N ALA A 648 13.22 -27.61 28.97
CA ALA A 648 13.56 -27.07 30.28
C ALA A 648 13.09 -28.03 31.38
N VAL A 649 13.96 -28.39 32.33
CA VAL A 649 13.60 -29.16 33.52
C VAL A 649 13.92 -28.34 34.76
N ILE A 650 12.90 -28.05 35.57
CA ILE A 650 12.98 -27.15 36.72
C ILE A 650 12.63 -27.93 37.98
N LEU A 651 13.58 -28.06 38.90
CA LEU A 651 13.49 -28.95 40.07
C LEU A 651 13.11 -28.22 41.37
N GLY A 652 12.70 -26.95 41.31
CA GLY A 652 12.32 -26.17 42.48
C GLY A 652 11.40 -25.01 42.17
N LEU A 653 11.43 -23.97 43.01
CA LEU A 653 10.48 -22.86 42.95
C LEU A 653 10.59 -22.07 41.64
N THR A 654 9.43 -21.57 41.20
CA THR A 654 9.26 -20.75 39.99
C THR A 654 8.73 -19.36 40.36
N GLY A 655 9.12 -18.36 39.57
CA GLY A 655 8.59 -17.01 39.61
C GLY A 655 7.30 -16.82 38.81
N ARG A 656 6.82 -15.57 38.77
CA ARG A 656 5.56 -15.16 38.11
C ARG A 656 5.69 -15.05 36.59
N ASN A 657 4.55 -15.09 35.91
CA ASN A 657 4.44 -14.95 34.46
C ASN A 657 5.30 -15.96 33.68
N PHE A 658 5.39 -17.18 34.21
CA PHE A 658 6.12 -18.28 33.58
C PHE A 658 5.48 -18.67 32.25
N ALA A 659 6.31 -19.02 31.26
CA ALA A 659 5.91 -19.42 29.90
C ALA A 659 5.12 -18.37 29.09
N ALA A 660 5.21 -17.09 29.45
CA ALA A 660 4.57 -16.03 28.69
C ALA A 660 5.09 -15.97 27.24
N GLY A 661 4.19 -16.01 26.26
CA GLY A 661 4.55 -16.02 24.83
C GLY A 661 5.31 -17.27 24.36
N MET A 662 5.33 -18.35 25.16
CA MET A 662 5.95 -19.62 24.80
C MET A 662 5.15 -20.28 23.68
N SER A 663 5.76 -20.39 22.50
CA SER A 663 5.11 -20.89 21.29
C SER A 663 5.64 -22.25 20.82
N GLY A 664 6.71 -22.76 21.42
CA GLY A 664 7.29 -24.07 21.11
C GLY A 664 8.32 -24.52 22.15
N GLY A 665 8.64 -25.82 22.13
CA GLY A 665 9.44 -26.47 23.17
C GLY A 665 8.58 -27.04 24.31
N ILE A 666 9.23 -27.71 25.28
CA ILE A 666 8.56 -28.35 26.42
C ILE A 666 9.28 -27.95 27.71
N ALA A 667 8.53 -27.59 28.75
CA ALA A 667 9.07 -27.40 30.09
C ALA A 667 8.44 -28.39 31.08
N TYR A 668 9.26 -29.06 31.87
CA TYR A 668 8.86 -29.94 32.96
C TYR A 668 9.20 -29.26 34.29
N VAL A 669 8.17 -28.94 35.07
CA VAL A 669 8.31 -28.18 36.31
C VAL A 669 7.88 -29.04 37.49
N LEU A 670 8.75 -29.19 38.49
CA LEU A 670 8.39 -29.83 39.75
C LEU A 670 7.58 -28.85 40.61
N ASP A 671 6.31 -29.16 40.85
CA ASP A 671 5.47 -28.35 41.74
C ASP A 671 5.77 -28.73 43.21
N VAL A 672 6.52 -27.86 43.89
CA VAL A 672 6.97 -28.10 45.26
C VAL A 672 5.91 -27.72 46.29
N ASP A 673 5.21 -26.60 46.05
CA ASP A 673 4.29 -25.96 47.00
C ASP A 673 2.83 -25.90 46.50
N GLY A 674 2.53 -26.42 45.31
CA GLY A 674 1.19 -26.38 44.71
C GLY A 674 0.83 -25.02 44.11
N SER A 675 1.78 -24.07 44.06
CA SER A 675 1.52 -22.68 43.68
C SER A 675 1.75 -22.40 42.19
N PHE A 676 2.33 -23.35 41.44
CA PHE A 676 2.79 -23.11 40.07
C PHE A 676 1.67 -22.67 39.12
N ILE A 677 0.48 -23.26 39.26
CA ILE A 677 -0.68 -22.97 38.39
C ILE A 677 -1.04 -21.48 38.44
N GLY A 678 -0.96 -20.83 39.60
CA GLY A 678 -1.25 -19.40 39.74
C GLY A 678 -0.14 -18.46 39.24
N LYS A 679 1.06 -19.00 39.00
CA LYS A 679 2.24 -18.25 38.52
C LYS A 679 2.47 -18.38 37.01
N CYS A 680 1.90 -19.40 36.39
CA CYS A 680 2.00 -19.65 34.95
C CYS A 680 1.04 -18.75 34.15
N ASN A 681 1.50 -18.24 33.01
CA ASN A 681 0.64 -17.54 32.07
C ASN A 681 -0.01 -18.56 31.11
N SER A 682 -1.33 -18.72 31.19
CA SER A 682 -2.10 -19.72 30.42
C SER A 682 -2.60 -19.23 29.05
N GLU A 683 -2.18 -18.05 28.56
CA GLU A 683 -2.67 -17.50 27.29
C GLU A 683 -2.33 -18.40 26.08
N MET A 684 -1.16 -19.05 26.08
CA MET A 684 -0.65 -19.84 24.94
C MET A 684 -0.25 -21.29 25.29
N VAL A 685 -0.31 -21.68 26.57
CA VAL A 685 0.19 -22.98 27.05
C VAL A 685 -0.85 -23.73 27.86
N ASP A 686 -0.87 -25.05 27.68
CA ASP A 686 -1.61 -25.98 28.54
C ASP A 686 -0.70 -26.59 29.61
N LEU A 687 -1.29 -26.91 30.74
CA LEU A 687 -0.64 -27.62 31.84
C LEU A 687 -1.16 -29.05 31.88
N LEU A 688 -0.29 -30.02 31.62
CA LEU A 688 -0.62 -31.45 31.56
C LEU A 688 0.14 -32.23 32.63
N PRO A 689 -0.41 -33.34 33.16
CA PRO A 689 0.33 -34.24 34.03
C PRO A 689 1.38 -35.05 33.25
N LEU A 690 2.45 -35.46 33.92
CA LEU A 690 3.52 -36.29 33.34
C LEU A 690 3.17 -37.79 33.38
N GLU A 691 2.35 -38.26 32.44
CA GLU A 691 1.88 -39.66 32.38
C GLU A 691 2.45 -40.47 31.21
N ASP A 692 2.89 -39.80 30.13
CA ASP A 692 3.41 -40.44 28.94
C ASP A 692 4.72 -41.20 29.21
N LYS A 693 4.78 -42.49 28.82
CA LYS A 693 5.95 -43.36 29.05
C LYS A 693 7.24 -42.81 28.44
N THR A 694 7.15 -42.20 27.25
CA THR A 694 8.27 -41.61 26.52
C THR A 694 8.85 -40.39 27.24
N ASP A 695 7.98 -39.53 27.78
CA ASP A 695 8.39 -38.37 28.57
C ASP A 695 8.99 -38.78 29.92
N LEU A 696 8.44 -39.81 30.57
CA LEU A 696 8.96 -40.34 31.85
C LEU A 696 10.40 -40.85 31.70
N GLU A 697 10.70 -41.61 30.66
CA GLU A 697 12.05 -42.10 30.37
C GLU A 697 13.02 -40.97 30.03
N TYR A 698 12.55 -39.96 29.28
CA TYR A 698 13.37 -38.81 28.88
C TYR A 698 13.77 -37.94 30.07
N VAL A 699 12.81 -37.56 30.94
CA VAL A 699 13.08 -36.78 32.15
C VAL A 699 14.00 -37.53 33.11
N LEU A 700 13.77 -38.84 33.31
CA LEU A 700 14.65 -39.68 34.12
C LEU A 700 16.09 -39.72 33.58
N GLY A 701 16.25 -39.77 32.25
CA GLY A 701 17.55 -39.69 31.59
C GLY A 701 18.27 -38.36 31.87
N LEU A 702 17.55 -37.24 31.82
CA LEU A 702 18.10 -35.90 32.12
C LEU A 702 18.48 -35.75 33.60
N LEU A 703 17.67 -36.27 34.53
CA LEU A 703 17.97 -36.26 35.96
C LEU A 703 19.25 -37.05 36.29
N LYS A 704 19.43 -38.23 35.69
CA LYS A 704 20.65 -39.04 35.85
C LYS A 704 21.89 -38.30 35.32
N GLN A 705 21.77 -37.64 34.16
CA GLN A 705 22.85 -36.82 33.61
C GLN A 705 23.18 -35.63 34.52
N PHE A 706 22.15 -34.95 35.04
CA PHE A 706 22.31 -33.82 35.95
C PHE A 706 23.01 -34.22 37.26
N HIS A 707 22.58 -35.32 37.89
CA HIS A 707 23.22 -35.83 39.11
C HIS A 707 24.69 -36.24 38.85
N THR A 708 24.96 -36.95 37.75
CA THR A 708 26.34 -37.37 37.39
C THR A 708 27.28 -36.18 37.20
N LYS A 709 26.80 -35.08 36.63
CA LYS A 709 27.62 -33.91 36.30
C LYS A 709 27.74 -32.88 37.43
N THR A 710 26.71 -32.73 38.25
CA THR A 710 26.64 -31.67 39.28
C THR A 710 26.68 -32.17 40.72
N GLY A 711 26.42 -33.46 40.95
CA GLY A 711 26.26 -34.04 42.29
C GLY A 711 25.06 -33.46 43.06
N SER A 712 23.99 -33.05 42.37
CA SER A 712 22.77 -32.53 42.99
C SER A 712 22.09 -33.56 43.89
N LEU A 713 21.74 -33.15 45.11
CA LEU A 713 21.05 -33.97 46.12
C LEU A 713 19.55 -34.14 45.78
N ILE A 714 18.90 -33.09 45.27
CA ILE A 714 17.48 -33.14 44.85
C ILE A 714 17.30 -34.14 43.72
N ALA A 715 18.21 -34.13 42.74
CA ALA A 715 18.16 -35.08 41.64
C ALA A 715 18.34 -36.53 42.14
N GLU A 716 19.20 -36.75 43.13
CA GLU A 716 19.40 -38.08 43.75
C GLU A 716 18.12 -38.58 44.42
N ASP A 717 17.45 -37.71 45.20
CA ASP A 717 16.22 -38.05 45.91
C ASP A 717 15.05 -38.32 44.96
N LEU A 718 14.92 -37.51 43.89
CA LEU A 718 13.92 -37.72 42.85
C LEU A 718 14.11 -39.03 42.09
N ILE A 719 15.37 -39.43 41.83
CA ILE A 719 15.70 -40.70 41.17
C ILE A 719 15.34 -41.89 42.06
N LYS A 720 15.61 -41.82 43.38
CA LYS A 720 15.28 -42.89 44.34
C LYS A 720 13.78 -43.14 44.47
N THR A 721 12.98 -42.08 44.35
CA THR A 721 11.52 -42.10 44.53
C THR A 721 10.73 -42.22 43.20
N TRP A 722 11.43 -42.43 42.07
CA TRP A 722 10.81 -42.57 40.76
C TRP A 722 10.10 -43.94 40.64
N PRO A 723 8.84 -44.03 40.16
CA PRO A 723 8.06 -43.03 39.43
C PRO A 723 7.02 -42.25 40.25
N GLU A 724 6.96 -42.38 41.57
CA GLU A 724 5.98 -41.63 42.39
C GLU A 724 6.23 -40.13 42.37
N SER A 725 7.49 -39.71 42.38
CA SER A 725 7.91 -38.31 42.25
C SER A 725 7.48 -37.67 40.92
N ALA A 726 7.25 -38.46 39.86
CA ALA A 726 6.79 -37.97 38.56
C ALA A 726 5.39 -37.35 38.60
N LYS A 727 4.52 -37.76 39.54
CA LYS A 727 3.17 -37.19 39.70
C LYS A 727 3.17 -35.72 40.11
N ARG A 728 4.30 -35.23 40.65
CA ARG A 728 4.49 -33.83 41.06
C ARG A 728 5.00 -32.95 39.92
N PHE A 729 5.34 -33.54 38.77
CA PHE A 729 5.76 -32.76 37.60
C PHE A 729 4.56 -32.30 36.79
N ILE A 730 4.60 -31.04 36.41
CA ILE A 730 3.67 -30.42 35.46
C ILE A 730 4.41 -30.22 34.15
N LYS A 731 3.84 -30.77 33.07
CA LYS A 731 4.30 -30.57 31.70
C LYS A 731 3.61 -29.32 31.15
N VAL A 732 4.41 -28.29 30.86
CA VAL A 732 3.95 -27.09 30.18
C VAL A 732 4.10 -27.30 28.68
N PHE A 733 2.98 -27.32 27.96
CA PHE A 733 2.93 -27.66 26.53
C PHE A 733 2.17 -26.57 25.74
N PRO A 734 2.85 -25.80 24.87
CA PRO A 734 2.19 -24.79 24.04
C PRO A 734 1.12 -25.35 23.11
N ILE A 735 -0.06 -24.72 23.10
CA ILE A 735 -1.24 -25.13 22.31
C ILE A 735 -0.92 -25.12 20.81
N GLU A 736 -0.27 -24.05 20.33
CA GLU A 736 0.09 -23.93 18.91
C GLU A 736 1.10 -25.00 18.48
N TYR A 737 1.98 -25.43 19.38
CA TYR A 737 2.95 -26.49 19.11
C TYR A 737 2.26 -27.86 19.02
N GLN A 738 1.27 -28.13 19.87
CA GLN A 738 0.43 -29.33 19.76
C GLN A 738 -0.29 -29.40 18.41
N LEU A 739 -0.92 -28.29 17.99
CA LEU A 739 -1.59 -28.18 16.69
C LEU A 739 -0.61 -28.36 15.52
N ALA A 740 0.60 -27.80 15.61
CA ALA A 740 1.63 -27.98 14.59
C ALA A 740 2.06 -29.44 14.46
N LEU A 741 2.25 -30.16 15.57
CA LEU A 741 2.60 -31.59 15.59
C LEU A 741 1.47 -32.48 15.03
N GLN A 742 0.21 -32.14 15.31
CA GLN A 742 -0.96 -32.83 14.74
C GLN A 742 -1.01 -32.65 13.22
N HIS A 743 -0.88 -31.42 12.73
CA HIS A 743 -0.84 -31.15 11.29
C HIS A 743 0.34 -31.82 10.59
N GLN A 744 1.51 -31.92 11.24
CA GLN A 744 2.66 -32.64 10.68
C GLN A 744 2.38 -34.14 10.52
N LYS A 745 1.77 -34.77 11.54
CA LYS A 745 1.34 -36.18 11.45
C LYS A 745 0.31 -36.38 10.34
N GLU A 746 -0.67 -35.49 10.21
CA GLU A 746 -1.67 -35.53 9.13
C GLU A 746 -1.05 -35.35 7.73
N GLU A 747 -0.12 -34.40 7.57
CA GLU A 747 0.62 -34.19 6.32
C GLU A 747 1.47 -35.41 5.96
N GLU A 748 2.18 -36.02 6.91
CA GLU A 748 2.98 -37.24 6.70
C GLU A 748 2.09 -38.43 6.31
N ILE A 749 0.92 -38.59 6.93
CA ILE A 749 -0.06 -39.62 6.56
C ILE A 749 -0.56 -39.38 5.13
N SER A 750 -0.84 -38.13 4.76
CA SER A 750 -1.30 -37.76 3.42
C SER A 750 -0.22 -37.92 2.34
N GLU A 751 1.04 -37.56 2.63
CA GLU A 751 2.17 -37.75 1.70
C GLU A 751 2.50 -39.23 1.51
N ASN A 752 2.46 -40.03 2.58
CA ASN A 752 2.62 -41.48 2.50
C ASN A 752 1.47 -42.14 1.72
N ALA A 753 0.24 -41.65 1.85
CA ALA A 753 -0.90 -42.12 1.05
C ALA A 753 -0.76 -41.75 -0.44
N LEU A 754 -0.23 -40.56 -0.76
CA LEU A 754 0.01 -40.12 -2.14
C LEU A 754 1.15 -40.90 -2.80
N ASN A 755 2.26 -41.12 -2.07
CA ASN A 755 3.40 -41.90 -2.55
C ASN A 755 3.05 -43.39 -2.72
N ASN A 756 2.17 -43.95 -1.88
CA ASN A 756 1.66 -45.30 -2.06
C ASN A 756 0.76 -45.43 -3.31
N LYS A 757 -0.02 -44.39 -3.67
CA LYS A 757 -0.75 -44.36 -4.95
C LYS A 757 0.18 -44.29 -6.16
N ILE A 758 1.24 -43.47 -6.11
CA ILE A 758 2.20 -43.30 -7.21
C ILE A 758 3.02 -44.59 -7.46
N ASN A 759 3.25 -45.41 -6.43
CA ASN A 759 3.94 -46.70 -6.58
C ASN A 759 3.03 -47.83 -7.11
N LEU A 760 1.71 -47.69 -7.06
CA LEU A 760 0.75 -48.64 -7.65
C LEU A 760 0.51 -48.39 -9.15
N ASP A 761 0.72 -47.16 -9.64
CA ASP A 761 0.51 -46.77 -11.06
C ASP A 761 1.75 -46.94 -11.96
N LYS A 762 2.80 -47.65 -11.51
CA LYS A 762 3.99 -48.01 -12.33
C LYS A 762 3.86 -49.36 -13.05
N GLY A 763 2.64 -49.75 -13.41
CA GLY A 763 2.35 -50.87 -14.30
C GLY A 763 1.59 -50.41 -15.54
N GLU A 764 2.22 -50.54 -16.71
CA GLU A 764 1.66 -50.39 -18.07
C GLU A 764 1.14 -48.99 -18.50
N ILE A 765 2.00 -48.23 -19.18
CA ILE A 765 1.61 -47.04 -19.94
C ILE A 765 1.08 -47.48 -21.32
N LYS A 766 -0.24 -47.35 -21.56
CA LYS A 766 -0.81 -47.28 -22.90
C LYS A 766 -0.97 -45.81 -23.33
N PRO A 767 -0.77 -45.48 -24.63
CA PRO A 767 -0.91 -44.10 -25.11
C PRO A 767 -2.38 -43.66 -25.14
N GLU A 768 -2.69 -42.54 -24.51
CA GLU A 768 -4.03 -41.95 -24.50
C GLU A 768 -4.44 -41.37 -25.87
N PRO A 769 -5.72 -41.52 -26.27
CA PRO A 769 -6.26 -40.83 -27.43
C PRO A 769 -6.61 -39.37 -27.09
N LYS A 770 -6.45 -38.48 -28.09
CA LYS A 770 -6.92 -37.09 -28.03
C LYS A 770 -8.41 -37.04 -27.66
N MET A 771 -8.74 -36.51 -26.49
CA MET A 771 -10.09 -36.15 -26.10
C MET A 771 -10.42 -34.74 -26.58
N CYS A 772 -11.55 -34.60 -27.30
CA CYS A 772 -12.19 -33.32 -27.59
C CYS A 772 -12.87 -32.75 -26.33
N ASP A 773 -12.77 -31.44 -26.15
CA ASP A 773 -13.41 -30.67 -25.07
C ASP A 773 -14.93 -30.90 -25.02
N ILE A 774 -15.41 -31.40 -23.89
CA ILE A 774 -16.84 -31.67 -23.62
C ILE A 774 -17.50 -30.56 -22.78
N GLU A 775 -16.78 -29.46 -22.50
CA GLU A 775 -17.28 -28.34 -21.69
C GLU A 775 -18.25 -27.38 -22.41
N GLU A 776 -18.78 -27.75 -23.59
CA GLU A 776 -19.88 -27.04 -24.26
C GLU A 776 -21.22 -27.80 -24.24
N THR A 777 -21.41 -28.72 -23.28
CA THR A 777 -22.71 -29.37 -23.08
C THR A 777 -23.40 -28.84 -21.82
N ILE A 778 -24.53 -28.18 -22.04
CA ILE A 778 -25.47 -27.54 -21.10
C ILE A 778 -25.55 -28.31 -19.77
N THR A 779 -25.22 -27.64 -18.65
CA THR A 779 -25.41 -28.17 -17.29
C THR A 779 -26.54 -27.44 -16.55
N ASP A 780 -27.29 -28.23 -15.79
CA ASP A 780 -28.55 -27.90 -15.12
C ASP A 780 -28.47 -26.73 -14.12
N GLY A 781 -29.48 -25.85 -14.19
CA GLY A 781 -29.61 -24.61 -13.40
C GLY A 781 -29.76 -24.74 -11.88
N HIS A 782 -29.61 -25.95 -11.30
CA HIS A 782 -29.70 -26.17 -9.86
C HIS A 782 -28.35 -26.12 -9.11
N GLN A 783 -27.22 -26.38 -9.78
CA GLN A 783 -25.88 -26.25 -9.17
C GLN A 783 -25.38 -24.80 -9.13
N GLU A 784 -25.85 -23.92 -10.02
CA GLU A 784 -25.43 -22.51 -10.06
C GLU A 784 -25.90 -21.70 -8.85
N LYS A 785 -27.12 -21.94 -8.36
CA LYS A 785 -27.62 -21.22 -7.16
C LYS A 785 -26.76 -21.47 -5.91
N ARG A 786 -26.18 -22.67 -5.75
CA ARG A 786 -25.24 -22.98 -4.65
C ARG A 786 -23.86 -22.35 -4.82
N LYS A 787 -23.41 -22.05 -6.05
CA LYS A 787 -22.13 -21.37 -6.31
C LYS A 787 -22.19 -19.85 -6.03
N LEU A 788 -23.35 -19.22 -6.20
CA LEU A 788 -23.55 -17.78 -5.95
C LEU A 788 -23.53 -17.38 -4.46
N ASP A 789 -23.82 -18.33 -3.57
CA ASP A 789 -23.79 -18.17 -2.10
C ASP A 789 -22.47 -18.61 -1.46
N MET A 790 -21.47 -19.04 -2.24
CA MET A 790 -20.12 -19.22 -1.70
C MET A 790 -19.53 -17.87 -1.32
N VAL A 791 -18.98 -17.77 -0.11
CA VAL A 791 -18.15 -16.64 0.31
C VAL A 791 -16.94 -16.58 -0.63
N LEU A 792 -17.00 -15.69 -1.62
CA LEU A 792 -15.94 -15.48 -2.59
C LEU A 792 -14.70 -14.93 -1.87
N ASP A 793 -13.52 -15.48 -2.19
CA ASP A 793 -12.27 -15.03 -1.57
C ASP A 793 -11.72 -13.83 -2.35
N LYS A 794 -11.91 -12.64 -1.81
CA LYS A 794 -11.39 -11.40 -2.41
C LYS A 794 -9.87 -11.27 -2.31
N THR A 795 -9.27 -11.77 -1.22
CA THR A 795 -7.84 -11.58 -0.97
C THR A 795 -6.96 -12.35 -1.96
N ARG A 796 -7.45 -13.51 -2.42
CA ARG A 796 -6.78 -14.36 -3.42
C ARG A 796 -7.58 -14.51 -4.71
N GLY A 797 -8.58 -13.66 -4.94
CA GLY A 797 -9.50 -13.77 -6.08
C GLY A 797 -8.78 -13.69 -7.43
N PHE A 798 -7.71 -12.90 -7.52
CA PHE A 798 -6.89 -12.78 -8.74
C PHE A 798 -6.07 -14.03 -9.07
N VAL A 799 -5.87 -14.95 -8.11
CA VAL A 799 -5.21 -16.24 -8.33
C VAL A 799 -6.25 -17.32 -8.61
N LYS A 800 -7.39 -17.29 -7.92
CA LYS A 800 -8.44 -18.31 -8.00
C LYS A 800 -9.33 -18.18 -9.23
N TYR A 801 -9.63 -16.95 -9.66
CA TYR A 801 -10.65 -16.69 -10.69
C TYR A 801 -10.03 -16.17 -11.99
N LYS A 802 -10.39 -16.82 -13.11
CA LYS A 802 -9.98 -16.42 -14.46
C LYS A 802 -10.83 -15.25 -14.98
N ARG A 803 -10.26 -14.49 -15.92
CA ARG A 803 -10.99 -13.42 -16.63
C ARG A 803 -12.03 -14.03 -17.56
N GLU A 804 -13.25 -13.53 -17.51
CA GLU A 804 -14.25 -13.81 -18.54
C GLU A 804 -13.93 -13.04 -19.83
N THR A 805 -13.88 -13.76 -20.96
CA THR A 805 -13.48 -13.24 -22.28
C THR A 805 -14.65 -12.95 -23.23
N GLY A 806 -15.85 -13.46 -22.94
CA GLY A 806 -17.06 -13.28 -23.76
C GLY A 806 -17.69 -11.89 -23.62
N LEU A 807 -17.07 -10.87 -24.22
CA LEU A 807 -17.52 -9.47 -24.17
C LEU A 807 -18.69 -9.17 -25.12
N TYR A 808 -18.64 -9.78 -26.30
CA TYR A 808 -19.54 -9.49 -27.42
C TYR A 808 -20.57 -10.60 -27.62
N ARG A 809 -21.71 -10.25 -28.22
CA ARG A 809 -22.65 -11.23 -28.78
C ARG A 809 -21.92 -12.06 -29.85
N PRO A 810 -22.32 -13.32 -30.11
CA PRO A 810 -21.73 -14.12 -31.19
C PRO A 810 -21.74 -13.37 -32.53
N ALA A 811 -20.62 -13.40 -33.26
CA ALA A 811 -20.43 -12.65 -34.51
C ALA A 811 -21.54 -12.93 -35.56
N GLU A 812 -22.02 -14.16 -35.65
CA GLU A 812 -23.11 -14.57 -36.56
C GLU A 812 -24.42 -13.80 -36.35
N LYS A 813 -24.71 -13.42 -35.10
CA LYS A 813 -25.90 -12.62 -34.75
C LYS A 813 -25.64 -11.15 -35.03
N ARG A 814 -24.46 -10.64 -34.65
CA ARG A 814 -24.06 -9.23 -34.81
C ARG A 814 -24.08 -8.72 -36.25
N MET A 815 -23.80 -9.60 -37.22
CA MET A 815 -23.77 -9.22 -38.64
C MET A 815 -25.15 -8.91 -39.24
N LYS A 816 -26.24 -9.33 -38.58
CA LYS A 816 -27.61 -9.25 -39.11
C LYS A 816 -28.40 -8.05 -38.58
N ASP A 817 -27.95 -7.44 -37.48
CA ASP A 817 -28.63 -6.32 -36.82
C ASP A 817 -27.70 -5.11 -36.60
N TRP A 818 -28.30 -4.01 -36.14
CA TRP A 818 -27.61 -2.79 -35.75
C TRP A 818 -27.67 -2.54 -34.23
N ASP A 819 -28.06 -3.57 -33.46
CA ASP A 819 -28.18 -3.50 -32.01
C ASP A 819 -26.78 -3.51 -31.35
N GLU A 820 -26.70 -3.15 -30.07
CA GLU A 820 -25.41 -3.07 -29.37
C GLU A 820 -24.66 -4.41 -29.41
N ILE A 821 -23.35 -4.36 -29.71
CA ILE A 821 -22.51 -5.56 -29.85
C ILE A 821 -22.25 -6.28 -28.51
N TYR A 822 -22.44 -5.61 -27.38
CA TYR A 822 -22.13 -6.12 -26.04
C TYR A 822 -23.20 -7.10 -25.51
N ASN A 823 -22.78 -8.15 -24.81
CA ASN A 823 -23.68 -9.09 -24.13
C ASN A 823 -23.80 -8.74 -22.63
N PHE A 824 -24.58 -7.71 -22.29
CA PHE A 824 -24.73 -7.25 -20.91
C PHE A 824 -25.29 -8.33 -19.97
N THR A 825 -26.28 -9.12 -20.42
CA THR A 825 -26.92 -10.15 -19.58
C THR A 825 -25.94 -11.22 -19.10
N HIS A 826 -24.96 -11.62 -19.93
CA HIS A 826 -23.93 -12.57 -19.53
C HIS A 826 -22.91 -11.94 -18.57
N VAL A 827 -22.50 -10.70 -18.85
CA VAL A 827 -21.53 -9.94 -18.03
C VAL A 827 -22.06 -9.66 -16.61
N HIS A 828 -23.37 -9.46 -16.45
CA HIS A 828 -23.98 -9.25 -15.12
C HIS A 828 -23.92 -10.49 -14.21
N LYS A 829 -23.94 -11.71 -14.76
CA LYS A 829 -23.94 -12.96 -13.96
C LYS A 829 -22.60 -13.25 -13.28
N GLY A 830 -21.48 -12.88 -13.90
CA GLY A 830 -20.10 -13.11 -13.40
C GLY A 830 -19.49 -11.92 -12.64
N LEU A 831 -20.21 -10.81 -12.49
CA LEU A 831 -19.60 -9.53 -12.10
C LEU A 831 -18.92 -9.54 -10.73
N ARG A 832 -19.52 -10.21 -9.73
CA ARG A 832 -18.91 -10.33 -8.38
C ARG A 832 -17.59 -11.09 -8.42
N VAL A 833 -17.49 -12.12 -9.26
CA VAL A 833 -16.28 -12.91 -9.46
C VAL A 833 -15.20 -12.06 -10.13
N GLN A 834 -15.58 -11.28 -11.15
CA GLN A 834 -14.64 -10.37 -11.83
C GLN A 834 -14.18 -9.23 -10.91
N ALA A 835 -15.07 -8.69 -10.06
CA ALA A 835 -14.74 -7.68 -9.06
C ALA A 835 -13.79 -8.21 -7.98
N ALA A 836 -13.91 -9.49 -7.60
CA ALA A 836 -13.03 -10.16 -6.64
C ALA A 836 -11.57 -10.29 -7.13
N ARG A 837 -11.31 -10.14 -8.44
CA ARG A 837 -9.95 -10.18 -9.02
C ARG A 837 -9.16 -8.89 -8.74
N CYS A 838 -9.80 -7.84 -8.25
CA CYS A 838 -9.08 -6.61 -7.88
C CYS A 838 -8.18 -6.85 -6.65
N MET A 839 -6.91 -6.48 -6.79
CA MET A 839 -5.92 -6.60 -5.72
C MET A 839 -6.00 -5.51 -4.63
N GLU A 840 -6.75 -4.43 -4.88
CA GLU A 840 -6.81 -3.20 -4.07
C GLU A 840 -5.40 -2.66 -3.75
N CYS A 841 -4.66 -2.31 -4.79
CA CYS A 841 -3.28 -1.88 -4.67
C CYS A 841 -3.15 -0.60 -3.83
N GLY A 842 -2.10 -0.53 -3.00
CA GLY A 842 -1.76 0.68 -2.24
C GLY A 842 -1.42 1.87 -3.12
N VAL A 843 -0.84 1.63 -4.30
CA VAL A 843 -0.67 2.60 -5.39
C VAL A 843 -1.45 2.10 -6.62
N PRO A 844 -2.71 2.53 -6.82
CA PRO A 844 -3.53 2.07 -7.94
C PRO A 844 -3.12 2.75 -9.26
N PHE A 845 -2.30 2.06 -10.06
CA PHE A 845 -1.89 2.53 -11.39
C PHE A 845 -3.07 2.75 -12.35
N CYS A 846 -4.18 2.03 -12.16
CA CYS A 846 -5.42 2.25 -12.90
C CYS A 846 -6.03 3.64 -12.68
N GLN A 847 -5.72 4.31 -11.55
CA GLN A 847 -6.14 5.69 -11.25
C GLN A 847 -5.11 6.74 -11.70
N SER A 848 -3.89 6.33 -12.07
CA SER A 848 -2.81 7.25 -12.47
C SER A 848 -3.08 7.91 -13.82
N SER A 849 -2.27 8.92 -14.18
CA SER A 849 -2.30 9.59 -15.49
C SER A 849 -2.10 8.63 -16.68
N HIS A 850 -1.36 7.53 -16.48
CA HIS A 850 -1.18 6.47 -17.47
C HIS A 850 -2.36 5.48 -17.53
N GLY A 851 -3.21 5.48 -16.49
CA GLY A 851 -4.39 4.62 -16.35
C GLY A 851 -5.68 5.33 -16.80
N CYS A 852 -6.44 5.89 -15.85
CA CYS A 852 -7.68 6.59 -16.12
C CYS A 852 -7.43 8.12 -16.13
N PRO A 853 -7.59 8.81 -17.29
CA PRO A 853 -7.40 10.27 -17.38
C PRO A 853 -8.36 11.11 -16.52
N LEU A 854 -9.50 10.56 -16.10
CA LEU A 854 -10.42 11.19 -15.15
C LEU A 854 -9.97 11.03 -13.69
N GLY A 855 -9.08 10.07 -13.42
CA GLY A 855 -8.65 9.72 -12.07
C GLY A 855 -9.70 8.94 -11.27
N ASN A 856 -10.52 8.10 -11.93
CA ASN A 856 -11.58 7.34 -11.29
C ASN A 856 -11.07 6.50 -10.10
N ILE A 857 -11.80 6.50 -8.96
CA ILE A 857 -11.44 5.72 -7.75
C ILE A 857 -11.85 4.24 -7.92
N ILE A 858 -11.26 3.60 -8.94
CA ILE A 858 -11.61 2.25 -9.43
C ILE A 858 -11.66 1.20 -8.31
N PRO A 859 -10.66 1.09 -7.42
CA PRO A 859 -10.68 0.05 -6.39
C PRO A 859 -11.86 0.14 -5.43
N LYS A 860 -12.42 1.34 -5.18
CA LYS A 860 -13.43 1.57 -4.15
C LYS A 860 -14.84 1.20 -4.63
N TRP A 861 -15.26 1.68 -5.79
CA TRP A 861 -16.55 1.24 -6.34
C TRP A 861 -16.53 -0.24 -6.73
N ASN A 862 -15.39 -0.78 -7.15
CA ASN A 862 -15.25 -2.21 -7.43
C ASN A 862 -15.41 -3.07 -6.17
N ASP A 863 -14.93 -2.58 -5.02
CA ASP A 863 -15.15 -3.23 -3.73
C ASP A 863 -16.63 -3.22 -3.32
N LEU A 864 -17.32 -2.11 -3.54
CA LEU A 864 -18.74 -1.97 -3.23
C LEU A 864 -19.60 -2.91 -4.10
N VAL A 865 -19.26 -3.06 -5.39
CA VAL A 865 -19.91 -4.05 -6.27
C VAL A 865 -19.70 -5.48 -5.78
N PHE A 866 -18.51 -5.83 -5.28
CA PHE A 866 -18.25 -7.15 -4.71
C PHE A 866 -19.15 -7.45 -3.49
N HIS A 867 -19.40 -6.44 -2.66
CA HIS A 867 -20.29 -6.50 -1.48
C HIS A 867 -21.78 -6.30 -1.81
N ASN A 868 -22.18 -6.26 -3.09
CA ASN A 868 -23.56 -5.96 -3.53
C ASN A 868 -24.10 -4.59 -3.10
N ASN A 869 -23.24 -3.64 -2.73
CA ASN A 869 -23.66 -2.28 -2.37
C ASN A 869 -23.63 -1.36 -3.61
N TRP A 870 -24.59 -1.57 -4.52
CA TRP A 870 -24.66 -0.91 -5.82
C TRP A 870 -24.88 0.60 -5.74
N ARG A 871 -25.65 1.06 -4.75
CA ARG A 871 -25.99 2.48 -4.58
C ARG A 871 -24.76 3.29 -4.14
N GLU A 872 -23.99 2.77 -3.19
CA GLU A 872 -22.72 3.41 -2.84
C GLU A 872 -21.67 3.29 -3.93
N ALA A 873 -21.62 2.16 -4.66
CA ALA A 873 -20.71 1.99 -5.79
C ALA A 873 -20.96 3.07 -6.85
N LEU A 874 -22.24 3.33 -7.15
CA LEU A 874 -22.67 4.42 -7.99
C LEU A 874 -22.17 5.77 -7.43
N ASN A 875 -22.45 6.08 -6.16
CA ASN A 875 -22.00 7.34 -5.55
C ASN A 875 -20.47 7.55 -5.67
N GLN A 876 -19.67 6.50 -5.48
CA GLN A 876 -18.20 6.56 -5.59
C GLN A 876 -17.71 6.72 -7.04
N LEU A 877 -18.33 6.02 -7.99
CA LEU A 877 -18.03 6.19 -9.42
C LEU A 877 -18.32 7.63 -9.85
N LEU A 878 -19.47 8.12 -9.39
CA LEU A 878 -19.95 9.46 -9.60
C LEU A 878 -19.11 10.54 -8.88
N GLN A 879 -18.25 10.24 -7.90
CA GLN A 879 -17.33 11.25 -7.35
C GLN A 879 -16.21 11.68 -8.31
N THR A 880 -15.87 10.83 -9.28
CA THR A 880 -14.68 11.02 -10.13
C THR A 880 -14.97 11.03 -11.62
N ASN A 881 -16.02 10.33 -12.05
CA ASN A 881 -16.59 10.47 -13.39
C ASN A 881 -17.72 11.55 -13.40
N ASN A 882 -17.91 12.26 -12.28
CA ASN A 882 -19.11 12.99 -11.88
C ASN A 882 -20.36 12.06 -11.93
N PHE A 883 -21.37 12.06 -11.05
CA PHE A 883 -22.06 13.11 -10.27
C PHE A 883 -22.82 12.52 -9.05
N PRO A 884 -22.50 12.69 -7.75
CA PRO A 884 -23.28 12.00 -6.72
C PRO A 884 -24.61 12.68 -6.40
N VAL A 885 -25.59 11.80 -6.15
CA VAL A 885 -26.95 12.00 -5.59
C VAL A 885 -26.87 12.36 -4.11
N LEU A 886 -27.73 13.26 -3.62
CA LEU A 886 -28.16 13.31 -2.22
C LEU A 886 -29.52 12.60 -2.08
N LEU A 887 -29.74 11.92 -0.96
CA LEU A 887 -31.04 11.42 -0.49
C LEU A 887 -31.00 11.43 1.04
N HIS A 888 -31.87 12.21 1.69
CA HIS A 888 -32.89 11.61 2.56
C HIS A 888 -34.06 12.56 2.88
N ASP A 889 -35.23 11.93 2.82
CA ASP A 889 -36.58 12.32 3.20
C ASP A 889 -37.44 13.26 2.32
N VAL A 890 -38.71 12.87 2.31
CA VAL A 890 -39.84 13.31 1.48
C VAL A 890 -39.88 14.83 1.29
N THR A 891 -39.69 15.31 0.05
CA THR A 891 -40.33 16.52 -0.54
C THR A 891 -39.52 17.67 -1.15
N LYS A 892 -38.25 17.61 -1.61
CA LYS A 892 -37.78 18.52 -2.71
C LYS A 892 -36.29 18.38 -3.12
N HIS A 893 -36.12 18.25 -4.45
CA HIS A 893 -34.96 18.56 -5.32
C HIS A 893 -33.60 17.83 -5.03
N GLN A 894 -33.07 16.97 -5.97
CA GLN A 894 -31.61 16.55 -6.10
C GLN A 894 -31.10 16.03 -7.52
N ILE A 895 -29.93 16.50 -8.07
CA ILE A 895 -29.41 16.49 -9.51
C ILE A 895 -28.38 15.39 -9.78
N ALA A 896 -28.45 14.69 -10.94
CA ALA A 896 -27.42 13.74 -11.41
C ALA A 896 -27.16 13.67 -12.95
N LEU A 897 -25.90 13.34 -13.30
CA LEU A 897 -25.18 13.61 -14.54
C LEU A 897 -24.40 12.62 -15.43
N VAL A 898 -24.46 11.31 -15.26
CA VAL A 898 -23.49 10.28 -15.75
C VAL A 898 -22.83 10.45 -17.16
N TYR A 899 -21.48 10.52 -17.25
CA TYR A 899 -20.71 10.20 -18.49
C TYR A 899 -20.19 8.76 -18.56
N ALA A 900 -20.27 8.02 -17.44
CA ALA A 900 -19.86 6.62 -17.36
C ALA A 900 -20.63 5.69 -18.33
N GLU A 901 -21.80 6.12 -18.82
CA GLU A 901 -22.55 5.42 -19.88
C GLU A 901 -21.82 5.40 -21.23
N PHE A 902 -21.01 6.44 -21.51
CA PHE A 902 -20.18 6.53 -22.71
C PHE A 902 -18.80 5.92 -22.49
N THR A 903 -18.17 6.15 -21.32
CA THR A 903 -16.84 5.57 -21.05
C THR A 903 -16.89 4.05 -20.92
N GLY A 904 -17.95 3.50 -20.31
CA GLY A 904 -18.17 2.06 -20.20
C GLY A 904 -18.38 1.35 -21.55
N ARG A 905 -18.81 2.07 -22.61
CA ARG A 905 -19.06 1.51 -23.95
C ARG A 905 -17.96 1.83 -24.96
N VAL A 906 -17.55 3.10 -25.05
CA VAL A 906 -16.66 3.60 -26.12
C VAL A 906 -15.18 3.60 -25.69
N CYS A 907 -14.87 3.70 -24.40
CA CYS A 907 -13.48 3.84 -23.97
C CYS A 907 -12.66 2.58 -24.33
N PRO A 908 -11.43 2.73 -24.84
CA PRO A 908 -10.51 1.61 -25.08
C PRO A 908 -9.84 1.09 -23.79
N ALA A 909 -10.35 1.52 -22.62
CA ALA A 909 -9.98 1.08 -21.27
C ALA A 909 -8.47 1.16 -20.94
N PRO A 910 -7.83 2.35 -21.00
CA PRO A 910 -6.42 2.50 -20.63
C PRO A 910 -6.14 2.09 -19.17
N CYS A 911 -7.13 2.22 -18.29
CA CYS A 911 -7.10 1.73 -16.92
C CYS A 911 -6.88 0.21 -16.79
N GLU A 912 -7.36 -0.60 -17.75
CA GLU A 912 -7.10 -2.04 -17.79
C GLU A 912 -5.66 -2.32 -18.25
N GLY A 913 -5.15 -1.53 -19.20
CA GLY A 913 -3.76 -1.61 -19.66
C GLY A 913 -2.73 -1.24 -18.58
N ALA A 914 -3.07 -0.30 -17.69
CA ALA A 914 -2.25 0.12 -16.56
C ALA A 914 -2.50 -0.70 -15.28
N CYS A 915 -3.45 -1.65 -15.29
CA CYS A 915 -3.76 -2.45 -14.11
C CYS A 915 -2.53 -3.27 -13.67
N VAL A 916 -2.21 -3.25 -12.37
CA VAL A 916 -1.07 -4.01 -11.80
C VAL A 916 -1.22 -5.51 -12.03
N LEU A 917 -2.46 -6.02 -12.08
CA LEU A 917 -2.71 -7.43 -12.39
C LEU A 917 -2.23 -7.77 -13.80
N GLY A 918 -2.33 -6.81 -14.73
CA GLY A 918 -1.89 -6.89 -16.13
C GLY A 918 -0.41 -7.21 -16.34
N ILE A 919 0.42 -7.13 -15.28
CA ILE A 919 1.83 -7.54 -15.32
C ILE A 919 1.96 -9.07 -15.41
N ASN A 920 1.09 -9.78 -14.69
CA ASN A 920 1.23 -11.23 -14.47
C ASN A 920 0.06 -12.04 -15.03
N GLU A 921 -1.12 -11.44 -15.14
CA GLU A 921 -2.38 -12.07 -15.52
C GLU A 921 -3.23 -11.08 -16.33
N LEU A 922 -4.32 -11.55 -16.93
CA LEU A 922 -5.26 -10.65 -17.61
C LEU A 922 -5.85 -9.64 -16.61
N PRO A 923 -5.98 -8.35 -16.97
CA PRO A 923 -6.45 -7.32 -16.06
C PRO A 923 -7.91 -7.53 -15.61
N VAL A 924 -8.31 -6.79 -14.57
CA VAL A 924 -9.70 -6.70 -14.11
C VAL A 924 -10.54 -6.03 -15.19
N THR A 925 -11.78 -6.49 -15.41
CA THR A 925 -12.74 -5.95 -16.39
C THR A 925 -13.39 -4.65 -15.91
N ILE A 926 -12.57 -3.62 -15.68
CA ILE A 926 -12.96 -2.31 -15.13
C ILE A 926 -14.06 -1.68 -15.97
N LYS A 927 -13.93 -1.74 -17.31
CA LYS A 927 -14.90 -1.14 -18.25
C LYS A 927 -16.31 -1.74 -18.09
N ASN A 928 -16.38 -3.05 -17.91
CA ASN A 928 -17.64 -3.78 -17.78
C ASN A 928 -18.34 -3.49 -16.47
N ILE A 929 -17.58 -3.42 -15.38
CA ILE A 929 -18.10 -3.11 -14.06
C ILE A 929 -18.62 -1.68 -14.02
N GLU A 930 -17.92 -0.73 -14.65
CA GLU A 930 -18.39 0.65 -14.81
C GLU A 930 -19.75 0.71 -15.55
N CYS A 931 -19.88 0.01 -16.68
CA CYS A 931 -21.13 -0.03 -17.43
C CYS A 931 -22.28 -0.65 -16.61
N ALA A 932 -22.03 -1.77 -15.93
CA ALA A 932 -23.02 -2.49 -15.16
C ALA A 932 -23.58 -1.67 -13.98
N ILE A 933 -22.74 -0.87 -13.30
CA ILE A 933 -23.18 0.03 -12.21
C ILE A 933 -24.20 1.04 -12.74
N ILE A 934 -23.94 1.62 -13.91
CA ILE A 934 -24.80 2.65 -14.51
C ILE A 934 -26.11 2.08 -15.03
N ASP A 935 -26.05 0.97 -15.76
CA ASP A 935 -27.25 0.35 -16.31
C ASP A 935 -28.19 -0.08 -15.17
N HIS A 936 -27.65 -0.68 -14.10
CA HIS A 936 -28.41 -1.00 -12.90
C HIS A 936 -29.02 0.24 -12.22
N ALA A 937 -28.28 1.36 -12.17
CA ALA A 937 -28.78 2.61 -11.59
C ALA A 937 -29.98 3.19 -12.37
N PHE A 938 -29.98 3.07 -13.70
CA PHE A 938 -31.10 3.48 -14.54
C PHE A 938 -32.29 2.54 -14.42
N GLU A 939 -32.08 1.22 -14.34
CA GLU A 939 -33.14 0.23 -14.08
C GLU A 939 -33.86 0.50 -12.75
N GLN A 940 -33.11 0.88 -11.72
CA GLN A 940 -33.65 1.23 -10.40
C GLN A 940 -34.18 2.67 -10.29
N GLY A 941 -34.04 3.48 -11.35
CA GLY A 941 -34.53 4.86 -11.39
C GLY A 941 -33.82 5.83 -10.44
N TRP A 942 -32.54 5.56 -10.11
CA TRP A 942 -31.73 6.37 -9.18
C TRP A 942 -31.19 7.66 -9.81
N ILE A 943 -31.15 7.77 -11.14
CA ILE A 943 -30.64 8.93 -11.88
C ILE A 943 -31.82 9.79 -12.35
N ARG A 944 -31.86 11.06 -11.93
CA ARG A 944 -32.92 12.02 -12.26
C ARG A 944 -32.34 13.42 -12.50
N ALA A 945 -33.02 14.20 -13.33
CA ALA A 945 -32.69 15.61 -13.52
C ALA A 945 -33.16 16.42 -12.30
N GLU A 946 -32.36 17.41 -11.89
CA GLU A 946 -32.77 18.45 -10.96
C GLU A 946 -32.08 19.75 -11.37
N GLN A 947 -32.70 20.87 -11.06
CA GLN A 947 -32.15 22.19 -11.35
C GLN A 947 -31.36 22.69 -10.14
N PRO A 948 -30.28 23.46 -10.36
CA PRO A 948 -29.52 24.03 -9.26
C PRO A 948 -30.42 24.94 -8.41
N SER A 949 -30.35 24.75 -7.10
CA SER A 949 -31.12 25.48 -6.10
C SER A 949 -30.82 26.98 -6.10
N PHE A 950 -29.60 27.36 -6.49
CA PHE A 950 -29.12 28.73 -6.58
C PHE A 950 -28.60 29.07 -7.99
N ARG A 951 -28.83 30.31 -8.44
CA ARG A 951 -28.35 30.82 -9.73
C ARG A 951 -27.48 32.05 -9.51
N THR A 952 -26.26 32.03 -10.05
CA THR A 952 -25.25 33.10 -9.89
C THR A 952 -25.55 34.35 -10.71
N GLY A 953 -26.46 34.24 -11.70
CA GLY A 953 -26.78 35.33 -12.64
C GLY A 953 -25.80 35.49 -13.81
N LYS A 954 -24.65 34.79 -13.79
CA LYS A 954 -23.66 34.82 -14.88
C LYS A 954 -24.09 33.97 -16.08
N LYS A 955 -23.72 34.39 -17.29
CA LYS A 955 -24.00 33.69 -18.55
C LYS A 955 -22.73 33.13 -19.16
N VAL A 956 -22.75 31.84 -19.52
CA VAL A 956 -21.62 31.17 -20.18
C VAL A 956 -22.05 30.56 -21.51
N ALA A 957 -21.26 30.82 -22.56
CA ALA A 957 -21.43 30.21 -23.88
C ALA A 957 -20.44 29.06 -24.07
N VAL A 958 -20.94 27.90 -24.50
CA VAL A 958 -20.11 26.73 -24.84
C VAL A 958 -20.29 26.43 -26.32
N VAL A 959 -19.19 26.45 -27.08
CA VAL A 959 -19.21 26.24 -28.53
C VAL A 959 -18.79 24.81 -28.86
N GLY A 960 -19.74 24.00 -29.34
CA GLY A 960 -19.58 22.59 -29.66
C GLY A 960 -20.21 21.67 -28.62
N SER A 961 -21.00 20.69 -29.07
CA SER A 961 -21.68 19.72 -28.20
C SER A 961 -21.00 18.34 -28.11
N GLY A 962 -19.69 18.28 -28.36
CA GLY A 962 -18.92 17.07 -28.13
C GLY A 962 -18.81 16.71 -26.64
N PRO A 963 -18.10 15.61 -26.30
CA PRO A 963 -17.93 15.18 -24.92
C PRO A 963 -17.35 16.26 -23.98
N SER A 964 -16.37 17.05 -24.47
CA SER A 964 -15.78 18.16 -23.70
C SER A 964 -16.78 19.29 -23.44
N GLY A 965 -17.51 19.70 -24.47
CA GLY A 965 -18.48 20.80 -24.40
C GLY A 965 -19.68 20.46 -23.52
N MET A 966 -20.26 19.27 -23.70
CA MET A 966 -21.34 18.83 -22.81
C MET A 966 -20.84 18.69 -21.35
N ALA A 967 -19.62 18.20 -21.11
CA ALA A 967 -19.08 18.07 -19.75
C ALA A 967 -18.85 19.44 -19.09
N ALA A 968 -18.32 20.40 -19.85
CA ALA A 968 -18.12 21.77 -19.38
C ALA A 968 -19.47 22.46 -19.07
N ALA A 969 -20.43 22.34 -19.99
CA ALA A 969 -21.72 23.02 -19.88
C ALA A 969 -22.50 22.59 -18.63
N VAL A 970 -22.44 21.30 -18.35
CA VAL A 970 -23.01 20.69 -17.17
C VAL A 970 -22.40 21.21 -15.87
N GLN A 971 -21.06 21.24 -15.79
CA GLN A 971 -20.38 21.65 -14.56
C GLN A 971 -20.67 23.12 -14.25
N LEU A 972 -20.65 23.97 -15.26
CA LEU A 972 -20.97 25.38 -15.13
C LEU A 972 -22.44 25.61 -14.77
N ASN A 973 -23.37 24.84 -15.35
CA ASN A 973 -24.79 24.90 -14.97
C ASN A 973 -24.99 24.50 -13.51
N LYS A 974 -24.25 23.48 -13.03
CA LYS A 974 -24.30 23.02 -11.64
C LYS A 974 -23.73 24.05 -10.66
N ALA A 975 -22.67 24.78 -11.03
CA ALA A 975 -22.16 25.90 -10.26
C ALA A 975 -23.17 27.08 -10.16
N GLY A 976 -24.33 26.98 -10.83
CA GLY A 976 -25.41 27.97 -10.78
C GLY A 976 -25.39 28.96 -11.96
N HIS A 977 -24.40 28.87 -12.86
CA HIS A 977 -24.31 29.73 -14.05
C HIS A 977 -25.38 29.34 -15.09
N ARG A 978 -25.83 30.30 -15.90
CA ARG A 978 -26.73 30.02 -17.03
C ARG A 978 -25.91 29.67 -18.26
N VAL A 979 -26.04 28.44 -18.74
CA VAL A 979 -25.21 27.93 -19.83
C VAL A 979 -26.00 27.75 -21.11
N THR A 980 -25.46 28.27 -22.22
CA THR A 980 -25.97 28.04 -23.58
C THR A 980 -24.94 27.28 -24.40
N VAL A 981 -25.34 26.13 -24.95
CA VAL A 981 -24.50 25.30 -25.82
C VAL A 981 -24.90 25.54 -27.28
N PHE A 982 -23.93 25.92 -28.10
CA PHE A 982 -24.08 26.12 -29.54
C PHE A 982 -23.57 24.89 -30.30
N GLU A 983 -24.42 24.32 -31.15
CA GLU A 983 -24.10 23.17 -31.99
C GLU A 983 -24.43 23.46 -33.45
N ARG A 984 -23.52 23.10 -34.35
CA ARG A 984 -23.65 23.33 -35.79
C ARG A 984 -24.59 22.32 -36.46
N ASN A 985 -24.72 21.11 -35.91
CA ASN A 985 -25.60 20.07 -36.43
C ASN A 985 -27.04 20.20 -35.90
N ASP A 986 -27.95 19.38 -36.46
CA ASP A 986 -29.37 19.35 -36.08
C ASP A 986 -29.63 18.77 -34.68
N ARG A 987 -28.71 17.97 -34.15
CA ARG A 987 -28.80 17.32 -32.83
C ARG A 987 -27.51 17.47 -32.03
N ILE A 988 -27.66 17.42 -30.70
CA ILE A 988 -26.58 17.51 -29.71
C ILE A 988 -25.84 16.18 -29.57
N GLY A 989 -24.54 16.22 -29.25
CA GLY A 989 -23.71 15.05 -28.95
C GLY A 989 -22.47 14.91 -29.83
N GLY A 990 -22.28 15.78 -30.83
CA GLY A 990 -21.12 15.78 -31.71
C GLY A 990 -20.81 14.40 -32.31
N LEU A 991 -19.56 13.95 -32.17
CA LEU A 991 -19.11 12.64 -32.67
C LEU A 991 -19.82 11.45 -32.00
N LEU A 992 -20.34 11.57 -30.77
CA LEU A 992 -21.11 10.49 -30.14
C LEU A 992 -22.42 10.23 -30.89
N GLN A 993 -23.01 11.27 -31.48
CA GLN A 993 -24.25 11.19 -32.24
C GLN A 993 -24.02 10.79 -33.70
N TYR A 994 -23.03 11.41 -34.36
CA TYR A 994 -22.84 11.31 -35.81
C TYR A 994 -21.64 10.46 -36.24
N GLY A 995 -20.60 10.34 -35.41
CA GLY A 995 -19.36 9.64 -35.78
C GLY A 995 -19.38 8.17 -35.39
N ILE A 996 -19.64 7.88 -34.12
CA ILE A 996 -19.65 6.51 -33.59
C ILE A 996 -20.88 5.78 -34.12
N PRO A 997 -20.75 4.57 -34.68
CA PRO A 997 -21.91 3.83 -35.18
C PRO A 997 -22.87 3.35 -34.08
N THR A 998 -24.15 3.17 -34.43
CA THR A 998 -25.23 2.77 -33.49
C THR A 998 -24.96 1.45 -32.77
N MET A 999 -24.34 0.48 -33.46
CA MET A 999 -23.97 -0.84 -32.91
C MET A 999 -22.90 -0.80 -31.81
N LYS A 1000 -22.08 0.26 -31.75
CA LYS A 1000 -21.02 0.44 -30.72
C LYS A 1000 -21.52 1.28 -29.55
N LEU A 1001 -22.37 2.27 -29.83
CA LEU A 1001 -23.05 3.12 -28.84
C LEU A 1001 -24.46 3.45 -29.34
N SER A 1002 -25.46 2.93 -28.63
CA SER A 1002 -26.86 3.26 -28.90
C SER A 1002 -27.10 4.76 -28.79
N LYS A 1003 -27.86 5.30 -29.75
CA LYS A 1003 -28.21 6.74 -29.79
C LYS A 1003 -29.28 7.09 -28.76
N ASP A 1004 -30.01 6.12 -28.25
CA ASP A 1004 -30.95 6.32 -27.15
C ASP A 1004 -30.23 6.73 -25.86
N VAL A 1005 -29.02 6.20 -25.64
CA VAL A 1005 -28.17 6.56 -24.48
C VAL A 1005 -27.76 8.03 -24.56
N VAL A 1006 -27.34 8.50 -25.75
CA VAL A 1006 -26.99 9.92 -25.98
C VAL A 1006 -28.22 10.81 -25.79
N GLN A 1007 -29.36 10.43 -26.38
CA GLN A 1007 -30.57 11.23 -26.30
C GLN A 1007 -31.12 11.33 -24.87
N ARG A 1008 -31.07 10.23 -24.11
CA ARG A 1008 -31.43 10.19 -22.68
C ARG A 1008 -30.61 11.22 -21.89
N ARG A 1009 -29.31 11.32 -22.16
CA ARG A 1009 -28.42 12.30 -21.49
C ARG A 1009 -28.76 13.73 -21.85
N VAL A 1010 -28.93 14.01 -23.14
CA VAL A 1010 -29.28 15.37 -23.62
C VAL A 1010 -30.61 15.83 -23.01
N LYS A 1011 -31.58 14.92 -22.90
CA LYS A 1011 -32.86 15.18 -22.25
C LYS A 1011 -32.68 15.57 -20.77
N LEU A 1012 -31.86 14.82 -20.03
CA LEU A 1012 -31.54 15.16 -18.63
C LEU A 1012 -30.91 16.56 -18.53
N MET A 1013 -29.91 16.86 -19.36
CA MET A 1013 -29.24 18.18 -19.36
C MET A 1013 -30.20 19.34 -19.67
N ALA A 1014 -31.15 19.13 -20.57
CA ALA A 1014 -32.17 20.12 -20.89
C ALA A 1014 -33.12 20.35 -19.71
N GLU A 1015 -33.52 19.27 -19.02
CA GLU A 1015 -34.37 19.33 -17.83
C GLU A 1015 -33.67 20.03 -16.64
N GLU A 1016 -32.35 19.89 -16.52
CA GLU A 1016 -31.50 20.58 -15.54
C GLU A 1016 -31.28 22.08 -15.84
N GLY A 1017 -31.72 22.56 -17.01
CA GLY A 1017 -31.72 23.97 -17.38
C GLY A 1017 -30.59 24.41 -18.32
N VAL A 1018 -29.90 23.48 -18.99
CA VAL A 1018 -28.96 23.82 -20.08
C VAL A 1018 -29.74 24.18 -21.34
N VAL A 1019 -29.41 25.32 -21.95
CA VAL A 1019 -30.06 25.76 -23.20
C VAL A 1019 -29.26 25.26 -24.40
N PHE A 1020 -29.90 24.52 -25.29
CA PHE A 1020 -29.28 24.03 -26.53
C PHE A 1020 -29.75 24.86 -27.73
N LYS A 1021 -28.78 25.35 -28.52
CA LYS A 1021 -28.99 26.06 -29.79
C LYS A 1021 -28.35 25.23 -30.91
N THR A 1022 -29.16 24.53 -31.70
CA THR A 1022 -28.72 23.67 -32.81
C THR A 1022 -28.78 24.41 -34.15
N ASN A 1023 -28.17 23.84 -35.19
CA ASN A 1023 -28.06 24.43 -36.54
C ASN A 1023 -27.40 25.83 -36.57
N ILE A 1024 -26.49 26.11 -35.64
CA ILE A 1024 -25.79 27.40 -35.56
C ILE A 1024 -24.29 27.16 -35.61
N ASN A 1025 -23.65 27.65 -36.67
CA ASN A 1025 -22.20 27.59 -36.84
C ASN A 1025 -21.55 28.89 -36.39
N VAL A 1026 -20.97 28.87 -35.18
CA VAL A 1026 -20.25 30.02 -34.59
C VAL A 1026 -19.00 30.32 -35.42
N GLY A 1027 -18.86 31.55 -35.91
CA GLY A 1027 -17.84 32.03 -36.84
C GLY A 1027 -18.26 32.06 -38.31
N LYS A 1028 -19.45 31.56 -38.65
CA LYS A 1028 -20.09 31.71 -39.97
C LYS A 1028 -21.47 32.35 -39.88
N ASP A 1029 -22.34 31.77 -39.05
CA ASP A 1029 -23.74 32.22 -38.88
C ASP A 1029 -23.86 33.29 -37.79
N ILE A 1030 -23.02 33.22 -36.75
CA ILE A 1030 -22.92 34.19 -35.65
C ILE A 1030 -21.44 34.48 -35.41
N SER A 1031 -21.05 35.74 -35.20
CA SER A 1031 -19.65 36.10 -34.90
C SER A 1031 -19.21 35.58 -33.53
N ALA A 1032 -17.99 35.06 -33.44
CA ALA A 1032 -17.40 34.69 -32.15
C ALA A 1032 -17.11 35.91 -31.25
N LYS A 1033 -16.93 37.12 -31.82
CA LYS A 1033 -16.76 38.36 -31.07
C LYS A 1033 -18.05 38.79 -30.38
N ASP A 1034 -19.18 38.68 -31.08
CA ASP A 1034 -20.49 39.02 -30.50
C ASP A 1034 -20.79 38.13 -29.28
N LEU A 1035 -20.45 36.83 -29.35
CA LEU A 1035 -20.58 35.92 -28.22
C LEU A 1035 -19.63 36.26 -27.06
N HIS A 1036 -18.43 36.75 -27.36
CA HIS A 1036 -17.48 37.20 -26.35
C HIS A 1036 -17.94 38.47 -25.61
N GLU A 1037 -18.70 39.34 -26.27
CA GLU A 1037 -19.30 40.53 -25.68
C GLU A 1037 -20.60 40.24 -24.90
N GLU A 1038 -21.44 39.33 -25.41
CA GLU A 1038 -22.74 38.99 -24.79
C GLU A 1038 -22.61 38.13 -23.52
N PHE A 1039 -21.63 37.23 -23.47
CA PHE A 1039 -21.46 36.26 -22.38
C PHE A 1039 -20.29 36.64 -21.44
N ASP A 1040 -20.42 36.27 -20.17
CA ASP A 1040 -19.39 36.53 -19.15
C ASP A 1040 -18.14 35.64 -19.34
N ALA A 1041 -18.33 34.45 -19.93
CA ALA A 1041 -17.26 33.53 -20.31
C ALA A 1041 -17.63 32.73 -21.57
N LEU A 1042 -16.61 32.38 -22.37
CA LEU A 1042 -16.72 31.58 -23.59
C LEU A 1042 -15.82 30.35 -23.51
N VAL A 1043 -16.39 29.15 -23.68
CA VAL A 1043 -15.66 27.88 -23.69
C VAL A 1043 -15.69 27.25 -25.08
N LEU A 1044 -14.53 27.16 -25.73
CA LEU A 1044 -14.37 26.63 -27.08
C LEU A 1044 -14.10 25.11 -27.03
N CYS A 1045 -15.03 24.33 -27.57
CA CYS A 1045 -15.01 22.86 -27.62
C CYS A 1045 -15.36 22.32 -29.02
N THR A 1046 -14.89 22.99 -30.08
CA THR A 1046 -15.26 22.68 -31.48
C THR A 1046 -14.75 21.33 -32.00
N GLY A 1047 -13.77 20.74 -31.31
CA GLY A 1047 -13.12 19.50 -31.71
C GLY A 1047 -12.16 19.65 -32.91
N ALA A 1048 -11.53 18.54 -33.30
CA ALA A 1048 -10.66 18.48 -34.49
C ALA A 1048 -11.48 18.05 -35.71
N THR A 1049 -11.89 19.02 -36.53
CA THR A 1049 -12.84 18.79 -37.64
C THR A 1049 -12.18 18.72 -39.00
N TRP A 1050 -10.91 19.13 -39.14
CA TRP A 1050 -10.23 19.17 -40.43
C TRP A 1050 -9.59 17.82 -40.77
N PRO A 1051 -10.09 17.05 -41.77
CA PRO A 1051 -9.56 15.72 -42.08
C PRO A 1051 -8.18 15.80 -42.75
N ARG A 1052 -7.37 14.76 -42.58
CA ARG A 1052 -6.14 14.56 -43.34
C ARG A 1052 -6.47 14.03 -44.73
N ASP A 1053 -5.91 14.67 -45.74
CA ASP A 1053 -6.09 14.27 -47.12
C ASP A 1053 -4.84 13.61 -47.71
N LEU A 1054 -5.01 12.84 -48.78
CA LEU A 1054 -3.95 12.13 -49.46
C LEU A 1054 -3.73 12.74 -50.87
N PRO A 1055 -2.72 13.61 -51.07
CA PRO A 1055 -2.50 14.29 -52.35
C PRO A 1055 -1.78 13.37 -53.34
N ILE A 1056 -2.51 12.39 -53.88
CA ILE A 1056 -2.03 11.44 -54.89
C ILE A 1056 -2.73 11.65 -56.24
N PRO A 1057 -2.09 11.28 -57.37
CA PRO A 1057 -2.76 11.26 -58.67
C PRO A 1057 -4.04 10.41 -58.60
N GLY A 1058 -5.16 10.94 -59.13
CA GLY A 1058 -6.46 10.26 -59.08
C GLY A 1058 -7.27 10.50 -57.80
N ARG A 1059 -6.79 11.32 -56.86
CA ARG A 1059 -7.56 11.69 -55.64
C ARG A 1059 -8.94 12.31 -55.93
N GLN A 1060 -9.12 12.92 -57.10
CA GLN A 1060 -10.37 13.55 -57.55
C GLN A 1060 -11.37 12.59 -58.24
N LEU A 1061 -11.03 11.29 -58.34
CA LEU A 1061 -11.92 10.30 -58.94
C LEU A 1061 -13.18 10.10 -58.08
N GLU A 1062 -14.30 9.84 -58.74
CA GLU A 1062 -15.56 9.49 -58.07
C GLU A 1062 -15.39 8.18 -57.29
N GLY A 1063 -15.90 8.16 -56.04
CA GLY A 1063 -15.81 7.00 -55.14
C GLY A 1063 -14.73 7.08 -54.05
N ILE A 1064 -13.93 8.15 -54.00
CA ILE A 1064 -12.97 8.40 -52.90
C ILE A 1064 -13.57 9.40 -51.91
N HIS A 1065 -13.91 8.94 -50.70
CA HIS A 1065 -14.58 9.73 -49.67
C HIS A 1065 -13.82 9.70 -48.33
N PHE A 1066 -14.00 10.74 -47.52
CA PHE A 1066 -13.52 10.74 -46.14
C PHE A 1066 -14.39 9.84 -45.26
N ALA A 1067 -13.77 9.11 -44.33
CA ALA A 1067 -14.47 8.18 -43.43
C ALA A 1067 -15.62 8.84 -42.65
N MET A 1068 -15.41 10.06 -42.15
CA MET A 1068 -16.47 10.77 -41.41
C MET A 1068 -17.69 11.11 -42.26
N MET A 1069 -17.50 11.47 -43.53
CA MET A 1069 -18.63 11.74 -44.41
C MET A 1069 -19.49 10.49 -44.61
N PHE A 1070 -18.85 9.33 -44.73
CA PHE A 1070 -19.53 8.04 -44.86
C PHE A 1070 -20.29 7.67 -43.58
N LEU A 1071 -19.64 7.73 -42.42
CA LEU A 1071 -20.25 7.40 -41.13
C LEU A 1071 -21.39 8.38 -40.78
N GLU A 1072 -21.17 9.68 -40.88
CA GLU A 1072 -22.17 10.71 -40.55
C GLU A 1072 -23.41 10.62 -41.43
N SER A 1073 -23.24 10.43 -42.74
CA SER A 1073 -24.36 10.30 -43.68
C SER A 1073 -25.19 9.06 -43.39
N TRP A 1074 -24.53 7.94 -43.04
CA TRP A 1074 -25.24 6.72 -42.66
C TRP A 1074 -26.00 6.87 -41.34
N GLN A 1075 -25.39 7.47 -40.33
CA GLN A 1075 -26.05 7.72 -39.05
C GLN A 1075 -27.26 8.64 -39.22
N LYS A 1076 -27.14 9.72 -40.00
CA LYS A 1076 -28.27 10.60 -40.32
C LYS A 1076 -29.39 9.86 -41.04
N LYS A 1077 -29.07 8.93 -41.96
CA LYS A 1077 -30.07 8.06 -42.60
C LYS A 1077 -30.79 7.18 -41.57
N GLN A 1078 -30.05 6.51 -40.69
CA GLN A 1078 -30.65 5.67 -39.63
C GLN A 1078 -31.56 6.48 -38.70
N MET A 1079 -31.22 7.75 -38.48
CA MET A 1079 -32.00 8.69 -37.66
C MET A 1079 -33.23 9.28 -38.36
N GLY A 1080 -33.49 8.92 -39.62
CA GLY A 1080 -34.67 9.34 -40.38
C GLY A 1080 -34.49 10.59 -41.25
N ASN A 1081 -33.27 11.14 -41.37
CA ASN A 1081 -33.02 12.32 -42.21
C ASN A 1081 -32.99 11.91 -43.69
N LYS A 1082 -33.64 12.70 -44.56
CA LYS A 1082 -33.62 12.49 -46.02
C LYS A 1082 -32.29 12.98 -46.60
N ILE A 1083 -31.38 12.05 -46.90
CA ILE A 1083 -30.06 12.35 -47.47
C ILE A 1083 -29.88 11.52 -48.73
N ASP A 1084 -29.33 12.16 -49.76
CA ASP A 1084 -28.88 11.46 -50.96
C ASP A 1084 -27.58 10.70 -50.67
N LEU A 1085 -27.62 9.38 -50.82
CA LEU A 1085 -26.51 8.46 -50.54
C LEU A 1085 -25.86 7.94 -51.82
N GLN A 1086 -26.19 8.51 -52.97
CA GLN A 1086 -25.63 8.12 -54.25
C GLN A 1086 -24.09 8.26 -54.19
N GLY A 1087 -23.37 7.17 -54.50
CA GLY A 1087 -21.91 7.09 -54.37
C GLY A 1087 -21.38 6.56 -53.03
N LEU A 1088 -22.04 6.87 -51.90
CA LEU A 1088 -21.57 6.54 -50.53
C LEU A 1088 -22.01 5.17 -50.01
N LEU A 1089 -22.95 4.48 -50.67
CA LEU A 1089 -23.41 3.16 -50.22
C LEU A 1089 -22.39 2.06 -50.55
N ALA A 1090 -22.07 1.20 -49.59
CA ALA A 1090 -21.11 0.09 -49.73
C ALA A 1090 -21.70 -1.22 -50.29
N LYS A 1091 -23.02 -1.27 -50.53
CA LYS A 1091 -23.73 -2.48 -50.98
C LYS A 1091 -23.16 -2.98 -52.32
N ASP A 1092 -22.82 -4.26 -52.40
CA ASP A 1092 -22.33 -4.96 -53.59
C ASP A 1092 -21.00 -4.41 -54.18
N LYS A 1093 -20.29 -3.55 -53.44
CA LYS A 1093 -19.03 -2.89 -53.85
C LYS A 1093 -17.79 -3.55 -53.25
N ASP A 1094 -16.67 -3.42 -53.96
CA ASP A 1094 -15.32 -3.70 -53.45
C ASP A 1094 -14.79 -2.48 -52.69
N VAL A 1095 -14.77 -2.55 -51.35
CA VAL A 1095 -14.47 -1.43 -50.46
C VAL A 1095 -13.02 -1.49 -49.97
N ILE A 1096 -12.29 -0.39 -50.15
CA ILE A 1096 -10.95 -0.18 -49.60
C ILE A 1096 -11.00 0.89 -48.52
N ILE A 1097 -10.38 0.62 -47.38
CA ILE A 1097 -10.23 1.57 -46.27
C ILE A 1097 -8.74 1.86 -46.10
N ILE A 1098 -8.35 3.13 -46.13
CA ILE A 1098 -6.96 3.57 -45.98
C ILE A 1098 -6.79 4.22 -44.61
N GLY A 1099 -5.97 3.60 -43.76
CA GLY A 1099 -5.79 3.98 -42.35
C GLY A 1099 -6.57 3.08 -41.39
N GLY A 1100 -5.98 2.80 -40.23
CA GLY A 1100 -6.59 1.98 -39.18
C GLY A 1100 -7.21 2.78 -38.04
N GLY A 1101 -7.10 2.24 -36.83
CA GLY A 1101 -7.71 2.80 -35.61
C GLY A 1101 -9.22 2.54 -35.49
N ASP A 1102 -9.85 3.18 -34.49
CA ASP A 1102 -11.29 3.03 -34.21
C ASP A 1102 -12.14 3.41 -35.43
N THR A 1103 -11.85 4.55 -36.08
CA THR A 1103 -12.59 5.01 -37.26
C THR A 1103 -12.50 4.04 -38.43
N GLY A 1104 -11.33 3.41 -38.64
CA GLY A 1104 -11.16 2.36 -39.64
C GLY A 1104 -12.01 1.14 -39.33
N CYS A 1105 -11.99 0.65 -38.08
CA CYS A 1105 -12.80 -0.49 -37.65
C CYS A 1105 -14.31 -0.21 -37.77
N ASP A 1106 -14.75 1.00 -37.40
CA ASP A 1106 -16.13 1.45 -37.52
C ASP A 1106 -16.58 1.47 -38.99
N CYS A 1107 -15.70 1.86 -39.92
CA CYS A 1107 -15.96 1.79 -41.37
C CYS A 1107 -16.08 0.34 -41.85
N ILE A 1108 -15.16 -0.55 -41.43
CA ILE A 1108 -15.19 -1.99 -41.77
C ILE A 1108 -16.54 -2.60 -41.38
N ALA A 1109 -16.94 -2.42 -40.11
CA ALA A 1109 -18.16 -3.00 -39.57
C ALA A 1109 -19.44 -2.43 -40.23
N THR A 1110 -19.43 -1.15 -40.59
CA THR A 1110 -20.54 -0.48 -41.27
C THR A 1110 -20.67 -0.95 -42.72
N SER A 1111 -19.56 -1.05 -43.46
CA SER A 1111 -19.53 -1.56 -44.83
C SER A 1111 -20.00 -3.03 -44.90
N LEU A 1112 -19.61 -3.84 -43.92
CA LEU A 1112 -20.02 -5.24 -43.83
C LEU A 1112 -21.55 -5.38 -43.72
N ARG A 1113 -22.17 -4.62 -42.79
CA ARG A 1113 -23.62 -4.62 -42.55
C ARG A 1113 -24.43 -4.00 -43.70
N GLN A 1114 -23.84 -3.08 -44.45
CA GLN A 1114 -24.44 -2.55 -45.68
C GLN A 1114 -24.43 -3.55 -46.86
N GLY A 1115 -23.72 -4.69 -46.72
CA GLY A 1115 -23.66 -5.72 -47.74
C GLY A 1115 -22.50 -5.56 -48.73
N ALA A 1116 -21.34 -5.06 -48.28
CA ALA A 1116 -20.15 -5.01 -49.11
C ALA A 1116 -19.74 -6.39 -49.65
N LYS A 1117 -19.26 -6.40 -50.90
CA LYS A 1117 -18.84 -7.61 -51.62
C LYS A 1117 -17.45 -8.08 -51.16
N SER A 1118 -16.53 -7.13 -50.97
CA SER A 1118 -15.23 -7.36 -50.35
C SER A 1118 -14.79 -6.14 -49.54
N ILE A 1119 -13.98 -6.36 -48.51
CA ILE A 1119 -13.46 -5.30 -47.64
C ILE A 1119 -11.96 -5.55 -47.46
N THR A 1120 -11.14 -4.54 -47.75
CA THR A 1120 -9.69 -4.56 -47.51
C THR A 1120 -9.27 -3.27 -46.83
N THR A 1121 -8.43 -3.35 -45.81
CA THR A 1121 -7.91 -2.20 -45.07
C THR A 1121 -6.40 -2.13 -45.18
N PHE A 1122 -5.85 -0.96 -45.52
CA PHE A 1122 -4.41 -0.73 -45.56
C PHE A 1122 -3.93 0.06 -44.35
N GLU A 1123 -2.96 -0.51 -43.63
CA GLU A 1123 -2.28 0.12 -42.51
C GLU A 1123 -0.83 0.43 -42.89
N ILE A 1124 -0.41 1.68 -42.63
CA ILE A 1124 0.94 2.15 -42.96
C ILE A 1124 1.96 1.60 -41.95
N LEU A 1125 1.53 1.36 -40.72
CA LEU A 1125 2.38 0.80 -39.67
C LEU A 1125 2.63 -0.70 -39.87
N PRO A 1126 3.79 -1.23 -39.41
CA PRO A 1126 4.04 -2.65 -39.37
C PRO A 1126 3.06 -3.37 -38.44
N GLU A 1127 2.87 -4.67 -38.66
CA GLU A 1127 2.04 -5.51 -37.82
C GLU A 1127 2.51 -5.43 -36.35
N PRO A 1128 1.62 -5.05 -35.41
CA PRO A 1128 1.99 -5.00 -34.00
C PRO A 1128 2.31 -6.40 -33.46
N PRO A 1129 3.25 -6.53 -32.50
CA PRO A 1129 3.56 -7.82 -31.89
C PRO A 1129 2.39 -8.34 -31.04
N THR A 1130 2.29 -9.67 -30.86
CA THR A 1130 1.27 -10.31 -30.01
C THR A 1130 1.48 -10.05 -28.50
N LYS A 1131 2.71 -9.70 -28.10
CA LYS A 1131 3.10 -9.35 -26.72
C LYS A 1131 3.73 -7.97 -26.70
N ARG A 1132 3.74 -7.32 -25.52
CA ARG A 1132 4.36 -5.99 -25.35
C ARG A 1132 5.84 -6.04 -25.74
N SER A 1133 6.27 -5.10 -26.59
CA SER A 1133 7.69 -4.91 -26.93
C SER A 1133 8.45 -4.20 -25.81
N LYS A 1134 9.79 -4.28 -25.82
CA LYS A 1134 10.66 -3.59 -24.84
C LYS A 1134 10.49 -2.07 -24.87
N ASP A 1135 10.15 -1.53 -26.03
CA ASP A 1135 9.93 -0.09 -26.27
C ASP A 1135 8.55 0.40 -25.81
N ASN A 1136 7.69 -0.50 -25.34
CA ASN A 1136 6.39 -0.18 -24.73
C ASN A 1136 6.25 -0.85 -23.34
N PRO A 1137 6.99 -0.34 -22.34
CA PRO A 1137 6.93 -0.87 -21.00
C PRO A 1137 5.60 -0.56 -20.31
N TRP A 1138 5.21 -1.43 -19.39
CA TRP A 1138 4.15 -1.13 -18.43
C TRP A 1138 4.56 0.08 -17.56
N PRO A 1139 3.66 1.02 -17.20
CA PRO A 1139 2.19 0.99 -17.27
C PRO A 1139 1.57 1.64 -18.51
N GLN A 1140 2.33 1.88 -19.58
CA GLN A 1140 1.81 2.51 -20.79
C GLN A 1140 0.74 1.65 -21.49
N TYR A 1141 -0.05 2.28 -22.35
CA TYR A 1141 -1.08 1.57 -23.12
C TYR A 1141 -0.44 0.52 -24.04
N PRO A 1142 -0.87 -0.76 -23.97
CA PRO A 1142 -0.23 -1.84 -24.72
C PRO A 1142 -0.48 -1.68 -26.23
N ARG A 1143 0.62 -1.54 -26.99
CA ARG A 1143 0.71 -1.57 -28.47
C ARG A 1143 0.94 -3.01 -28.90
N VAL A 1144 -0.08 -3.83 -28.75
CA VAL A 1144 -0.10 -5.25 -29.17
C VAL A 1144 -1.14 -5.45 -30.25
N PHE A 1145 -1.03 -6.54 -31.00
CA PHE A 1145 -2.04 -6.91 -31.98
C PHE A 1145 -3.40 -7.09 -31.29
N LYS A 1146 -4.40 -6.36 -31.77
CA LYS A 1146 -5.77 -6.42 -31.24
C LYS A 1146 -6.73 -6.75 -32.37
N VAL A 1147 -7.63 -7.69 -32.07
CA VAL A 1147 -8.81 -7.98 -32.87
C VAL A 1147 -9.97 -7.27 -32.18
N ASP A 1148 -10.78 -6.56 -32.95
CA ASP A 1148 -11.95 -5.85 -32.46
C ASP A 1148 -13.17 -6.35 -33.24
N TYR A 1149 -14.37 -5.91 -32.86
CA TYR A 1149 -15.64 -6.47 -33.33
C TYR A 1149 -15.76 -6.51 -34.85
N GLY A 1150 -15.30 -5.46 -35.56
CA GLY A 1150 -15.36 -5.38 -37.01
C GLY A 1150 -14.35 -6.29 -37.73
N HIS A 1151 -13.20 -6.57 -37.11
CA HIS A 1151 -12.21 -7.49 -37.67
C HIS A 1151 -12.72 -8.93 -37.59
N GLU A 1152 -13.25 -9.32 -36.43
CA GLU A 1152 -13.81 -10.65 -36.17
C GLU A 1152 -15.02 -10.97 -37.08
N GLU A 1153 -15.91 -10.00 -37.32
CA GLU A 1153 -17.08 -10.18 -38.19
C GLU A 1153 -16.68 -10.41 -39.67
N VAL A 1154 -15.66 -9.71 -40.15
CA VAL A 1154 -15.15 -9.88 -41.52
C VAL A 1154 -14.40 -11.19 -41.67
N GLU A 1155 -13.58 -11.55 -40.68
CA GLU A 1155 -12.85 -12.82 -40.66
C GLU A 1155 -13.82 -14.00 -40.70
N LEU A 1156 -14.92 -13.94 -39.94
CA LEU A 1156 -15.96 -14.97 -39.98
C LEU A 1156 -16.65 -15.07 -41.36
N LYS A 1157 -16.96 -13.92 -42.01
CA LYS A 1157 -17.66 -13.92 -43.31
C LYS A 1157 -16.78 -14.33 -44.48
N PHE A 1158 -15.52 -13.90 -44.50
CA PHE A 1158 -14.62 -14.01 -45.65
C PHE A 1158 -13.41 -14.92 -45.41
N GLY A 1159 -13.25 -15.48 -44.21
CA GLY A 1159 -12.19 -16.43 -43.85
C GLY A 1159 -10.79 -15.82 -43.71
N ARG A 1160 -10.66 -14.49 -43.65
CA ARG A 1160 -9.38 -13.77 -43.51
C ARG A 1160 -9.54 -12.42 -42.82
N ASP A 1161 -8.49 -11.98 -42.11
CA ASP A 1161 -8.41 -10.62 -41.56
C ASP A 1161 -8.42 -9.57 -42.69
N PRO A 1162 -9.22 -8.48 -42.60
CA PRO A 1162 -9.27 -7.44 -43.62
C PRO A 1162 -7.98 -6.61 -43.76
N ARG A 1163 -7.09 -6.63 -42.75
CA ARG A 1163 -5.95 -5.72 -42.66
C ARG A 1163 -4.73 -6.22 -43.42
N GLN A 1164 -4.12 -5.32 -44.19
CA GLN A 1164 -2.82 -5.51 -44.82
C GLN A 1164 -1.86 -4.45 -44.29
N PHE A 1165 -0.72 -4.90 -43.76
CA PHE A 1165 0.28 -4.06 -43.12
C PHE A 1165 1.47 -3.81 -44.04
N SER A 1166 2.06 -2.60 -43.96
CA SER A 1166 3.32 -2.26 -44.66
C SER A 1166 3.28 -2.53 -46.18
N THR A 1167 2.14 -2.24 -46.81
CA THR A 1167 1.92 -2.55 -48.23
C THR A 1167 2.57 -1.51 -49.14
N LEU A 1168 3.43 -1.97 -50.07
CA LEU A 1168 3.93 -1.21 -51.22
C LEU A 1168 3.21 -1.70 -52.49
N SER A 1169 2.02 -1.16 -52.78
CA SER A 1169 1.29 -1.51 -54.00
C SER A 1169 1.15 -0.32 -54.93
N LYS A 1170 1.07 -0.60 -56.25
CA LYS A 1170 0.90 0.41 -57.30
C LYS A 1170 -0.53 0.51 -57.82
N VAL A 1171 -1.34 -0.56 -57.76
CA VAL A 1171 -2.72 -0.60 -58.30
C VAL A 1171 -3.59 -1.61 -57.54
N TYR A 1172 -4.78 -1.19 -57.09
CA TYR A 1172 -5.82 -2.06 -56.55
C TYR A 1172 -7.16 -1.78 -57.25
N LYS A 1173 -7.97 -2.82 -57.45
CA LYS A 1173 -9.32 -2.69 -57.99
C LYS A 1173 -10.31 -2.46 -56.84
N CYS A 1174 -11.06 -1.38 -56.90
CA CYS A 1174 -12.08 -1.02 -55.91
C CYS A 1174 -13.16 -0.12 -56.49
N ASP A 1175 -14.35 -0.16 -55.89
CA ASP A 1175 -15.49 0.67 -56.27
C ASP A 1175 -15.76 1.79 -55.25
N LEU A 1176 -15.22 1.66 -54.02
CA LEU A 1176 -15.34 2.65 -52.95
C LEU A 1176 -14.06 2.71 -52.12
N VAL A 1177 -13.51 3.91 -51.93
CA VAL A 1177 -12.33 4.15 -51.08
C VAL A 1177 -12.71 5.08 -49.93
N LEU A 1178 -12.43 4.66 -48.70
CA LEU A 1178 -12.66 5.42 -47.48
C LEU A 1178 -11.32 5.84 -46.85
N LEU A 1179 -11.09 7.15 -46.74
CA LEU A 1179 -9.90 7.71 -46.10
C LEU A 1179 -10.12 7.88 -44.60
N ALA A 1180 -9.50 7.01 -43.80
CA ALA A 1180 -9.51 7.00 -42.32
C ALA A 1180 -8.14 7.40 -41.75
N MET A 1181 -7.54 8.47 -42.30
CA MET A 1181 -6.17 8.91 -41.97
C MET A 1181 -6.07 9.85 -40.75
N GLY A 1182 -7.18 10.13 -40.07
CA GLY A 1182 -7.26 11.07 -38.95
C GLY A 1182 -7.47 12.53 -39.39
N PHE A 1183 -7.31 13.44 -38.44
CA PHE A 1183 -7.56 14.90 -38.56
C PHE A 1183 -6.27 15.72 -38.35
N LEU A 1184 -6.34 17.04 -38.54
CA LEU A 1184 -5.22 17.97 -38.26
C LEU A 1184 -5.51 18.82 -37.02
N GLY A 1185 -6.63 19.55 -37.01
CA GLY A 1185 -7.00 20.45 -35.92
C GLY A 1185 -8.41 21.04 -36.12
N PRO A 1186 -8.81 22.02 -35.30
CA PRO A 1186 -10.07 22.75 -35.47
C PRO A 1186 -10.07 23.59 -36.75
N GLU A 1187 -11.27 24.00 -37.19
CA GLU A 1187 -11.40 24.99 -38.26
C GLU A 1187 -10.87 26.35 -37.83
N LYS A 1188 -10.19 27.06 -38.74
CA LYS A 1188 -9.39 28.25 -38.39
C LYS A 1188 -10.20 29.54 -38.21
N TYR A 1189 -11.47 29.58 -38.64
CA TYR A 1189 -12.24 30.83 -38.68
C TYR A 1189 -12.47 31.45 -37.29
N ILE A 1190 -12.78 30.65 -36.25
CA ILE A 1190 -12.94 31.16 -34.88
C ILE A 1190 -11.61 31.68 -34.33
N ALA A 1191 -10.52 30.96 -34.59
CA ALA A 1191 -9.19 31.36 -34.15
C ALA A 1191 -8.73 32.66 -34.82
N SER A 1192 -9.02 32.85 -36.11
CA SER A 1192 -8.73 34.11 -36.82
C SER A 1192 -9.62 35.26 -36.38
N GLU A 1193 -10.89 34.99 -36.05
CA GLU A 1193 -11.83 36.03 -35.64
C GLU A 1193 -11.52 36.56 -34.23
N LEU A 1194 -11.15 35.67 -33.31
CA LEU A 1194 -10.75 36.05 -31.95
C LEU A 1194 -9.26 36.42 -31.83
N ASN A 1195 -8.42 36.23 -32.85
CA ASN A 1195 -6.96 36.38 -32.79
C ASN A 1195 -6.29 35.46 -31.74
N LEU A 1196 -6.68 34.18 -31.72
CA LEU A 1196 -6.10 33.17 -30.83
C LEU A 1196 -4.75 32.65 -31.35
N SER A 1197 -3.80 32.40 -30.44
CA SER A 1197 -2.54 31.74 -30.77
C SER A 1197 -2.75 30.25 -31.06
N LEU A 1198 -2.16 29.75 -32.16
CA LEU A 1198 -2.22 28.34 -32.55
C LEU A 1198 -0.85 27.65 -32.39
N ASP A 1199 -0.87 26.36 -32.08
CA ASP A 1199 0.32 25.51 -32.06
C ASP A 1199 0.76 25.13 -33.51
N PRO A 1200 1.96 24.55 -33.71
CA PRO A 1200 2.42 24.11 -35.04
C PRO A 1200 1.54 23.03 -35.70
N ARG A 1201 0.66 22.37 -34.94
CA ARG A 1201 -0.30 21.37 -35.42
C ARG A 1201 -1.67 21.98 -35.79
N GLY A 1202 -1.88 23.26 -35.49
CA GLY A 1202 -3.11 24.00 -35.73
C GLY A 1202 -4.13 23.96 -34.59
N ASN A 1203 -3.78 23.45 -33.40
CA ASN A 1203 -4.63 23.48 -32.21
C ASN A 1203 -4.53 24.83 -31.48
N ILE A 1204 -5.53 25.15 -30.65
CA ILE A 1204 -5.53 26.38 -29.85
C ILE A 1204 -4.50 26.24 -28.72
N ASN A 1205 -3.55 27.18 -28.65
CA ASN A 1205 -2.47 27.16 -27.68
C ASN A 1205 -2.87 27.81 -26.35
N THR A 1206 -2.48 27.21 -25.23
CA THR A 1206 -2.65 27.75 -23.86
C THR A 1206 -1.35 27.59 -23.06
N PRO A 1207 -1.16 28.38 -21.98
CA PRO A 1207 -0.04 28.16 -21.05
C PRO A 1207 -0.04 26.74 -20.48
N SER A 1208 1.15 26.20 -20.19
CA SER A 1208 1.29 24.83 -19.69
C SER A 1208 0.50 24.64 -18.38
N GLY A 1209 -0.44 23.68 -18.37
CA GLY A 1209 -1.27 23.38 -17.22
C GLY A 1209 -2.49 24.29 -17.02
N GLN A 1210 -2.81 25.17 -17.99
CA GLN A 1210 -3.99 26.03 -17.98
C GLN A 1210 -4.87 25.81 -19.22
N TYR A 1211 -6.16 26.11 -19.09
CA TYR A 1211 -7.16 26.03 -20.17
C TYR A 1211 -7.66 27.41 -20.61
N GLY A 1212 -7.37 28.46 -19.85
CA GLY A 1212 -7.48 29.85 -20.27
C GLY A 1212 -6.56 30.16 -21.45
N THR A 1213 -7.10 30.83 -22.46
CA THR A 1213 -6.32 31.33 -23.60
C THR A 1213 -5.61 32.64 -23.23
N THR A 1214 -4.81 33.19 -24.15
CA THR A 1214 -4.21 34.53 -24.01
C THR A 1214 -5.24 35.65 -23.94
N ILE A 1215 -6.50 35.37 -24.33
CA ILE A 1215 -7.61 36.32 -24.30
C ILE A 1215 -8.43 36.10 -23.03
N PRO A 1216 -8.67 37.15 -22.22
CA PRO A 1216 -9.46 37.02 -21.00
C PRO A 1216 -10.88 36.53 -21.33
N LYS A 1217 -11.55 35.86 -20.38
CA LYS A 1217 -12.89 35.23 -20.56
C LYS A 1217 -12.98 34.07 -21.55
N VAL A 1218 -11.93 33.76 -22.33
CA VAL A 1218 -11.95 32.70 -23.35
C VAL A 1218 -11.14 31.49 -22.90
N PHE A 1219 -11.81 30.34 -22.83
CA PHE A 1219 -11.25 29.05 -22.42
C PHE A 1219 -11.36 28.04 -23.57
N THR A 1220 -10.49 27.04 -23.63
CA THR A 1220 -10.51 25.99 -24.66
C THR A 1220 -10.29 24.60 -24.05
N ALA A 1221 -10.96 23.58 -24.59
CA ALA A 1221 -10.84 22.20 -24.11
C ALA A 1221 -11.16 21.14 -25.16
N GLY A 1222 -10.57 19.95 -25.00
CA GLY A 1222 -10.83 18.77 -25.83
C GLY A 1222 -9.99 18.76 -27.10
N ASP A 1223 -10.48 18.09 -28.14
CA ASP A 1223 -9.66 17.82 -29.34
C ASP A 1223 -9.22 19.09 -30.10
N CYS A 1224 -9.86 20.24 -29.88
CA CYS A 1224 -9.42 21.52 -30.46
C CYS A 1224 -8.19 22.13 -29.78
N HIS A 1225 -7.86 21.69 -28.57
CA HIS A 1225 -6.71 22.08 -27.76
C HIS A 1225 -5.61 21.02 -27.81
N ARG A 1226 -5.97 19.76 -27.59
CA ARG A 1226 -5.02 18.62 -27.52
C ARG A 1226 -4.67 18.02 -28.88
N GLY A 1227 -5.57 18.14 -29.86
CA GLY A 1227 -5.62 17.29 -31.04
C GLY A 1227 -6.37 15.98 -30.79
N GLN A 1228 -6.42 15.09 -31.80
CA GLN A 1228 -7.17 13.83 -31.74
C GLN A 1228 -6.80 12.98 -30.52
N SER A 1229 -7.79 12.72 -29.68
CA SER A 1229 -7.61 11.96 -28.46
C SER A 1229 -8.84 11.10 -28.17
N LEU A 1230 -8.86 10.46 -27.00
CA LEU A 1230 -9.95 9.63 -26.54
C LEU A 1230 -11.04 10.49 -25.87
N VAL A 1231 -12.29 10.03 -25.94
CA VAL A 1231 -13.46 10.64 -25.28
C VAL A 1231 -13.19 10.96 -23.80
N VAL A 1232 -12.47 10.08 -23.09
CA VAL A 1232 -12.12 10.26 -21.67
C VAL A 1232 -11.20 11.46 -21.41
N TRP A 1233 -10.31 11.79 -22.35
CA TRP A 1233 -9.47 13.00 -22.27
C TRP A 1233 -10.28 14.26 -22.51
N ALA A 1234 -11.17 14.24 -23.52
CA ALA A 1234 -12.06 15.36 -23.80
C ALA A 1234 -12.95 15.71 -22.59
N ILE A 1235 -13.49 14.71 -21.89
CA ILE A 1235 -14.24 14.93 -20.65
C ILE A 1235 -13.33 15.52 -19.56
N SER A 1236 -12.12 14.99 -19.38
CA SER A 1236 -11.17 15.48 -18.37
C SER A 1236 -10.78 16.95 -18.58
N GLU A 1237 -10.51 17.35 -19.82
CA GLU A 1237 -10.16 18.74 -20.17
C GLU A 1237 -11.38 19.66 -20.08
N GLY A 1238 -12.56 19.23 -20.54
CA GLY A 1238 -13.80 20.01 -20.42
C GLY A 1238 -14.14 20.37 -18.97
N ARG A 1239 -13.88 19.45 -18.04
CA ARG A 1239 -14.05 19.69 -16.60
C ARG A 1239 -13.05 20.69 -16.04
N GLN A 1240 -11.78 20.57 -16.42
CA GLN A 1240 -10.75 21.48 -15.94
C GLN A 1240 -10.96 22.90 -16.48
N ALA A 1241 -11.37 23.02 -17.74
CA ALA A 1241 -11.76 24.31 -18.32
C ALA A 1241 -12.99 24.92 -17.63
N ALA A 1242 -14.00 24.11 -17.29
CA ALA A 1242 -15.16 24.58 -16.52
C ALA A 1242 -14.76 25.06 -15.12
N ARG A 1243 -13.83 24.36 -14.44
CA ARG A 1243 -13.29 24.79 -13.14
C ARG A 1243 -12.55 26.12 -13.23
N GLU A 1244 -11.70 26.31 -14.24
CA GLU A 1244 -11.02 27.59 -14.45
C GLU A 1244 -11.99 28.72 -14.78
N ALA A 1245 -12.99 28.44 -15.63
CA ALA A 1245 -14.04 29.41 -15.96
C ALA A 1245 -14.88 29.80 -14.74
N ASP A 1246 -15.25 28.84 -13.89
CA ASP A 1246 -15.96 29.11 -12.64
C ASP A 1246 -15.11 29.90 -11.64
N ALA A 1247 -13.82 29.53 -11.47
CA ALA A 1247 -12.90 30.27 -10.62
C ALA A 1247 -12.73 31.73 -11.08
N PHE A 1248 -12.71 31.95 -12.40
CA PHE A 1248 -12.67 33.29 -12.99
C PHE A 1248 -13.95 34.09 -12.73
N LEU A 1249 -15.13 33.45 -12.77
CA LEU A 1249 -16.42 34.11 -12.57
C LEU A 1249 -16.77 34.37 -11.10
N SER A 1250 -16.38 33.45 -10.21
CA SER A 1250 -16.81 33.38 -8.81
C SER A 1250 -15.67 33.68 -7.82
N GLY A 1251 -14.44 33.89 -8.28
CA GLY A 1251 -13.24 34.14 -7.47
C GLY A 1251 -12.60 32.87 -6.86
N SER A 1252 -13.39 31.82 -6.65
CA SER A 1252 -12.93 30.48 -6.27
C SER A 1252 -13.82 29.43 -6.93
N SER A 1253 -13.31 28.20 -7.10
CA SER A 1253 -14.11 27.10 -7.65
C SER A 1253 -14.01 25.84 -6.81
N MET A 1254 -15.17 25.23 -6.57
CA MET A 1254 -15.32 23.94 -5.91
C MET A 1254 -15.62 22.81 -6.91
N LEU A 1255 -15.52 23.09 -8.23
CA LEU A 1255 -15.74 22.09 -9.26
C LEU A 1255 -14.65 21.00 -9.23
N PRO A 1256 -15.02 19.72 -9.46
CA PRO A 1256 -14.11 18.60 -9.31
C PRO A 1256 -13.08 18.51 -10.43
N GLY A 1257 -11.81 18.41 -10.07
CA GLY A 1257 -10.67 18.13 -10.97
C GLY A 1257 -10.29 16.65 -11.05
N PRO A 1258 -9.10 16.32 -11.56
CA PRO A 1258 -8.60 14.94 -11.58
C PRO A 1258 -8.58 14.29 -10.19
N GLY A 1259 -9.28 13.16 -10.03
CA GLY A 1259 -9.37 12.44 -8.74
C GLY A 1259 -10.41 12.97 -7.75
N GLY A 1260 -11.23 13.96 -8.12
CA GLY A 1260 -12.33 14.51 -7.30
C GLY A 1260 -12.21 16.02 -7.09
N VAL A 1261 -12.85 16.57 -6.05
CA VAL A 1261 -12.69 17.99 -5.69
C VAL A 1261 -11.25 18.25 -5.26
N ILE A 1262 -10.55 19.08 -6.01
CA ILE A 1262 -9.24 19.60 -5.64
C ILE A 1262 -9.52 20.85 -4.82
N THR A 1263 -9.23 20.83 -3.51
CA THR A 1263 -9.08 22.06 -2.75
C THR A 1263 -7.85 22.76 -3.33
N THR A 1264 -8.03 23.97 -3.83
CA THR A 1264 -6.91 24.86 -4.18
C THR A 1264 -6.22 25.22 -2.85
N LEU A 1265 -5.37 24.30 -2.38
CA LEU A 1265 -4.43 24.59 -1.31
C LEU A 1265 -3.39 25.52 -1.91
N TYR A 1266 -3.16 26.62 -1.22
CA TYR A 1266 -2.28 27.74 -1.56
C TYR A 1266 -2.88 28.70 -2.60
N PRO A 1267 -3.37 29.89 -2.20
CA PRO A 1267 -3.18 31.04 -3.09
C PRO A 1267 -1.71 31.03 -3.47
N SER A 1268 -1.41 30.99 -4.77
CA SER A 1268 -0.08 31.33 -5.23
C SER A 1268 0.20 32.69 -4.62
N GLN A 1269 1.12 32.75 -3.65
CA GLN A 1269 1.75 33.99 -3.24
C GLN A 1269 2.38 34.59 -4.51
N LYS A 1270 1.61 35.45 -5.16
CA LYS A 1270 2.06 36.45 -6.10
C LYS A 1270 1.35 37.72 -5.68
N GLY A 1271 2.04 38.50 -4.86
CA GLY A 1271 1.67 39.85 -4.43
C GLY A 1271 1.14 39.88 -3.03
#